data_AF-A0AAE3SJI7-F1
#
_entry.id   AF-A0AAE3SJI7-F1
#
_cell.length_a   1.000
_cell.length_b   1.000
_cell.length_c   1.000
_cell.angle_alpha   90.00
_cell.angle_beta   90.00
_cell.angle_gamma   90.00
#
_symmetry.space_group_name_H-M   'P 1'
#
loop_
_entity.id
_entity.type
_entity.pdbx_description
1 polymer ?
#
loop_
_entity_poly.entity_id
_entity_poly.type
_entity_poly.pdbx_seq_one_letter_code
_entity_poly.pdbx_strand_id
1 'polypeptide(L)'
;MQKVFYYILLLFVTTSAVAQHHFFKQYSLEEGLPQSEVNDIAEDEYGYLWLGTNGGGLCRFNGSDFEVLTKKNGLVEDLIMGLHSDNNFNLWIASQKGITKYNGKTFEYVIKSDTALFQDRVEFLETIDGSVWALVREVSGLRKILRFKDNTIEDFHLEYPDYFSNNKIFFLCKGDPHSLFVSTRNGLFSINAEGINKVEKIGSVNTQKETLIPVLQDKYRNVWALGFDKNENMLLKKIKFNGDVEIINWPKTIPLQKIFRAFEDRQGNVWISIASSGVVRIKGGDIKVFNKQNGLKATLITSFCEDREGNLWFGTSGSGLLKYGGDKFVAFNKESGLSGDIIRMLFEDSQGNVYFGDDNNTISKYDGKKIMQLKVSAKCQMGQARRMVELQDGNMLIATTGGLFQYDGNIISEAANKYGITCQAPVIDIVQHKNELWFGVYGTGLLKVSNGQKKWYTPKNSDLKSGYINHILIDSKDRMWISTTKGVFLFQDNAFQHYSDKDELNASWVLQSAEDKIGNIWFATFTGGLNRYDGEGFSVFDTSNGITSDNIYSVIADEEGNIWAGTQNGVDKITITADGNIPTIQNFDKNDGFIGIENNGGCNLLDSKGHIWFGTIRGAMRYNPEEEKVNYLEPPVYIQKVLLNFKNQEWHQKSNEYKIDSLSPWFSMPEGLQLRHTNNHVGFVFDALCYTASEKTRYKWKLDPIEEEWSPQNSVNRAFYPSLSPGKYTFRVIACNNNDVWNNEGATFSFEIIPAWYQYNIVKLAGILMLLCLVVIIVRQRIIKEKAIKQELEARIAIKKVEIRKQQSEIEKRNKELKEQKSQLQLQAASLQASNNNLERLTEIGQLITANLTVSKIAQLVYQSVSKVMSCDVYTVGIYNEELKSIDFVYSSMHGEQQPFIRYQVDDKERLAVYSFIHNKEVFLNNFSDDYKKYLSEIRPVPSGAETESVIYVPLRTAKKNIGVISVQSLKKNAYTPYHLNFMQNIANYASVAIGNALKFQKLVDQQKLLKNEHESVLGEKNLLTTEKQLLEDANYEKMQLLNLFANGVQEPLSNSICELEGFLSASKNCSTEQQVFLNNLLQSLQQQNDIVNKVLEVHHIESGRYEFTPLKFELKHVINGVVEKLANNANEKNIEIVTSGKALETTLDKVLFVKIMDNLISNAIKFSPKNKQVRVILSELNGMVHIEVHDQGPGLTNEEQSKVFKKYSKLNKSGEQELASSGLGLYIVKKYVDKMNGTIKCESIAGFGASFVLEFPLK
;
A
#
# COMPACT_ATOMS: atom_id res chain seq x y z
N MET A 1 38.97 -56.16 3.69
CA MET A 1 37.77 -55.65 3.00
C MET A 1 36.50 -55.62 3.86
N GLN A 2 36.27 -56.55 4.80
CA GLN A 2 35.09 -56.51 5.69
C GLN A 2 35.01 -55.30 6.64
N LYS A 3 36.14 -54.70 7.07
CA LYS A 3 36.13 -53.52 7.94
C LYS A 3 35.79 -52.19 7.23
N VAL A 4 36.04 -52.10 5.92
CA VAL A 4 35.66 -50.91 5.12
C VAL A 4 34.15 -50.93 4.80
N PHE A 5 33.55 -52.12 4.67
CA PHE A 5 32.11 -52.27 4.48
C PHE A 5 31.30 -51.85 5.72
N TYR A 6 31.82 -52.12 6.93
CA TYR A 6 31.20 -51.63 8.18
C TYR A 6 31.31 -50.11 8.35
N TYR A 7 32.38 -49.48 7.87
CA TYR A 7 32.51 -48.02 7.91
C TYR A 7 31.64 -47.31 6.87
N ILE A 8 31.36 -47.95 5.72
CA ILE A 8 30.39 -47.42 4.73
C ILE A 8 28.94 -47.61 5.22
N LEU A 9 28.64 -48.66 6.01
CA LEU A 9 27.34 -48.78 6.67
C LEU A 9 27.15 -47.78 7.83
N LEU A 10 28.24 -47.33 8.47
CA LEU A 10 28.23 -46.28 9.49
C LEU A 10 28.17 -44.86 8.92
N LEU A 11 28.27 -44.68 7.60
CA LEU A 11 28.00 -43.41 6.91
C LEU A 11 26.51 -43.20 6.61
N PHE A 12 25.66 -44.19 6.88
CA PHE A 12 24.21 -44.00 7.05
C PHE A 12 23.90 -43.72 8.52
N VAL A 13 24.56 -42.73 9.12
CA VAL A 13 23.92 -42.03 10.24
C VAL A 13 22.77 -41.28 9.61
N THR A 14 21.57 -41.83 9.74
CA THR A 14 20.33 -41.09 9.49
C THR A 14 20.43 -39.84 10.35
N THR A 15 20.75 -38.70 9.73
CA THR A 15 20.40 -37.42 10.31
C THR A 15 18.90 -37.48 10.49
N SER A 16 18.46 -37.57 11.74
CA SER A 16 17.05 -37.43 12.10
C SER A 16 16.67 -35.99 11.77
N ALA A 17 16.32 -35.76 10.50
CA ALA A 17 15.62 -34.57 10.08
C ALA A 17 14.29 -34.58 10.85
N VAL A 18 14.11 -33.58 11.69
CA VAL A 18 12.82 -33.33 12.32
C VAL A 18 11.93 -32.82 11.19
N ALA A 19 10.99 -33.65 10.73
CA ALA A 19 10.24 -33.43 9.50
C ALA A 19 9.16 -32.32 9.59
N GLN A 20 9.12 -31.54 10.66
CA GLN A 20 8.05 -30.55 10.88
C GLN A 20 8.64 -29.15 10.77
N HIS A 21 8.01 -28.28 9.99
CA HIS A 21 8.36 -26.87 9.92
C HIS A 21 7.32 -26.04 10.68
N HIS A 22 7.73 -25.36 11.75
CA HIS A 22 6.86 -24.55 12.60
C HIS A 22 6.76 -23.11 12.11
N PHE A 23 5.62 -22.47 12.37
CA PHE A 23 5.35 -21.12 11.89
C PHE A 23 5.82 -20.04 12.87
N PHE A 24 6.61 -19.10 12.34
CA PHE A 24 7.02 -17.87 13.02
C PHE A 24 6.73 -16.69 12.08
N LYS A 25 5.81 -15.80 12.49
CA LYS A 25 5.59 -14.54 11.78
C LYS A 25 6.77 -13.61 12.10
N GLN A 26 7.41 -13.10 11.06
CA GLN A 26 8.61 -12.27 11.19
C GLN A 26 8.25 -10.80 10.93
N TYR A 27 8.78 -9.92 11.78
CA TYR A 27 8.76 -8.48 11.59
C TYR A 27 10.20 -7.99 11.54
N SER A 28 10.62 -7.54 10.37
CA SER A 28 11.97 -7.13 10.01
C SER A 28 11.98 -5.67 9.54
N LEU A 29 13.08 -5.25 8.90
CA LEU A 29 13.19 -3.93 8.29
C LEU A 29 12.11 -3.69 7.22
N GLU A 30 11.67 -4.74 6.53
CA GLU A 30 10.63 -4.67 5.50
C GLU A 30 9.27 -4.30 6.09
N GLU A 31 8.96 -4.80 7.29
CA GLU A 31 7.74 -4.50 8.04
C GLU A 31 7.83 -3.21 8.87
N GLY A 32 8.91 -2.43 8.73
CA GLY A 32 9.06 -1.12 9.37
C GLY A 32 9.80 -1.09 10.70
N LEU A 33 10.34 -2.22 11.17
CA LEU A 33 11.24 -2.24 12.33
C LEU A 33 12.53 -1.48 11.96
N PRO A 34 13.05 -0.54 12.79
CA PRO A 34 14.21 0.27 12.40
C PRO A 34 15.54 -0.51 12.42
N GLN A 35 15.58 -1.65 13.10
CA GLN A 35 16.78 -2.48 13.24
C GLN A 35 16.43 -3.96 13.42
N SER A 36 17.14 -4.86 12.73
CA SER A 36 16.97 -6.32 12.75
C SER A 36 17.40 -7.01 14.05
N GLU A 37 18.11 -6.30 14.93
CA GLU A 37 18.50 -6.81 16.24
C GLU A 37 17.61 -6.24 17.33
N VAL A 38 16.76 -7.11 17.89
CA VAL A 38 15.91 -6.80 19.04
C VAL A 38 16.60 -7.34 20.28
N ASN A 39 17.00 -6.47 21.17
CA ASN A 39 17.70 -6.82 22.40
C ASN A 39 16.72 -7.28 23.48
N ASP A 40 15.67 -6.54 23.74
CA ASP A 40 14.71 -6.88 24.78
C ASP A 40 13.29 -6.47 24.39
N ILE A 41 12.30 -7.11 25.02
CA ILE A 41 10.88 -6.86 24.78
C ILE A 41 10.18 -6.70 26.13
N ALA A 42 9.31 -5.71 26.24
CA ALA A 42 8.41 -5.54 27.37
C ALA A 42 7.00 -5.20 26.87
N GLU A 43 5.96 -5.69 27.54
CA GLU A 43 4.60 -5.19 27.36
C GLU A 43 4.36 -4.09 28.40
N ASP A 44 3.78 -2.96 27.99
CA ASP A 44 3.31 -1.96 28.93
C ASP A 44 1.90 -2.28 29.43
N GLU A 45 1.47 -1.57 30.46
CA GLU A 45 0.15 -1.74 31.08
C GLU A 45 -1.04 -1.38 30.17
N TYR A 46 -0.80 -0.66 29.06
CA TYR A 46 -1.82 -0.40 28.04
C TYR A 46 -1.92 -1.54 27.01
N GLY A 47 -0.99 -2.50 27.08
CA GLY A 47 -0.87 -3.65 26.20
C GLY A 47 0.06 -3.43 25.00
N TYR A 48 0.75 -2.29 24.88
CA TYR A 48 1.69 -2.09 23.77
C TYR A 48 2.98 -2.87 24.02
N LEU A 49 3.52 -3.45 22.95
CA LEU A 49 4.84 -4.06 22.97
C LEU A 49 5.92 -3.00 22.75
N TRP A 50 6.95 -3.03 23.57
CA TRP A 50 8.11 -2.17 23.51
C TRP A 50 9.35 -2.99 23.19
N LEU A 51 10.12 -2.55 22.20
CA LEU A 51 11.27 -3.25 21.67
C LEU A 51 12.52 -2.39 21.84
N GLY A 52 13.51 -2.92 22.55
CA GLY A 52 14.82 -2.31 22.66
C GLY A 52 15.68 -2.81 21.52
N THR A 53 16.21 -1.93 20.67
CA THR A 53 16.99 -2.34 19.50
C THR A 53 18.49 -2.07 19.62
N ASN A 54 19.30 -2.74 18.80
CA ASN A 54 20.74 -2.51 18.72
C ASN A 54 21.07 -1.25 17.89
N GLY A 55 20.76 -0.07 18.44
CA GLY A 55 21.10 1.24 17.85
C GLY A 55 20.00 1.90 17.02
N GLY A 56 18.84 1.26 16.85
CA GLY A 56 17.65 1.85 16.22
C GLY A 56 16.75 2.63 17.19
N GLY A 57 17.10 2.68 18.48
CA GLY A 57 16.28 3.29 19.53
C GLY A 57 15.30 2.32 20.18
N LEU A 58 14.34 2.91 20.89
CA LEU A 58 13.23 2.24 21.55
C LEU A 58 12.01 2.27 20.62
N CYS A 59 11.38 1.13 20.35
CA CYS A 59 10.23 1.05 19.45
C CYS A 59 8.97 0.65 20.22
N ARG A 60 7.88 1.40 20.07
CA ARG A 60 6.54 0.97 20.47
C ARG A 60 5.86 0.28 19.29
N PHE A 61 5.20 -0.84 19.53
CA PHE A 61 4.60 -1.68 18.52
C PHE A 61 3.16 -2.06 18.90
N ASN A 62 2.21 -1.75 18.01
CA ASN A 62 0.77 -1.98 18.22
C ASN A 62 0.26 -3.30 17.58
N GLY A 63 1.14 -4.05 16.90
CA GLY A 63 0.80 -5.25 16.13
C GLY A 63 0.91 -5.08 14.61
N SER A 64 0.93 -3.84 14.10
CA SER A 64 1.09 -3.50 12.68
C SER A 64 2.21 -2.49 12.43
N ASP A 65 2.28 -1.44 13.24
CA ASP A 65 3.13 -0.26 13.05
C ASP A 65 4.14 -0.10 14.19
N PHE A 66 5.34 0.35 13.83
CA PHE A 66 6.41 0.69 14.76
C PHE A 66 6.53 2.22 14.92
N GLU A 67 6.42 2.70 16.15
CA GLU A 67 6.77 4.08 16.50
C GLU A 67 8.15 4.11 17.18
N VAL A 68 9.08 4.86 16.61
CA VAL A 68 10.49 4.86 17.03
C VAL A 68 10.81 6.10 17.85
N LEU A 69 11.31 5.89 19.07
CA LEU A 69 11.86 6.91 19.96
C LEU A 69 13.39 6.79 19.97
N THR A 70 14.08 7.92 19.78
CA THR A 70 15.54 8.02 19.72
C THR A 70 16.06 9.08 20.70
N LYS A 71 17.37 9.35 20.69
CA LYS A 71 17.99 10.49 21.41
C LYS A 71 17.31 11.83 21.12
N LYS A 72 16.78 12.02 19.91
CA LYS A 72 16.03 13.24 19.54
C LYS A 72 14.76 13.42 20.38
N ASN A 73 14.19 12.32 20.87
CA ASN A 73 12.99 12.30 21.70
C ASN A 73 13.30 12.36 23.20
N GLY A 74 14.57 12.36 23.59
CA GLY A 74 15.00 12.45 25.00
C GLY A 74 15.59 11.16 25.58
N LEU A 75 15.76 10.08 24.80
CA LEU A 75 16.54 8.93 25.25
C LEU A 75 18.01 9.30 25.50
N VAL A 76 18.66 8.58 26.41
CA VAL A 76 20.10 8.76 26.68
C VAL A 76 20.95 8.32 25.49
N GLU A 77 20.60 7.18 24.88
CA GLU A 77 21.34 6.55 23.78
C GLU A 77 20.37 5.67 22.97
N ASP A 78 20.64 5.44 21.69
CA ASP A 78 19.76 4.66 20.79
C ASP A 78 20.01 3.15 20.91
N LEU A 79 21.12 2.75 21.54
CA LEU A 79 21.43 1.37 21.86
C LEU A 79 20.73 0.97 23.16
N ILE A 80 19.61 0.25 23.03
CA ILE A 80 18.81 -0.22 24.15
C ILE A 80 19.23 -1.63 24.53
N MET A 81 19.64 -1.83 25.78
CA MET A 81 20.29 -3.05 26.29
C MET A 81 19.42 -3.86 27.25
N GLY A 82 18.30 -3.31 27.72
CA GLY A 82 17.35 -3.98 28.61
C GLY A 82 16.08 -3.15 28.77
N LEU A 83 14.95 -3.83 28.92
CA LEU A 83 13.62 -3.22 29.10
C LEU A 83 12.83 -3.91 30.20
N HIS A 84 12.03 -3.12 30.93
CA HIS A 84 11.09 -3.65 31.91
C HIS A 84 9.94 -2.67 32.17
N SER A 85 8.70 -3.16 32.17
CA SER A 85 7.55 -2.38 32.67
C SER A 85 7.36 -2.71 34.14
N ASP A 86 7.37 -1.70 35.01
CA ASP A 86 7.07 -1.86 36.44
C ASP A 86 5.57 -1.76 36.73
N ASN A 87 5.14 -2.22 37.91
CA ASN A 87 3.74 -2.14 38.35
C ASN A 87 3.23 -0.69 38.58
N ASN A 88 4.11 0.32 38.46
CA ASN A 88 3.76 1.73 38.59
C ASN A 88 3.59 2.40 37.21
N PHE A 89 3.34 1.62 36.15
CA PHE A 89 3.15 2.08 34.78
C PHE A 89 4.39 2.78 34.19
N ASN A 90 5.60 2.45 34.63
CA ASN A 90 6.82 3.03 34.06
C ASN A 90 7.64 2.00 33.30
N LEU A 91 8.16 2.46 32.15
CA LEU A 91 9.08 1.68 31.35
C LEU A 91 10.53 2.02 31.74
N TRP A 92 11.23 1.05 32.31
CA TRP A 92 12.65 1.09 32.59
C TRP A 92 13.44 0.72 31.35
N ILE A 93 14.41 1.56 31.01
CA ILE A 93 15.17 1.50 29.78
C ILE A 93 16.66 1.57 30.12
N ALA A 94 17.37 0.49 29.89
CA ALA A 94 18.83 0.46 30.01
C ALA A 94 19.49 0.73 28.65
N SER A 95 20.58 1.49 28.70
CA SER A 95 21.43 1.78 27.55
C SER A 95 22.90 1.75 27.95
N GLN A 96 23.81 1.79 26.99
CA GLN A 96 25.25 1.78 27.27
C GLN A 96 25.71 2.88 28.23
N LYS A 97 25.02 4.03 28.24
CA LYS A 97 25.40 5.24 28.99
C LYS A 97 24.59 5.48 30.26
N GLY A 98 23.62 4.60 30.57
CA GLY A 98 22.75 4.83 31.73
C GLY A 98 21.41 4.10 31.68
N ILE A 99 20.65 4.29 32.76
CA ILE A 99 19.30 3.73 32.96
C ILE A 99 18.32 4.90 33.07
N THR A 100 17.23 4.82 32.32
CA THR A 100 16.20 5.85 32.22
C THR A 100 14.85 5.24 32.56
N LYS A 101 13.98 6.02 33.18
CA LYS A 101 12.59 5.69 33.46
C LYS A 101 11.69 6.54 32.57
N TYR A 102 10.75 5.92 31.88
CA TYR A 102 9.78 6.60 31.01
C TYR A 102 8.36 6.40 31.54
N ASN A 103 7.69 7.51 31.85
CA ASN A 103 6.33 7.52 32.42
C ASN A 103 5.24 7.80 31.36
N GLY A 104 5.56 7.61 30.08
CA GLY A 104 4.68 7.94 28.96
C GLY A 104 4.71 9.41 28.51
N LYS A 105 5.37 10.31 29.26
CA LYS A 105 5.47 11.74 28.90
C LYS A 105 6.91 12.25 28.84
N THR A 106 7.72 11.89 29.83
CA THR A 106 9.09 12.38 29.99
C THR A 106 10.05 11.24 30.31
N PHE A 107 11.28 11.36 29.80
CA PHE A 107 12.39 10.51 30.18
C PHE A 107 13.06 11.06 31.44
N GLU A 108 12.97 10.32 32.54
CA GLU A 108 13.66 10.60 33.79
C GLU A 108 14.97 9.80 33.85
N TYR A 109 16.09 10.50 33.92
CA TYR A 109 17.42 9.87 33.92
C TYR A 109 17.81 9.43 35.34
N VAL A 110 17.66 8.13 35.62
CA VAL A 110 18.02 7.55 36.93
C VAL A 110 19.54 7.44 37.07
N ILE A 111 20.21 6.93 36.04
CA ILE A 111 21.68 6.89 35.93
C ILE A 111 22.05 7.45 34.56
N LYS A 112 22.99 8.39 34.50
CA LYS A 112 23.48 8.97 33.25
C LYS A 112 24.96 9.28 33.32
N SER A 113 25.67 8.94 32.25
CA SER A 113 27.07 9.28 32.04
C SER A 113 27.29 9.76 30.60
N ASP A 114 28.31 10.59 30.40
CA ASP A 114 28.76 11.00 29.06
C ASP A 114 29.54 9.88 28.36
N THR A 115 30.15 8.98 29.14
CA THR A 115 30.89 7.81 28.67
C THR A 115 30.09 6.52 28.88
N ALA A 116 30.45 5.46 28.15
CA ALA A 116 29.86 4.14 28.33
C ALA A 116 30.08 3.64 29.77
N LEU A 117 28.98 3.33 30.47
CA LEU A 117 28.99 2.69 31.79
C LEU A 117 28.88 1.19 31.68
N PHE A 118 28.00 0.70 30.80
CA PHE A 118 27.69 -0.71 30.63
C PHE A 118 28.23 -1.21 29.29
N GLN A 119 28.62 -2.48 29.21
CA GLN A 119 29.14 -3.10 27.98
C GLN A 119 28.33 -4.31 27.50
N ASP A 120 27.29 -4.67 28.24
CA ASP A 120 26.49 -5.88 28.04
C ASP A 120 25.03 -5.59 28.38
N ARG A 121 24.16 -6.54 28.09
CA ARG A 121 22.72 -6.45 28.38
C ARG A 121 22.46 -6.25 29.86
N VAL A 122 21.40 -5.52 30.16
CA VAL A 122 20.94 -5.28 31.53
C VAL A 122 19.70 -6.11 31.77
N GLU A 123 19.76 -6.96 32.79
CA GLU A 123 18.62 -7.78 33.20
C GLU A 123 17.89 -7.07 34.34
N PHE A 124 16.61 -6.79 34.12
CA PHE A 124 15.73 -6.18 35.11
C PHE A 124 14.81 -7.22 35.74
N LEU A 125 14.56 -7.08 37.04
CA LEU A 125 13.58 -7.87 37.79
C LEU A 125 12.85 -6.97 38.79
N GLU A 126 11.57 -7.22 39.00
CA GLU A 126 10.78 -6.54 40.04
C GLU A 126 10.38 -7.51 41.15
N THR A 127 10.58 -7.09 42.40
CA THR A 127 10.10 -7.79 43.61
C THR A 127 8.74 -7.24 44.07
N ILE A 128 7.96 -8.03 44.82
CA ILE A 128 6.58 -7.65 45.21
C ILE A 128 6.50 -6.35 46.02
N ASP A 129 7.58 -5.94 46.66
CA ASP A 129 7.66 -4.67 47.38
C ASP A 129 7.80 -3.45 46.47
N GLY A 130 7.73 -3.63 45.13
CA GLY A 130 7.85 -2.58 44.12
C GLY A 130 9.29 -2.16 43.81
N SER A 131 10.29 -2.84 44.40
CA SER A 131 11.70 -2.56 44.09
C SER A 131 12.06 -3.13 42.72
N VAL A 132 12.65 -2.30 41.88
CA VAL A 132 13.21 -2.72 40.58
C VAL A 132 14.70 -2.99 40.76
N TRP A 133 15.16 -4.13 40.28
CA TRP A 133 16.54 -4.58 40.38
C TRP A 133 17.15 -4.67 39.00
N ALA A 134 18.42 -4.28 38.87
CA ALA A 134 19.17 -4.41 37.63
C ALA A 134 20.49 -5.15 37.86
N LEU A 135 20.71 -6.24 37.13
CA LEU A 135 22.02 -6.84 36.97
C LEU A 135 22.72 -6.17 35.79
N VAL A 136 23.78 -5.42 36.08
CA VAL A 136 24.55 -4.67 35.07
C VAL A 136 25.96 -5.21 34.96
N ARG A 137 26.58 -5.08 33.78
CA ARG A 137 28.01 -5.34 33.57
C ARG A 137 28.69 -4.07 33.10
N GLU A 138 29.54 -3.53 33.95
CA GLU A 138 30.31 -2.33 33.66
C GLU A 138 31.35 -2.57 32.58
N VAL A 139 31.80 -1.50 31.90
CA VAL A 139 32.91 -1.55 30.93
C VAL A 139 34.20 -2.15 31.54
N SER A 140 34.41 -1.99 32.85
CA SER A 140 35.49 -2.62 33.61
C SER A 140 35.46 -4.17 33.58
N GLY A 141 34.31 -4.77 33.24
CA GLY A 141 34.07 -6.20 33.33
C GLY A 141 33.37 -6.64 34.61
N LEU A 142 33.25 -5.75 35.60
CA LEU A 142 32.60 -6.04 36.87
C LEU A 142 31.07 -6.15 36.69
N ARG A 143 30.45 -7.16 37.32
CA ARG A 143 29.00 -7.28 37.40
C ARG A 143 28.50 -6.73 38.73
N LYS A 144 27.46 -5.90 38.69
CA LYS A 144 26.86 -5.26 39.86
C LYS A 144 25.35 -5.49 39.88
N ILE A 145 24.81 -5.51 41.09
CA ILE A 145 23.37 -5.55 41.34
C ILE A 145 22.98 -4.17 41.88
N LEU A 146 22.08 -3.51 41.18
CA LEU A 146 21.53 -2.22 41.58
C LEU A 146 20.07 -2.41 42.00
N ARG A 147 19.68 -1.82 43.13
CA ARG A 147 18.29 -1.74 43.58
C ARG A 147 17.77 -0.33 43.46
N PHE A 148 16.59 -0.19 42.88
CA PHE A 148 15.84 1.06 42.74
C PHE A 148 14.57 0.98 43.58
N LYS A 149 14.48 1.80 44.62
CA LYS A 149 13.32 1.87 45.52
C LYS A 149 13.17 3.29 46.03
N ASP A 150 11.95 3.83 46.07
CA ASP A 150 11.67 5.16 46.64
C ASP A 150 12.61 6.30 46.14
N ASN A 151 12.98 6.26 44.85
CA ASN A 151 13.95 7.15 44.18
C ASN A 151 15.39 7.09 44.71
N THR A 152 15.75 6.12 45.55
CA THR A 152 17.13 5.82 45.92
C THR A 152 17.72 4.73 45.03
N ILE A 153 19.04 4.79 44.86
CA ILE A 153 19.82 3.78 44.12
C ILE A 153 20.79 3.17 45.12
N GLU A 154 20.70 1.87 45.31
CA GLU A 154 21.60 1.12 46.18
C GLU A 154 22.46 0.18 45.33
N ASP A 155 23.79 0.31 45.49
CA ASP A 155 24.76 -0.57 44.83
C ASP A 155 25.16 -1.68 45.80
N PHE A 156 24.60 -2.87 45.59
CA PHE A 156 24.82 -4.02 46.47
C PHE A 156 26.27 -4.50 46.50
N HIS A 157 27.07 -4.15 45.49
CA HIS A 157 28.50 -4.43 45.50
C HIS A 157 29.23 -3.55 46.53
N LEU A 158 28.79 -2.30 46.74
CA LEU A 158 29.39 -1.38 47.72
C LEU A 158 28.89 -1.65 49.14
N GLU A 159 27.61 -2.00 49.30
CA GLU A 159 27.03 -2.29 50.61
C GLU A 159 27.49 -3.65 51.17
N TYR A 160 27.71 -4.64 50.31
CA TYR A 160 28.08 -6.00 50.70
C TYR A 160 29.37 -6.48 50.01
N PRO A 161 30.51 -5.80 50.21
CA PRO A 161 31.75 -6.08 49.49
C PRO A 161 32.29 -7.48 49.77
N ASP A 162 32.05 -8.04 50.96
CA ASP A 162 32.49 -9.39 51.35
C ASP A 162 31.85 -10.49 50.49
N TYR A 163 30.65 -10.24 49.97
CA TYR A 163 29.90 -11.20 49.16
C TYR A 163 30.23 -11.11 47.68
N PHE A 164 30.57 -9.91 47.15
CA PHE A 164 30.65 -9.67 45.71
C PHE A 164 32.02 -9.24 45.17
N SER A 165 32.90 -8.61 45.97
CA SER A 165 34.12 -7.95 45.44
C SER A 165 35.11 -8.87 44.71
N ASN A 166 35.10 -10.17 45.02
CA ASN A 166 35.95 -11.19 44.38
C ASN A 166 35.16 -12.32 43.73
N ASN A 167 33.83 -12.23 43.71
CA ASN A 167 32.95 -13.32 43.29
C ASN A 167 32.22 -12.93 42.01
N LYS A 168 32.55 -13.62 40.92
CA LYS A 168 31.84 -13.44 39.65
C LYS A 168 30.38 -13.86 39.81
N ILE A 169 29.46 -12.91 39.62
CA ILE A 169 28.01 -13.15 39.56
C ILE A 169 27.69 -13.80 38.21
N PHE A 170 27.08 -14.97 38.23
CA PHE A 170 26.73 -15.73 37.01
C PHE A 170 25.31 -15.43 36.54
N PHE A 171 24.34 -15.45 37.45
CA PHE A 171 22.92 -15.37 37.14
C PHE A 171 22.16 -14.70 38.29
N LEU A 172 21.13 -13.92 37.96
CA LEU A 172 20.16 -13.35 38.88
C LEU A 172 18.80 -13.94 38.53
N CYS A 173 18.10 -14.53 39.50
CA CYS A 173 16.78 -15.12 39.29
C CYS A 173 15.84 -14.71 40.42
N LYS A 174 14.54 -14.65 40.15
CA LYS A 174 13.55 -14.47 41.21
C LYS A 174 13.60 -15.69 42.17
N GLY A 175 13.66 -15.39 43.47
CA GLY A 175 13.63 -16.38 44.54
C GLY A 175 12.21 -16.52 45.08
N ASP A 176 12.02 -16.42 46.39
CA ASP A 176 10.66 -16.30 46.95
C ASP A 176 10.01 -14.95 46.55
N PRO A 177 8.70 -14.75 46.78
CA PRO A 177 8.01 -13.52 46.40
C PRO A 177 8.67 -12.20 46.87
N HIS A 178 9.50 -12.27 47.92
CA HIS A 178 10.25 -11.16 48.51
C HIS A 178 11.78 -11.31 48.39
N SER A 179 12.28 -12.27 47.60
CA SER A 179 13.72 -12.51 47.50
C SER A 179 14.21 -12.77 46.07
N LEU A 180 15.50 -12.53 45.86
CA LEU A 180 16.21 -12.82 44.61
C LEU A 180 17.32 -13.83 44.89
N PHE A 181 17.50 -14.80 43.99
CA PHE A 181 18.63 -15.71 44.00
C PHE A 181 19.78 -15.14 43.16
N VAL A 182 20.97 -15.11 43.75
CA VAL A 182 22.21 -14.67 43.11
C VAL A 182 23.20 -15.82 43.10
N SER A 183 23.52 -16.30 41.91
CA SER A 183 24.53 -17.34 41.73
C SER A 183 25.90 -16.74 41.58
N THR A 184 26.86 -17.16 42.41
CA THR A 184 28.26 -16.73 42.33
C THR A 184 29.21 -17.93 42.32
N ARG A 185 30.51 -17.68 42.14
CA ARG A 185 31.55 -18.71 42.29
C ARG A 185 31.58 -19.36 43.67
N ASN A 186 31.14 -18.66 44.72
CA ASN A 186 31.18 -19.13 46.10
C ASN A 186 29.87 -19.78 46.58
N GLY A 187 28.92 -19.98 45.65
CA GLY A 187 27.63 -20.60 45.89
C GLY A 187 26.47 -19.67 45.61
N LEU A 188 25.30 -20.13 46.02
CA LEU A 188 24.02 -19.46 45.84
C LEU A 188 23.68 -18.60 47.05
N PHE A 189 23.26 -17.36 46.79
CA PHE A 189 22.81 -16.41 47.81
C PHE A 189 21.36 -15.99 47.55
N SER A 190 20.65 -15.62 48.60
CA SER A 190 19.32 -15.02 48.53
C SER A 190 19.38 -13.61 49.10
N ILE A 191 18.87 -12.65 48.34
CA ILE A 191 18.73 -11.26 48.75
C ILE A 191 17.26 -11.02 49.09
N ASN A 192 16.96 -10.55 50.29
CA ASN A 192 15.61 -10.17 50.72
C ASN A 192 15.65 -8.82 51.46
N ALA A 193 14.51 -8.38 52.02
CA ALA A 193 14.42 -7.12 52.76
C ALA A 193 15.30 -7.08 54.04
N GLU A 194 15.71 -8.25 54.58
CA GLU A 194 16.54 -8.38 55.78
C GLU A 194 18.05 -8.41 55.47
N GLY A 195 18.43 -8.49 54.19
CA GLY A 195 19.82 -8.49 53.73
C GLY A 195 20.16 -9.68 52.82
N ILE A 196 21.43 -10.09 52.82
CA ILE A 196 21.96 -11.19 51.99
C ILE A 196 22.25 -12.41 52.84
N ASN A 197 21.65 -13.54 52.47
CA ASN A 197 21.85 -14.82 53.15
C ASN A 197 22.39 -15.88 52.17
N LYS A 198 23.30 -16.74 52.64
CA LYS A 198 23.75 -17.89 51.85
C LYS A 198 22.65 -18.96 51.83
N VAL A 199 22.29 -19.44 50.65
CA VAL A 199 21.28 -20.51 50.51
C VAL A 199 21.99 -21.83 50.69
N GLU A 200 21.72 -22.55 51.80
CA GLU A 200 22.33 -23.87 52.07
C GLU A 200 21.55 -25.04 51.47
N LYS A 201 20.26 -24.84 51.20
CA LYS A 201 19.38 -25.88 50.66
C LYS A 201 18.29 -25.27 49.79
N ILE A 202 17.98 -25.92 48.67
CA ILE A 202 16.77 -25.69 47.87
C ILE A 202 16.02 -27.02 47.80
N GLY A 203 14.84 -27.08 48.40
CA GLY A 203 14.08 -28.33 48.48
C GLY A 203 14.87 -29.42 49.21
N SER A 204 15.11 -30.57 48.55
CA SER A 204 15.97 -31.64 49.07
C SER A 204 17.46 -31.46 48.75
N VAL A 205 17.84 -30.55 47.83
CA VAL A 205 19.23 -30.39 47.36
C VAL A 205 20.05 -29.52 48.30
N ASN A 206 21.21 -30.04 48.73
CA ASN A 206 22.20 -29.29 49.51
C ASN A 206 23.16 -28.56 48.55
N THR A 207 23.08 -27.24 48.52
CA THR A 207 23.85 -26.33 47.64
C THR A 207 25.33 -26.24 48.03
N GLN A 208 25.72 -26.74 49.20
CA GLN A 208 27.13 -26.81 49.63
C GLN A 208 27.84 -28.05 49.05
N LYS A 209 27.07 -29.08 48.66
CA LYS A 209 27.61 -30.32 48.07
C LYS A 209 27.57 -30.32 46.55
N GLU A 210 26.67 -29.53 45.98
CA GLU A 210 26.48 -29.43 44.54
C GLU A 210 26.30 -27.97 44.13
N THR A 211 27.03 -27.54 43.10
CA THR A 211 26.86 -26.21 42.51
C THR A 211 25.54 -26.17 41.75
N LEU A 212 24.63 -25.29 42.16
CA LEU A 212 23.38 -25.02 41.46
C LEU A 212 23.38 -23.60 40.92
N ILE A 213 22.94 -23.46 39.67
CA ILE A 213 22.72 -22.17 39.00
C ILE A 213 21.23 -22.10 38.63
N PRO A 214 20.37 -21.51 39.49
CA PRO A 214 18.98 -21.24 39.14
C PRO A 214 18.90 -20.37 37.88
N VAL A 215 18.10 -20.80 36.92
CA VAL A 215 17.86 -20.09 35.65
C VAL A 215 16.45 -19.50 35.57
N LEU A 216 15.50 -20.07 36.30
CA LEU A 216 14.10 -19.66 36.34
C LEU A 216 13.42 -20.24 37.58
N GLN A 217 12.57 -19.46 38.24
CA GLN A 217 11.56 -20.01 39.14
C GLN A 217 10.21 -19.92 38.43
N ASP A 218 9.50 -21.04 38.35
CA ASP A 218 8.18 -21.09 37.72
C ASP A 218 7.06 -20.65 38.68
N LYS A 219 5.86 -20.39 38.17
CA LYS A 219 4.70 -19.92 38.94
C LYS A 219 4.24 -20.91 40.03
N TYR A 220 4.64 -22.17 39.91
CA TYR A 220 4.39 -23.21 40.92
C TYR A 220 5.50 -23.27 41.98
N ARG A 221 6.41 -22.29 41.99
CA ARG A 221 7.59 -22.18 42.87
C ARG A 221 8.60 -23.31 42.68
N ASN A 222 8.59 -23.99 41.54
CA ASN A 222 9.67 -24.91 41.23
C ASN A 222 10.87 -24.11 40.72
N VAL A 223 12.06 -24.50 41.15
CA VAL A 223 13.32 -23.87 40.73
C VAL A 223 13.93 -24.73 39.62
N TRP A 224 14.06 -24.14 38.44
CA TRP A 224 14.80 -24.70 37.33
C TRP A 224 16.26 -24.27 37.48
N ALA A 225 17.16 -25.24 37.61
CA ALA A 225 18.57 -24.98 37.88
C ALA A 225 19.47 -25.90 37.07
N LEU A 226 20.62 -25.36 36.67
CA LEU A 226 21.74 -26.17 36.19
C LEU A 226 22.48 -26.73 37.39
N GLY A 227 22.57 -28.05 37.43
CA GLY A 227 23.36 -28.80 38.41
C GLY A 227 24.42 -29.65 37.73
N PHE A 228 25.26 -30.29 38.52
CA PHE A 228 26.32 -31.18 38.02
C PHE A 228 26.13 -32.57 38.63
N ASP A 229 26.28 -33.60 37.81
CA ASP A 229 26.33 -34.98 38.31
C ASP A 229 27.69 -35.30 38.96
N LYS A 230 27.83 -36.52 39.50
CA LYS A 230 29.09 -36.98 40.12
C LYS A 230 30.27 -37.07 39.15
N ASN A 231 30.00 -37.09 37.85
CA ASN A 231 31.00 -37.15 36.78
C ASN A 231 31.24 -35.76 36.18
N GLU A 232 30.80 -34.69 36.85
CA GLU A 232 30.90 -33.29 36.43
C GLU A 232 30.14 -32.96 35.13
N ASN A 233 29.21 -33.82 34.69
CA ASN A 233 28.33 -33.49 33.58
C ASN A 233 27.22 -32.56 34.05
N MET A 234 26.97 -31.52 33.28
CA MET A 234 25.91 -30.58 33.59
C MET A 234 24.53 -31.15 33.23
N LEU A 235 23.56 -30.94 34.11
CA LEU A 235 22.19 -31.42 33.99
C LEU A 235 21.21 -30.28 34.29
N LEU A 236 20.08 -30.25 33.57
CA LEU A 236 18.96 -29.39 33.93
C LEU A 236 18.08 -30.10 34.96
N LYS A 237 17.91 -29.49 36.13
CA LYS A 237 17.11 -30.01 37.25
C LYS A 237 15.90 -29.11 37.47
N LYS A 238 14.74 -29.71 37.65
CA LYS A 238 13.53 -29.06 38.18
C LYS A 238 13.36 -29.47 39.64
N ILE A 239 13.64 -28.54 40.55
CA ILE A 239 13.49 -28.74 41.98
C ILE A 239 12.08 -28.28 42.36
N LYS A 240 11.20 -29.21 42.67
CA LYS A 240 9.80 -28.93 43.00
C LYS A 240 9.68 -28.27 44.36
N PHE A 241 8.61 -27.49 44.56
CA PHE A 241 8.36 -26.81 45.83
C PHE A 241 8.25 -27.77 47.02
N ASN A 242 7.74 -28.99 46.80
CA ASN A 242 7.67 -30.05 47.81
C ASN A 242 9.05 -30.66 48.17
N GLY A 243 10.12 -30.26 47.47
CA GLY A 243 11.49 -30.71 47.68
C GLY A 243 11.96 -31.81 46.72
N ASP A 244 11.09 -32.39 45.90
CA ASP A 244 11.46 -33.43 44.94
C ASP A 244 12.33 -32.85 43.81
N VAL A 245 13.26 -33.65 43.30
CA VAL A 245 14.16 -33.24 42.22
C VAL A 245 13.90 -34.10 41.00
N GLU A 246 13.52 -33.45 39.91
CA GLU A 246 13.30 -34.08 38.61
C GLU A 246 14.46 -33.70 37.67
N ILE A 247 15.14 -34.70 37.11
CA ILE A 247 16.18 -34.47 36.10
C ILE A 247 15.51 -34.45 34.74
N ILE A 248 15.64 -33.33 34.03
CA ILE A 248 15.03 -33.16 32.72
C ILE A 248 15.83 -33.94 31.68
N ASN A 249 15.15 -34.75 30.86
CA ASN A 249 15.77 -35.56 29.81
C ASN A 249 16.21 -34.69 28.62
N TRP A 250 17.28 -33.93 28.79
CA TRP A 250 17.72 -32.93 27.82
C TRP A 250 18.30 -33.55 26.53
N PRO A 251 18.01 -32.99 25.33
CA PRO A 251 18.57 -33.49 24.08
C PRO A 251 20.11 -33.40 24.05
N LYS A 252 20.79 -34.54 23.87
CA LYS A 252 22.27 -34.62 23.88
C LYS A 252 22.96 -33.77 22.82
N THR A 253 22.26 -33.45 21.72
CA THR A 253 22.78 -32.62 20.63
C THR A 253 22.83 -31.13 21.00
N ILE A 254 22.21 -30.73 22.11
CA ILE A 254 22.04 -29.34 22.50
C ILE A 254 22.88 -29.04 23.74
N PRO A 255 23.86 -28.11 23.64
CA PRO A 255 24.76 -27.81 24.74
C PRO A 255 24.07 -26.99 25.85
N LEU A 256 23.90 -27.58 27.04
CA LEU A 256 23.35 -26.90 28.22
C LEU A 256 24.20 -25.68 28.64
N GLN A 257 25.52 -25.70 28.37
CA GLN A 257 26.45 -24.61 28.74
C GLN A 257 26.23 -23.31 27.95
N LYS A 258 25.37 -23.36 26.93
CA LYS A 258 25.03 -22.21 26.08
C LYS A 258 23.63 -21.66 26.37
N ILE A 259 22.98 -22.06 27.47
CA ILE A 259 21.71 -21.45 27.88
C ILE A 259 21.92 -19.95 28.04
N PHE A 260 21.08 -19.19 27.35
CA PHE A 260 21.17 -17.74 27.28
C PHE A 260 20.09 -17.08 28.14
N ARG A 261 18.82 -17.52 28.00
CA ARG A 261 17.69 -17.00 28.78
C ARG A 261 16.62 -18.08 28.98
N ALA A 262 15.89 -18.00 30.07
CA ALA A 262 14.72 -18.83 30.33
C ALA A 262 13.49 -17.96 30.58
N PHE A 263 12.32 -18.43 30.18
CA PHE A 263 11.04 -17.74 30.29
C PHE A 263 9.94 -18.77 30.55
N GLU A 264 8.97 -18.43 31.39
CA GLU A 264 7.74 -19.23 31.57
C GLU A 264 6.57 -18.47 30.95
N ASP A 265 5.78 -19.15 30.11
CA ASP A 265 4.51 -18.59 29.65
C ASP A 265 3.37 -18.78 30.66
N ARG A 266 2.25 -18.09 30.49
CA ARG A 266 1.08 -18.15 31.39
C ARG A 266 0.48 -19.54 31.48
N GLN A 267 0.68 -20.39 30.48
CA GLN A 267 0.25 -21.79 30.49
C GLN A 267 1.15 -22.68 31.36
N GLY A 268 2.35 -22.21 31.69
CA GLY A 268 3.35 -22.92 32.48
C GLY A 268 4.34 -23.72 31.63
N ASN A 269 4.42 -23.44 30.33
CA ASN A 269 5.49 -23.99 29.49
C ASN A 269 6.76 -23.20 29.72
N VAL A 270 7.88 -23.91 29.80
CA VAL A 270 9.20 -23.29 29.99
C VAL A 270 9.93 -23.23 28.67
N TRP A 271 10.33 -22.03 28.28
CA TRP A 271 11.06 -21.70 27.06
C TRP A 271 12.49 -21.32 27.41
N ILE A 272 13.47 -21.99 26.80
CA ILE A 272 14.90 -21.80 27.07
C ILE A 272 15.60 -21.48 25.76
N SER A 273 16.16 -20.27 25.65
CA SER A 273 17.01 -19.90 24.51
C SER A 273 18.45 -20.37 24.71
N ILE A 274 19.07 -20.77 23.60
CA ILE A 274 20.38 -21.40 23.60
C ILE A 274 21.22 -20.75 22.52
N ALA A 275 22.37 -20.23 22.92
CA ALA A 275 23.26 -19.53 22.01
C ALA A 275 23.68 -20.45 20.85
N SER A 276 23.37 -20.01 19.63
CA SER A 276 23.64 -20.71 18.36
C SER A 276 22.85 -22.02 18.15
N SER A 277 21.82 -22.31 18.96
CA SER A 277 21.01 -23.55 18.82
C SER A 277 19.50 -23.32 18.81
N GLY A 278 19.05 -22.07 18.91
CA GLY A 278 17.63 -21.72 18.87
C GLY A 278 16.97 -21.78 20.26
N VAL A 279 15.80 -22.42 20.35
CA VAL A 279 14.96 -22.44 21.56
C VAL A 279 14.48 -23.85 21.86
N VAL A 280 14.38 -24.18 23.15
CA VAL A 280 13.76 -25.42 23.63
C VAL A 280 12.52 -25.05 24.44
N ARG A 281 11.38 -25.69 24.12
CA ARG A 281 10.14 -25.62 24.90
C ARG A 281 9.95 -26.91 25.69
N ILE A 282 9.56 -26.78 26.95
CA ILE A 282 9.21 -27.88 27.85
C ILE A 282 7.75 -27.72 28.28
N LYS A 283 6.89 -28.65 27.88
CA LYS A 283 5.45 -28.69 28.21
C LYS A 283 5.10 -30.05 28.81
N GLY A 284 4.76 -30.12 30.10
CA GLY A 284 4.35 -31.38 30.74
C GLY A 284 5.38 -32.52 30.70
N GLY A 285 6.67 -32.20 30.50
CA GLY A 285 7.75 -33.19 30.29
C GLY A 285 8.12 -33.41 28.82
N ASP A 286 7.27 -33.00 27.87
CA ASP A 286 7.58 -33.03 26.45
C ASP A 286 8.54 -31.90 26.07
N ILE A 287 9.64 -32.28 25.40
CA ILE A 287 10.69 -31.35 24.99
C ILE A 287 10.63 -31.18 23.47
N LYS A 288 10.44 -29.94 23.04
CA LYS A 288 10.44 -29.55 21.63
C LYS A 288 11.56 -28.57 21.35
N VAL A 289 12.29 -28.79 20.27
CA VAL A 289 13.42 -27.95 19.86
C VAL A 289 13.00 -27.13 18.65
N PHE A 290 13.28 -25.83 18.65
CA PHE A 290 13.06 -24.91 17.54
C PHE A 290 14.41 -24.35 17.09
N ASN A 291 14.74 -24.51 15.81
CA ASN A 291 15.99 -24.08 15.18
C ASN A 291 15.75 -23.80 13.67
N LYS A 292 16.81 -23.43 12.94
CA LYS A 292 16.70 -23.10 11.50
C LYS A 292 16.14 -24.20 10.62
N GLN A 293 16.31 -25.46 10.99
CA GLN A 293 15.84 -26.62 10.20
C GLN A 293 14.33 -26.85 10.35
N ASN A 294 13.68 -26.26 11.36
CA ASN A 294 12.24 -26.42 11.59
C ASN A 294 11.50 -25.08 11.75
N GLY A 295 12.00 -24.04 11.07
CA GLY A 295 11.31 -22.77 10.87
C GLY A 295 11.76 -21.59 11.72
N LEU A 296 12.62 -21.78 12.72
CA LEU A 296 13.17 -20.66 13.48
C LEU A 296 14.32 -20.01 12.68
N LYS A 297 14.02 -18.89 12.01
CA LYS A 297 15.00 -18.16 11.17
C LYS A 297 16.21 -17.62 11.94
N ALA A 298 16.07 -17.40 13.24
CA ALA A 298 17.12 -16.88 14.12
C ALA A 298 17.98 -17.99 14.76
N THR A 299 19.26 -17.71 14.96
CA THR A 299 20.19 -18.62 15.68
C THR A 299 20.22 -18.38 17.18
N LEU A 300 19.86 -17.17 17.63
CA LEU A 300 19.82 -16.76 19.03
C LEU A 300 18.57 -15.93 19.28
N ILE A 301 17.80 -16.36 20.28
CA ILE A 301 16.69 -15.60 20.86
C ILE A 301 17.19 -14.86 22.09
N THR A 302 17.07 -13.54 22.04
CA THR A 302 17.64 -12.59 22.99
C THR A 302 16.68 -12.27 24.13
N SER A 303 15.38 -12.33 23.85
CA SER A 303 14.29 -12.00 24.78
C SER A 303 13.01 -12.74 24.42
N PHE A 304 12.18 -12.92 25.43
CA PHE A 304 10.85 -13.51 25.34
C PHE A 304 9.86 -12.53 25.96
N CYS A 305 8.69 -12.41 25.36
CA CYS A 305 7.56 -11.68 25.90
C CYS A 305 6.27 -12.41 25.53
N GLU A 306 5.33 -12.49 26.45
CA GLU A 306 3.98 -12.97 26.18
C GLU A 306 3.03 -11.79 26.31
N ASP A 307 2.26 -11.51 25.26
CA ASP A 307 1.30 -10.41 25.28
C ASP A 307 0.04 -10.75 26.09
N ARG A 308 -0.82 -9.74 26.29
CA ARG A 308 -2.16 -9.88 26.90
C ARG A 308 -3.02 -11.02 26.32
N GLU A 309 -2.86 -11.35 25.04
CA GLU A 309 -3.63 -12.40 24.36
C GLU A 309 -2.99 -13.79 24.45
N GLY A 310 -1.81 -13.88 25.09
CA GLY A 310 -1.07 -15.13 25.22
C GLY A 310 -0.26 -15.50 23.99
N ASN A 311 -0.03 -14.57 23.05
CA ASN A 311 0.93 -14.83 21.97
C ASN A 311 2.35 -14.63 22.47
N LEU A 312 3.26 -15.47 21.97
CA LEU A 312 4.67 -15.44 22.34
C LEU A 312 5.51 -14.71 21.28
N TRP A 313 6.31 -13.77 21.76
CA TRP A 313 7.16 -12.88 21.00
C TRP A 313 8.63 -13.09 21.36
N PHE A 314 9.47 -13.26 20.34
CA PHE A 314 10.88 -13.55 20.46
C PHE A 314 11.71 -12.43 19.84
N GLY A 315 12.52 -11.79 20.66
CA GLY A 315 13.56 -10.89 20.17
C GLY A 315 14.71 -11.71 19.59
N THR A 316 15.30 -11.26 18.49
CA THR A 316 16.35 -12.01 17.82
C THR A 316 17.62 -11.20 17.61
N SER A 317 18.74 -11.91 17.52
CA SER A 317 20.03 -11.36 17.09
C SER A 317 20.13 -11.34 15.56
N GLY A 318 19.31 -10.54 14.90
CA GLY A 318 19.48 -10.20 13.48
C GLY A 318 18.36 -10.67 12.53
N SER A 319 17.30 -11.29 13.04
CA SER A 319 16.10 -11.67 12.26
C SER A 319 14.87 -10.81 12.60
N GLY A 320 15.05 -9.71 13.34
CA GLY A 320 13.98 -8.84 13.80
C GLY A 320 13.22 -9.40 15.00
N LEU A 321 11.92 -9.15 15.02
CA LEU A 321 10.97 -9.67 15.99
C LEU A 321 10.24 -10.88 15.40
N LEU A 322 10.17 -12.00 16.13
CA LEU A 322 9.40 -13.17 15.71
C LEU A 322 8.21 -13.37 16.63
N LYS A 323 7.02 -13.58 16.06
CA LYS A 323 5.85 -14.06 16.78
C LYS A 323 5.73 -15.57 16.53
N TYR A 324 5.68 -16.37 17.58
CA TYR A 324 5.39 -17.79 17.45
C TYR A 324 3.91 -17.98 17.12
N GLY A 325 3.61 -18.55 15.95
CA GLY A 325 2.24 -18.73 15.47
C GLY A 325 1.57 -20.02 15.92
N GLY A 326 2.18 -20.76 16.84
CA GLY A 326 1.66 -22.01 17.37
C GLY A 326 1.89 -23.22 16.45
N ASP A 327 1.24 -24.33 16.79
CA ASP A 327 1.27 -25.58 16.03
C ASP A 327 -0.06 -25.84 15.28
N LYS A 328 -0.92 -24.80 15.15
CA LYS A 328 -2.21 -24.84 14.43
C LYS A 328 -2.04 -25.30 12.99
N PHE A 329 -1.07 -24.73 12.27
CA PHE A 329 -0.67 -25.18 10.94
C PHE A 329 0.80 -25.61 10.96
N VAL A 330 1.08 -26.84 10.54
CA VAL A 330 2.43 -27.39 10.43
C VAL A 330 2.69 -27.73 8.97
N ALA A 331 3.82 -27.25 8.44
CA ALA A 331 4.19 -27.49 7.05
C ALA A 331 5.17 -28.65 6.90
N PHE A 332 5.02 -29.39 5.82
CA PHE A 332 5.90 -30.45 5.36
C PHE A 332 6.33 -30.14 3.93
N ASN A 333 7.60 -29.80 3.71
CA ASN A 333 8.14 -29.38 2.41
C ASN A 333 9.52 -30.04 2.15
N LYS A 334 10.29 -29.53 1.18
CA LYS A 334 11.65 -30.03 0.92
C LYS A 334 12.58 -29.98 2.14
N GLU A 335 12.48 -28.94 2.97
CA GLU A 335 13.29 -28.80 4.18
C GLU A 335 12.93 -29.87 5.23
N SER A 336 11.67 -30.33 5.21
CA SER A 336 11.17 -31.46 6.00
C SER A 336 11.63 -32.84 5.50
N GLY A 337 12.12 -32.93 4.26
CA GLY A 337 12.58 -34.16 3.63
C GLY A 337 11.74 -34.67 2.46
N LEU A 338 10.75 -33.90 1.98
CA LEU A 338 10.02 -34.22 0.74
C LEU A 338 10.92 -34.00 -0.50
N SER A 339 10.64 -34.68 -1.62
CA SER A 339 11.42 -34.50 -2.86
C SER A 339 11.00 -33.26 -3.64
N GLY A 340 9.69 -33.00 -3.70
CA GLY A 340 9.07 -31.88 -4.39
C GLY A 340 8.35 -30.92 -3.44
N ASP A 341 7.98 -29.74 -3.96
CA ASP A 341 7.22 -28.74 -3.21
C ASP A 341 5.73 -28.79 -3.53
N ILE A 342 5.32 -29.33 -4.68
CA ILE A 342 3.91 -29.32 -5.06
C ILE A 342 3.29 -30.68 -4.72
N ILE A 343 2.39 -30.71 -3.74
CA ILE A 343 1.77 -31.95 -3.28
C ILE A 343 0.48 -32.24 -4.04
N ARG A 344 0.45 -33.38 -4.73
CA ARG A 344 -0.63 -33.81 -5.62
C ARG A 344 -1.44 -35.00 -5.10
N MET A 345 -0.97 -35.66 -4.06
CA MET A 345 -1.67 -36.77 -3.40
C MET A 345 -1.38 -36.77 -1.89
N LEU A 346 -2.42 -36.97 -1.10
CA LEU A 346 -2.36 -37.27 0.33
C LEU A 346 -3.18 -38.54 0.60
N PHE A 347 -2.66 -39.41 1.47
CA PHE A 347 -3.33 -40.65 1.88
C PHE A 347 -2.85 -41.10 3.26
N GLU A 348 -3.73 -41.66 4.08
CA GLU A 348 -3.38 -42.31 5.35
C GLU A 348 -3.65 -43.81 5.25
N ASP A 349 -2.69 -44.64 5.68
CA ASP A 349 -2.88 -46.08 5.80
C ASP A 349 -3.54 -46.49 7.12
N SER A 350 -3.98 -47.75 7.21
CA SER A 350 -4.59 -48.34 8.42
C SER A 350 -3.70 -48.32 9.66
N GLN A 351 -2.39 -48.02 9.52
CA GLN A 351 -1.43 -47.90 10.61
C GLN A 351 -1.21 -46.45 11.04
N GLY A 352 -1.87 -45.48 10.41
CA GLY A 352 -1.77 -44.05 10.68
C GLY A 352 -0.54 -43.37 10.04
N ASN A 353 0.07 -44.00 9.03
CA ASN A 353 1.14 -43.36 8.28
C ASN A 353 0.57 -42.52 7.13
N VAL A 354 1.14 -41.34 6.92
CA VAL A 354 0.70 -40.41 5.87
C VAL A 354 1.64 -40.48 4.67
N TYR A 355 1.07 -40.58 3.47
CA TYR A 355 1.78 -40.66 2.20
C TYR A 355 1.58 -39.39 1.38
N PHE A 356 2.66 -38.89 0.80
CA PHE A 356 2.70 -37.66 -0.01
C PHE A 356 3.16 -38.01 -1.41
N GLY A 357 2.38 -37.62 -2.42
CA GLY A 357 2.81 -37.65 -3.82
C GLY A 357 3.18 -36.24 -4.26
N ASP A 358 4.39 -36.05 -4.80
CA ASP A 358 4.89 -34.74 -5.20
C ASP A 358 5.10 -34.58 -6.72
N ASP A 359 5.42 -33.35 -7.15
CA ASP A 359 5.63 -32.99 -8.54
C ASP A 359 6.90 -33.57 -9.17
N ASN A 360 7.82 -34.09 -8.36
CA ASN A 360 8.97 -34.86 -8.84
C ASN A 360 8.63 -36.33 -9.12
N ASN A 361 7.34 -36.68 -9.12
CA ASN A 361 6.82 -38.03 -9.35
C ASN A 361 7.31 -39.04 -8.31
N THR A 362 7.60 -38.60 -7.08
CA THR A 362 7.97 -39.48 -5.98
C THR A 362 6.79 -39.66 -5.01
N ILE A 363 6.88 -40.69 -4.18
CA ILE A 363 5.98 -40.88 -3.04
C ILE A 363 6.83 -40.99 -1.79
N SER A 364 6.50 -40.17 -0.80
CA SER A 364 7.14 -40.15 0.50
C SER A 364 6.17 -40.61 1.59
N LYS A 365 6.67 -41.36 2.57
CA LYS A 365 5.93 -41.86 3.74
C LYS A 365 6.38 -41.12 5.00
N TYR A 366 5.42 -40.63 5.79
CA TYR A 366 5.62 -40.09 7.12
C TYR A 366 5.05 -41.04 8.17
N ASP A 367 5.92 -41.52 9.07
CA ASP A 367 5.58 -42.46 10.16
C ASP A 367 5.21 -41.76 11.49
N GLY A 368 4.96 -40.45 11.45
CA GLY A 368 4.78 -39.62 12.63
C GLY A 368 6.09 -39.02 13.17
N LYS A 369 7.27 -39.50 12.73
CA LYS A 369 8.58 -38.96 13.17
C LYS A 369 9.44 -38.48 12.01
N LYS A 370 9.50 -39.23 10.91
CA LYS A 370 10.40 -38.96 9.78
C LYS A 370 9.71 -39.20 8.44
N ILE A 371 10.22 -38.53 7.41
CA ILE A 371 9.82 -38.73 6.02
C ILE A 371 10.81 -39.67 5.33
N MET A 372 10.30 -40.66 4.60
CA MET A 372 11.08 -41.64 3.84
C MET A 372 10.51 -41.80 2.43
N GLN A 373 11.36 -41.72 1.40
CA GLN A 373 10.95 -41.95 0.02
C GLN A 373 10.74 -43.44 -0.26
N LEU A 374 9.65 -43.78 -0.96
CA LEU A 374 9.36 -45.15 -1.39
C LEU A 374 10.19 -45.55 -2.61
N LYS A 375 10.49 -46.84 -2.72
CA LYS A 375 11.25 -47.39 -3.85
C LYS A 375 10.33 -47.66 -5.05
N VAL A 376 10.71 -47.13 -6.20
CA VAL A 376 10.04 -47.39 -7.48
C VAL A 376 10.86 -48.37 -8.30
N SER A 377 10.22 -49.33 -8.96
CA SER A 377 10.89 -50.25 -9.88
C SER A 377 11.52 -49.49 -11.05
N ALA A 378 12.78 -49.79 -11.38
CA ALA A 378 13.60 -49.05 -12.36
C ALA A 378 13.00 -48.97 -13.78
N LYS A 379 11.97 -49.77 -14.10
CA LYS A 379 11.26 -49.78 -15.39
C LYS A 379 9.97 -48.96 -15.39
N CYS A 380 9.56 -48.37 -14.26
CA CYS A 380 8.27 -47.72 -14.11
C CYS A 380 8.41 -46.20 -14.25
N GLN A 381 7.70 -45.62 -15.24
CA GLN A 381 7.45 -44.19 -15.31
C GLN A 381 6.09 -43.91 -14.68
N MET A 382 6.09 -43.71 -13.36
CA MET A 382 4.86 -43.59 -12.59
C MET A 382 4.07 -42.32 -12.95
N GLY A 383 4.76 -41.22 -13.27
CA GLY A 383 4.12 -39.91 -13.35
C GLY A 383 3.64 -39.44 -11.97
N GLN A 384 2.83 -38.39 -11.95
CA GLN A 384 2.38 -37.76 -10.70
C GLN A 384 1.32 -38.64 -10.06
N ALA A 385 1.50 -38.97 -8.78
CA ALA A 385 0.47 -39.63 -8.00
C ALA A 385 -0.73 -38.70 -7.79
N ARG A 386 -1.94 -39.25 -7.85
CA ARG A 386 -3.21 -38.53 -7.74
C ARG A 386 -4.09 -39.06 -6.61
N ARG A 387 -4.22 -40.38 -6.51
CA ARG A 387 -5.00 -41.04 -5.45
C ARG A 387 -4.31 -42.33 -5.02
N MET A 388 -4.47 -42.70 -3.76
CA MET A 388 -4.06 -43.99 -3.23
C MET A 388 -5.20 -44.61 -2.44
N VAL A 389 -5.30 -45.94 -2.45
CA VAL A 389 -6.25 -46.71 -1.65
C VAL A 389 -5.58 -47.99 -1.14
N GLU A 390 -5.82 -48.33 0.12
CA GLU A 390 -5.39 -49.60 0.72
C GLU A 390 -6.42 -50.70 0.44
N LEU A 391 -5.96 -51.82 -0.11
CA LEU A 391 -6.77 -53.00 -0.38
C LEU A 391 -6.90 -53.89 0.86
N GLN A 392 -7.87 -54.80 0.84
CA GLN A 392 -8.11 -55.76 1.93
C GLN A 392 -6.92 -56.70 2.21
N ASP A 393 -6.02 -56.89 1.24
CA ASP A 393 -4.81 -57.70 1.38
C ASP A 393 -3.61 -56.90 1.95
N GLY A 394 -3.80 -55.62 2.28
CA GLY A 394 -2.78 -54.70 2.78
C GLY A 394 -1.91 -54.05 1.68
N ASN A 395 -2.10 -54.43 0.41
CA ASN A 395 -1.42 -53.75 -0.69
C ASN A 395 -2.09 -52.42 -1.01
N MET A 396 -1.35 -51.45 -1.54
CA MET A 396 -1.90 -50.16 -1.92
C MET A 396 -1.97 -50.02 -3.43
N LEU A 397 -3.11 -49.56 -3.96
CA LEU A 397 -3.22 -49.11 -5.34
C LEU A 397 -2.98 -47.62 -5.44
N ILE A 398 -2.31 -47.21 -6.52
CA ILE A 398 -1.88 -45.84 -6.75
C ILE A 398 -2.34 -45.42 -8.14
N ALA A 399 -3.25 -44.46 -8.20
CA ALA A 399 -3.65 -43.77 -9.42
C ALA A 399 -2.66 -42.67 -9.73
N THR A 400 -2.19 -42.64 -10.97
CA THR A 400 -1.14 -41.73 -11.39
C THR A 400 -1.40 -41.23 -12.82
N THR A 401 -0.78 -40.10 -13.18
CA THR A 401 -0.85 -39.60 -14.56
C THR A 401 -0.17 -40.54 -15.57
N GLY A 402 0.72 -41.41 -15.10
CA GLY A 402 1.40 -42.43 -15.89
C GLY A 402 0.75 -43.82 -15.83
N GLY A 403 -0.42 -43.99 -15.22
CA GLY A 403 -1.13 -45.27 -15.17
C GLY A 403 -1.69 -45.66 -13.80
N LEU A 404 -1.83 -46.97 -13.59
CA LEU A 404 -2.19 -47.57 -12.31
C LEU A 404 -1.03 -48.42 -11.80
N PHE A 405 -0.64 -48.19 -10.56
CA PHE A 405 0.47 -48.88 -9.90
C PHE A 405 0.01 -49.53 -8.60
N GLN A 406 0.80 -50.49 -8.11
CA GLN A 406 0.58 -51.17 -6.86
C GLN A 406 1.86 -51.12 -6.01
N TYR A 407 1.70 -50.87 -4.72
CA TYR A 407 2.75 -50.93 -3.70
C TYR A 407 2.48 -52.11 -2.77
N ASP A 408 3.46 -53.00 -2.64
CA ASP A 408 3.39 -54.24 -1.86
C ASP A 408 4.03 -54.13 -0.46
N GLY A 409 4.35 -52.91 -0.02
CA GLY A 409 5.12 -52.64 1.20
C GLY A 409 6.62 -52.52 1.00
N ASN A 410 7.16 -52.90 -0.18
CA ASN A 410 8.58 -52.78 -0.49
C ASN A 410 8.85 -51.98 -1.77
N ILE A 411 8.13 -52.26 -2.86
CA ILE A 411 8.36 -51.65 -4.16
C ILE A 411 7.07 -51.29 -4.88
N ILE A 412 7.11 -50.21 -5.66
CA ILE A 412 6.01 -49.80 -6.55
C ILE A 412 6.20 -50.46 -7.92
N SER A 413 5.14 -51.11 -8.41
CA SER A 413 5.10 -51.84 -9.69
C SER A 413 3.83 -51.55 -10.50
N GLU A 414 3.84 -51.80 -11.82
CA GLU A 414 2.69 -51.56 -12.71
C GLU A 414 1.55 -52.54 -12.40
N ALA A 415 0.30 -52.05 -12.44
CA ALA A 415 -0.89 -52.85 -12.16
C ALA A 415 -2.05 -52.64 -13.17
N ALA A 416 -1.93 -51.77 -14.17
CA ALA A 416 -3.04 -51.38 -15.04
C ALA A 416 -3.66 -52.58 -15.77
N ASN A 417 -2.81 -53.47 -16.32
CA ASN A 417 -3.27 -54.66 -17.04
C ASN A 417 -4.14 -55.59 -16.19
N LYS A 418 -3.82 -55.76 -14.90
CA LYS A 418 -4.59 -56.60 -13.96
C LYS A 418 -6.06 -56.15 -13.91
N TYR A 419 -6.28 -54.85 -13.89
CA TYR A 419 -7.62 -54.25 -13.82
C TYR A 419 -8.24 -53.94 -15.18
N GLY A 420 -7.53 -54.21 -16.28
CA GLY A 420 -8.02 -53.99 -17.66
C GLY A 420 -8.00 -52.52 -18.07
N ILE A 421 -7.08 -51.76 -17.50
CA ILE A 421 -6.75 -50.39 -17.89
C ILE A 421 -5.55 -50.46 -18.83
N THR A 422 -5.58 -49.70 -19.92
CA THR A 422 -4.44 -49.60 -20.84
C THR A 422 -3.22 -49.05 -20.09
N CYS A 423 -2.04 -49.66 -20.26
CA CYS A 423 -0.80 -49.12 -19.69
C CYS A 423 -0.63 -47.65 -20.09
N GLN A 424 -0.21 -46.83 -19.13
CA GLN A 424 -0.04 -45.38 -19.29
C GLN A 424 -1.33 -44.56 -19.51
N ALA A 425 -2.52 -45.18 -19.45
CA ALA A 425 -3.76 -44.41 -19.39
C ALA A 425 -3.84 -43.68 -18.03
N PRO A 426 -3.98 -42.35 -18.00
CA PRO A 426 -3.96 -41.61 -16.74
C PRO A 426 -5.16 -41.99 -15.86
N VAL A 427 -4.89 -42.47 -14.66
CA VAL A 427 -5.90 -42.73 -13.63
C VAL A 427 -5.85 -41.58 -12.65
N ILE A 428 -6.97 -40.90 -12.44
CA ILE A 428 -7.03 -39.68 -11.62
C ILE A 428 -7.67 -39.91 -10.26
N ASP A 429 -8.50 -40.95 -10.12
CA ASP A 429 -9.15 -41.27 -8.85
C ASP A 429 -9.47 -42.77 -8.74
N ILE A 430 -9.52 -43.27 -7.51
CA ILE A 430 -9.86 -44.65 -7.16
C ILE A 430 -10.73 -44.63 -5.91
N VAL A 431 -11.87 -45.32 -5.98
CA VAL A 431 -12.75 -45.52 -4.83
C VAL A 431 -13.01 -47.01 -4.65
N GLN A 432 -12.79 -47.50 -3.44
CA GLN A 432 -13.22 -48.83 -3.02
C GLN A 432 -14.54 -48.70 -2.25
N HIS A 433 -15.57 -49.41 -2.69
CA HIS A 433 -16.85 -49.45 -2.01
C HIS A 433 -17.40 -50.86 -2.00
N LYS A 434 -17.64 -51.40 -0.81
CA LYS A 434 -18.02 -52.81 -0.61
C LYS A 434 -16.98 -53.72 -1.29
N ASN A 435 -17.40 -54.59 -2.23
CA ASN A 435 -16.49 -55.47 -2.99
C ASN A 435 -16.20 -54.95 -4.41
N GLU A 436 -16.36 -53.64 -4.63
CA GLU A 436 -16.20 -53.01 -5.94
C GLU A 436 -15.08 -51.98 -5.91
N LEU A 437 -14.30 -51.96 -7.00
CA LEU A 437 -13.31 -50.92 -7.27
C LEU A 437 -13.79 -50.07 -8.44
N TRP A 438 -13.76 -48.76 -8.24
CA TRP A 438 -14.14 -47.77 -9.23
C TRP A 438 -12.92 -46.93 -9.59
N PHE A 439 -12.65 -46.79 -10.89
CA PHE A 439 -11.51 -46.04 -11.40
C PHE A 439 -12.00 -44.91 -12.31
N GLY A 440 -11.60 -43.68 -11.99
CA GLY A 440 -11.71 -42.54 -12.90
C GLY A 440 -10.53 -42.51 -13.84
N VAL A 441 -10.74 -42.80 -15.13
CA VAL A 441 -9.69 -42.82 -16.15
C VAL A 441 -9.85 -41.59 -17.05
N TYR A 442 -8.88 -40.68 -16.98
CA TYR A 442 -8.95 -39.37 -17.61
C TYR A 442 -9.08 -39.48 -19.13
N GLY A 443 -10.07 -38.79 -19.70
CA GLY A 443 -10.39 -38.80 -21.12
C GLY A 443 -11.15 -40.05 -21.59
N THR A 444 -11.32 -41.07 -20.75
CA THR A 444 -12.03 -42.31 -21.10
C THR A 444 -13.39 -42.40 -20.42
N GLY A 445 -13.43 -42.23 -19.10
CA GLY A 445 -14.65 -42.37 -18.30
C GLY A 445 -14.41 -43.20 -17.03
N LEU A 446 -15.47 -43.84 -16.56
CA LEU A 446 -15.51 -44.57 -15.29
C LEU A 446 -15.46 -46.09 -15.53
N LEU A 447 -14.53 -46.77 -14.86
CA LEU A 447 -14.42 -48.23 -14.88
C LEU A 447 -14.87 -48.81 -13.54
N LYS A 448 -15.83 -49.73 -13.58
CA LYS A 448 -16.24 -50.57 -12.46
C LYS A 448 -15.59 -51.94 -12.55
N VAL A 449 -14.95 -52.39 -11.47
CA VAL A 449 -14.41 -53.75 -11.33
C VAL A 449 -15.07 -54.42 -10.12
N SER A 450 -15.78 -55.53 -10.36
CA SER A 450 -16.45 -56.32 -9.31
C SER A 450 -16.29 -57.81 -9.61
N ASN A 451 -15.74 -58.58 -8.66
CA ASN A 451 -15.50 -60.03 -8.80
C ASN A 451 -14.80 -60.41 -10.12
N GLY A 452 -13.84 -59.60 -10.58
CA GLY A 452 -13.11 -59.80 -11.83
C GLY A 452 -13.85 -59.38 -13.11
N GLN A 453 -15.15 -59.06 -13.04
CA GLN A 453 -15.91 -58.45 -14.13
C GLN A 453 -15.57 -56.96 -14.24
N LYS A 454 -15.41 -56.48 -15.47
CA LYS A 454 -14.98 -55.12 -15.81
C LYS A 454 -16.08 -54.46 -16.65
N LYS A 455 -16.64 -53.34 -16.20
CA LYS A 455 -17.69 -52.60 -16.91
C LYS A 455 -17.29 -51.14 -17.06
N TRP A 456 -17.28 -50.65 -18.31
CA TRP A 456 -16.95 -49.27 -18.65
C TRP A 456 -18.19 -48.41 -18.83
N TYR A 457 -18.18 -47.23 -18.24
CA TYR A 457 -19.10 -46.12 -18.48
C TYR A 457 -18.33 -44.99 -19.14
N THR A 458 -18.64 -44.72 -20.40
CA THR A 458 -18.00 -43.73 -21.24
C THR A 458 -19.08 -42.81 -21.84
N PRO A 459 -18.71 -41.64 -22.36
CA PRO A 459 -19.66 -40.77 -23.06
C PRO A 459 -20.34 -41.40 -24.28
N LYS A 460 -19.83 -42.53 -24.79
CA LYS A 460 -20.38 -43.22 -25.96
C LYS A 460 -21.39 -44.31 -25.60
N ASN A 461 -21.36 -44.86 -24.39
CA ASN A 461 -22.13 -46.04 -24.01
C ASN A 461 -22.94 -45.86 -22.70
N SER A 462 -22.97 -44.64 -22.16
CA SER A 462 -23.69 -44.30 -20.94
C SER A 462 -24.06 -42.81 -20.92
N ASP A 463 -24.94 -42.43 -20.00
CA ASP A 463 -25.34 -41.03 -19.78
C ASP A 463 -24.27 -40.18 -19.07
N LEU A 464 -23.09 -40.76 -18.79
CA LEU A 464 -21.90 -40.03 -18.36
C LEU A 464 -21.35 -39.20 -19.53
N LYS A 465 -21.94 -38.03 -19.79
CA LYS A 465 -21.65 -37.14 -20.94
C LYS A 465 -20.25 -36.49 -20.93
N SER A 466 -19.37 -36.87 -19.99
CA SER A 466 -17.97 -36.41 -19.91
C SER A 466 -17.02 -37.56 -19.56
N GLY A 467 -15.93 -37.68 -20.31
CA GLY A 467 -14.83 -38.63 -20.00
C GLY A 467 -13.76 -38.03 -19.08
N TYR A 468 -13.89 -36.76 -18.70
CA TYR A 468 -12.91 -36.02 -17.89
C TYR A 468 -13.41 -35.92 -16.44
N ILE A 469 -13.22 -37.00 -15.71
CA ILE A 469 -13.53 -37.11 -14.29
C ILE A 469 -12.40 -36.42 -13.50
N ASN A 470 -12.75 -35.73 -12.41
CA ASN A 470 -11.81 -35.10 -11.47
C ASN A 470 -11.83 -35.78 -10.09
N HIS A 471 -13.01 -36.15 -9.58
CA HIS A 471 -13.19 -36.74 -8.26
C HIS A 471 -14.45 -37.62 -8.19
N ILE A 472 -14.42 -38.66 -7.38
CA ILE A 472 -15.53 -39.56 -7.10
C ILE A 472 -15.77 -39.58 -5.59
N LEU A 473 -16.97 -39.21 -5.16
CA LEU A 473 -17.43 -39.26 -3.77
C LEU A 473 -18.56 -40.27 -3.66
N ILE A 474 -18.57 -41.07 -2.60
CA ILE A 474 -19.71 -41.88 -2.22
C ILE A 474 -20.26 -41.30 -0.92
N ASP A 475 -21.52 -40.89 -0.96
CA ASP A 475 -22.16 -40.25 0.20
C ASP A 475 -22.75 -41.28 1.17
N SER A 476 -23.19 -40.80 2.33
CA SER A 476 -23.81 -41.58 3.40
C SER A 476 -25.11 -42.29 2.99
N LYS A 477 -25.71 -41.88 1.87
CA LYS A 477 -26.93 -42.46 1.28
C LYS A 477 -26.61 -43.51 0.21
N ASP A 478 -25.35 -43.97 0.13
CA ASP A 478 -24.85 -44.93 -0.86
C ASP A 478 -24.97 -44.43 -2.32
N ARG A 479 -25.01 -43.11 -2.54
CA ARG A 479 -25.05 -42.50 -3.88
C ARG A 479 -23.65 -42.06 -4.30
N MET A 480 -23.32 -42.24 -5.58
CA MET A 480 -22.01 -41.89 -6.11
C MET A 480 -22.06 -40.57 -6.87
N TRP A 481 -21.33 -39.57 -6.39
CA TRP A 481 -21.16 -38.27 -7.01
C TRP A 481 -19.85 -38.22 -7.79
N ILE A 482 -19.94 -37.85 -9.07
CA ILE A 482 -18.81 -37.83 -10.00
C ILE A 482 -18.61 -36.39 -10.48
N SER A 483 -17.55 -35.76 -9.98
CA SER A 483 -17.14 -34.40 -10.35
C SER A 483 -16.39 -34.43 -11.68
N THR A 484 -16.76 -33.56 -12.62
CA THR A 484 -16.19 -33.52 -13.97
C THR A 484 -15.91 -32.09 -14.44
N THR A 485 -15.31 -31.92 -15.61
CA THR A 485 -15.17 -30.61 -16.27
C THR A 485 -16.49 -30.05 -16.83
N LYS A 486 -17.57 -30.84 -16.85
CA LYS A 486 -18.88 -30.50 -17.43
C LYS A 486 -20.02 -30.59 -16.42
N GLY A 487 -19.73 -30.39 -15.14
CA GLY A 487 -20.68 -30.44 -14.02
C GLY A 487 -20.51 -31.71 -13.19
N VAL A 488 -21.56 -32.05 -12.46
CA VAL A 488 -21.59 -33.21 -11.56
C VAL A 488 -22.56 -34.26 -12.09
N PHE A 489 -22.17 -35.53 -11.99
CA PHE A 489 -23.06 -36.64 -12.27
C PHE A 489 -23.36 -37.41 -10.98
N LEU A 490 -24.64 -37.58 -10.66
CA LEU A 490 -25.10 -38.48 -9.61
C LEU A 490 -25.39 -39.84 -10.23
N PHE A 491 -24.72 -40.88 -9.75
CA PHE A 491 -24.90 -42.26 -10.17
C PHE A 491 -25.62 -43.05 -9.07
N GLN A 492 -26.83 -43.50 -9.38
CA GLN A 492 -27.69 -44.29 -8.51
C GLN A 492 -28.51 -45.27 -9.37
N ASP A 493 -28.70 -46.50 -8.90
CA ASP A 493 -29.51 -47.53 -9.58
C ASP A 493 -29.14 -47.76 -11.07
N ASN A 494 -27.83 -47.73 -11.38
CA ASN A 494 -27.29 -47.85 -12.74
C ASN A 494 -27.66 -46.70 -13.71
N ALA A 495 -28.22 -45.61 -13.22
CA ALA A 495 -28.56 -44.42 -14.00
C ALA A 495 -27.67 -43.22 -13.61
N PHE A 496 -27.47 -42.29 -14.55
CA PHE A 496 -26.79 -41.02 -14.29
C PHE A 496 -27.78 -39.86 -14.37
N GLN A 497 -27.77 -39.02 -13.36
CA GLN A 497 -28.39 -37.69 -13.38
C GLN A 497 -27.30 -36.64 -13.48
N HIS A 498 -27.48 -35.64 -14.34
CA HIS A 498 -26.47 -34.63 -14.65
C HIS A 498 -26.91 -33.25 -14.16
N TYR A 499 -26.08 -32.62 -13.34
CA TYR A 499 -26.24 -31.25 -12.85
C TYR A 499 -25.20 -30.35 -13.53
N SER A 500 -25.62 -29.24 -14.14
CA SER A 500 -24.76 -28.38 -14.98
C SER A 500 -24.86 -26.89 -14.62
N ASP A 501 -23.97 -26.09 -15.21
CA ASP A 501 -23.85 -24.64 -15.00
C ASP A 501 -24.97 -23.80 -15.62
N LYS A 502 -25.82 -24.42 -16.44
CA LYS A 502 -26.91 -23.73 -17.13
C LYS A 502 -28.16 -23.57 -16.29
N ASP A 503 -28.34 -24.43 -15.29
CA ASP A 503 -29.61 -24.58 -14.58
C ASP A 503 -29.44 -24.63 -13.05
N GLU A 504 -28.32 -25.11 -12.52
CA GLU A 504 -28.20 -25.46 -11.08
C GLU A 504 -26.85 -25.06 -10.43
N LEU A 505 -25.73 -25.27 -11.13
CA LEU A 505 -24.38 -24.94 -10.63
C LEU A 505 -23.95 -23.55 -11.10
N ASN A 506 -23.07 -22.88 -10.35
CA ASN A 506 -22.49 -21.60 -10.80
C ASN A 506 -21.32 -21.76 -11.79
N ALA A 507 -20.69 -22.94 -11.82
CA ALA A 507 -19.63 -23.26 -12.78
C ALA A 507 -19.59 -24.75 -13.13
N SER A 508 -19.22 -25.06 -14.38
CA SER A 508 -19.22 -26.44 -14.88
C SER A 508 -18.00 -27.24 -14.44
N TRP A 509 -16.88 -26.59 -14.14
CA TRP A 509 -15.66 -27.31 -13.79
C TRP A 509 -15.60 -27.57 -12.29
N VAL A 510 -15.97 -28.79 -11.90
CA VAL A 510 -16.02 -29.23 -10.50
C VAL A 510 -14.76 -30.04 -10.20
N LEU A 511 -13.97 -29.58 -9.23
CA LEU A 511 -12.66 -30.14 -8.91
C LEU A 511 -12.72 -31.21 -7.83
N GLN A 512 -13.53 -31.00 -6.79
CA GLN A 512 -13.69 -31.94 -5.68
C GLN A 512 -15.09 -31.83 -5.09
N SER A 513 -15.52 -32.91 -4.44
CA SER A 513 -16.77 -32.97 -3.69
C SER A 513 -16.54 -33.51 -2.27
N ALA A 514 -17.33 -33.02 -1.31
CA ALA A 514 -17.34 -33.49 0.08
C ALA A 514 -18.78 -33.55 0.61
N GLU A 515 -19.04 -34.41 1.58
CA GLU A 515 -20.31 -34.47 2.31
C GLU A 515 -20.13 -33.89 3.71
N ASP A 516 -21.04 -33.02 4.13
CA ASP A 516 -21.10 -32.55 5.52
C ASP A 516 -21.84 -33.53 6.43
N LYS A 517 -21.79 -33.32 7.74
CA LYS A 517 -22.40 -34.24 8.72
C LYS A 517 -23.92 -34.35 8.67
N ILE A 518 -24.61 -33.36 8.08
CA ILE A 518 -26.07 -33.38 7.94
C ILE A 518 -26.50 -34.02 6.61
N GLY A 519 -25.54 -34.36 5.75
CA GLY A 519 -25.76 -35.09 4.49
C GLY A 519 -25.94 -34.18 3.28
N ASN A 520 -25.54 -32.90 3.36
CA ASN A 520 -25.44 -32.04 2.19
C ASN A 520 -24.13 -32.30 1.45
N ILE A 521 -24.16 -32.14 0.13
CA ILE A 521 -23.01 -32.34 -0.72
C ILE A 521 -22.46 -31.00 -1.18
N TRP A 522 -21.18 -30.80 -0.98
CA TRP A 522 -20.46 -29.57 -1.29
C TRP A 522 -19.53 -29.80 -2.48
N PHE A 523 -19.53 -28.87 -3.42
CA PHE A 523 -18.78 -28.94 -4.68
C PHE A 523 -17.87 -27.74 -4.82
N ALA A 524 -16.56 -28.01 -4.84
CA ALA A 524 -15.52 -27.04 -5.16
C ALA A 524 -15.49 -26.79 -6.67
N THR A 525 -15.73 -25.55 -7.09
CA THR A 525 -15.74 -25.19 -8.51
C THR A 525 -14.64 -24.20 -8.88
N PHE A 526 -14.13 -24.34 -10.09
CA PHE A 526 -13.21 -23.37 -10.66
C PHE A 526 -14.00 -22.13 -11.11
N THR A 527 -13.68 -20.95 -10.57
CA THR A 527 -14.30 -19.63 -10.83
C THR A 527 -15.77 -19.43 -10.40
N GLY A 528 -16.45 -20.46 -9.89
CA GLY A 528 -17.87 -20.38 -9.50
C GLY A 528 -18.15 -20.43 -7.99
N GLY A 529 -17.12 -20.39 -7.16
CA GLY A 529 -17.24 -20.52 -5.71
C GLY A 529 -17.57 -21.95 -5.27
N LEU A 530 -18.26 -22.06 -4.13
CA LEU A 530 -18.65 -23.33 -3.52
C LEU A 530 -20.16 -23.55 -3.70
N ASN A 531 -20.56 -24.73 -4.19
CA ASN A 531 -21.97 -25.06 -4.40
C ASN A 531 -22.39 -26.14 -3.39
N ARG A 532 -23.48 -25.92 -2.67
CA ARG A 532 -24.06 -26.87 -1.70
C ARG A 532 -25.37 -27.43 -2.23
N TYR A 533 -25.52 -28.75 -2.18
CA TYR A 533 -26.74 -29.47 -2.49
C TYR A 533 -27.33 -30.10 -1.23
N ASP A 534 -28.52 -29.66 -0.83
CA ASP A 534 -29.20 -30.09 0.41
C ASP A 534 -30.16 -31.27 0.24
N GLY A 535 -30.33 -31.76 -1.00
CA GLY A 535 -31.30 -32.79 -1.34
C GLY A 535 -32.55 -32.26 -2.05
N GLU A 536 -32.84 -30.95 -1.94
CA GLU A 536 -33.92 -30.28 -2.67
C GLU A 536 -33.36 -29.40 -3.80
N GLY A 537 -32.26 -28.68 -3.55
CA GLY A 537 -31.69 -27.75 -4.53
C GLY A 537 -30.25 -27.35 -4.23
N PHE A 538 -29.73 -26.43 -5.06
CA PHE A 538 -28.38 -25.88 -4.94
C PHE A 538 -28.39 -24.47 -4.35
N SER A 539 -27.47 -24.21 -3.42
CA SER A 539 -27.14 -22.87 -2.92
C SER A 539 -25.66 -22.57 -3.17
N VAL A 540 -25.38 -21.34 -3.61
CA VAL A 540 -24.03 -20.88 -3.98
C VAL A 540 -23.43 -20.03 -2.87
N PHE A 541 -22.14 -20.23 -2.62
CA PHE A 541 -21.32 -19.40 -1.74
C PHE A 541 -20.12 -18.88 -2.51
N ASP A 542 -20.07 -17.57 -2.70
CA ASP A 542 -19.00 -16.87 -3.42
C ASP A 542 -18.41 -15.73 -2.55
N THR A 543 -17.58 -14.88 -3.14
CA THR A 543 -16.97 -13.72 -2.46
C THR A 543 -17.98 -12.73 -1.87
N SER A 544 -19.20 -12.65 -2.41
CA SER A 544 -20.27 -11.83 -1.84
C SER A 544 -20.86 -12.42 -0.55
N ASN A 545 -20.70 -13.73 -0.32
CA ASN A 545 -21.13 -14.43 0.89
C ASN A 545 -20.04 -14.49 1.97
N GLY A 546 -18.83 -13.98 1.71
CA GLY A 546 -17.73 -13.92 2.69
C GLY A 546 -16.62 -14.96 2.51
N ILE A 547 -16.70 -15.82 1.48
CA ILE A 547 -15.57 -16.66 1.06
C ILE A 547 -14.48 -15.75 0.44
N THR A 548 -13.21 -16.11 0.57
CA THR A 548 -12.10 -15.22 0.13
C THR A 548 -11.79 -15.27 -1.36
N SER A 549 -12.31 -16.26 -2.08
CA SER A 549 -11.99 -16.50 -3.48
C SER A 549 -13.07 -17.34 -4.15
N ASP A 550 -13.45 -17.00 -5.39
CA ASP A 550 -14.37 -17.81 -6.19
C ASP A 550 -13.67 -19.03 -6.84
N ASN A 551 -12.33 -19.07 -6.79
CA ASN A 551 -11.54 -20.24 -7.17
C ASN A 551 -11.39 -21.17 -5.96
N ILE A 552 -12.21 -22.21 -5.90
CA ILE A 552 -12.13 -23.26 -4.87
C ILE A 552 -11.52 -24.52 -5.48
N TYR A 553 -10.33 -24.88 -5.02
CA TYR A 553 -9.60 -26.03 -5.53
C TYR A 553 -10.00 -27.33 -4.84
N SER A 554 -10.18 -27.28 -3.53
CA SER A 554 -10.43 -28.46 -2.72
C SER A 554 -11.49 -28.18 -1.68
N VAL A 555 -12.21 -29.23 -1.28
CA VAL A 555 -13.24 -29.16 -0.23
C VAL A 555 -13.20 -30.43 0.61
N ILE A 556 -13.32 -30.29 1.93
CA ILE A 556 -13.36 -31.41 2.88
C ILE A 556 -14.18 -31.05 4.12
N ALA A 557 -14.85 -32.02 4.71
CA ALA A 557 -15.53 -31.87 6.00
C ALA A 557 -14.62 -32.30 7.15
N ASP A 558 -14.69 -31.60 8.28
CA ASP A 558 -13.99 -31.98 9.50
C ASP A 558 -14.82 -32.86 10.44
N GLU A 559 -14.21 -33.33 11.52
CA GLU A 559 -14.87 -34.15 12.54
C GLU A 559 -15.95 -33.42 13.32
N GLU A 560 -16.09 -32.10 13.21
CA GLU A 560 -17.16 -31.33 13.87
C GLU A 560 -18.36 -31.14 12.94
N GLY A 561 -18.14 -31.19 11.63
CA GLY A 561 -19.13 -30.98 10.58
C GLY A 561 -18.97 -29.66 9.84
N ASN A 562 -17.88 -28.92 10.09
CA ASN A 562 -17.53 -27.73 9.32
C ASN A 562 -16.96 -28.13 7.97
N ILE A 563 -17.10 -27.24 6.99
CA ILE A 563 -16.54 -27.42 5.65
C ILE A 563 -15.30 -26.54 5.48
N TRP A 564 -14.24 -27.12 4.96
CA TRP A 564 -12.98 -26.46 4.67
C TRP A 564 -12.80 -26.34 3.16
N ALA A 565 -12.76 -25.11 2.66
CA ALA A 565 -12.59 -24.80 1.25
C ALA A 565 -11.16 -24.29 0.98
N GLY A 566 -10.39 -25.02 0.18
CA GLY A 566 -9.04 -24.64 -0.22
C GLY A 566 -9.06 -23.66 -1.38
N THR A 567 -8.43 -22.51 -1.21
CA THR A 567 -8.41 -21.41 -2.19
C THR A 567 -6.99 -21.15 -2.71
N GLN A 568 -6.87 -20.14 -3.57
CA GLN A 568 -5.59 -19.59 -4.03
C GLN A 568 -4.83 -18.80 -2.95
N ASN A 569 -5.49 -18.44 -1.84
CA ASN A 569 -4.97 -17.61 -0.75
C ASN A 569 -5.19 -18.27 0.62
N GLY A 570 -4.92 -19.57 0.74
CA GLY A 570 -5.11 -20.33 1.97
C GLY A 570 -6.43 -21.11 2.01
N VAL A 571 -7.05 -21.20 3.18
CA VAL A 571 -8.23 -22.05 3.40
C VAL A 571 -9.34 -21.30 4.15
N ASP A 572 -10.59 -21.49 3.73
CA ASP A 572 -11.76 -20.95 4.40
C ASP A 572 -12.48 -22.06 5.17
N LYS A 573 -12.64 -21.88 6.48
CA LYS A 573 -13.44 -22.73 7.37
C LYS A 573 -14.86 -22.17 7.46
N ILE A 574 -15.83 -22.96 7.03
CA ILE A 574 -17.25 -22.64 6.99
C ILE A 574 -17.91 -23.44 8.12
N THR A 575 -18.30 -22.75 9.18
CA THR A 575 -18.99 -23.39 10.31
C THR A 575 -20.43 -23.68 9.92
N ILE A 576 -20.89 -24.90 10.16
CA ILE A 576 -22.24 -25.35 9.83
C ILE A 576 -22.93 -25.81 11.11
N THR A 577 -24.11 -25.25 11.36
CA THR A 577 -24.97 -25.60 12.50
C THR A 577 -25.82 -26.84 12.19
N ALA A 578 -26.40 -27.46 13.21
CA ALA A 578 -27.19 -28.68 13.06
C ALA A 578 -28.43 -28.52 12.16
N ASP A 579 -28.94 -27.29 12.02
CA ASP A 579 -30.02 -26.88 11.12
C ASP A 579 -29.53 -26.46 9.73
N GLY A 580 -28.23 -26.57 9.44
CA GLY A 580 -27.63 -26.28 8.14
C GLY A 580 -27.38 -24.79 7.88
N ASN A 581 -27.52 -23.93 8.88
CA ASN A 581 -27.18 -22.51 8.79
C ASN A 581 -25.67 -22.28 8.94
N ILE A 582 -25.17 -21.21 8.31
CA ILE A 582 -23.75 -20.84 8.31
C ILE A 582 -23.58 -19.56 9.10
N PRO A 583 -23.22 -19.64 10.40
CA PRO A 583 -23.02 -18.46 11.23
C PRO A 583 -21.72 -17.71 10.88
N THR A 584 -20.67 -18.42 10.46
CA THR A 584 -19.32 -17.85 10.30
C THR A 584 -18.53 -18.51 9.16
N ILE A 585 -17.81 -17.68 8.41
CA ILE A 585 -16.79 -18.10 7.44
C ILE A 585 -15.46 -17.45 7.88
N GLN A 586 -14.47 -18.27 8.20
CA GLN A 586 -13.17 -17.83 8.70
C GLN A 586 -12.06 -18.21 7.72
N ASN A 587 -11.32 -17.22 7.24
CA ASN A 587 -10.16 -17.44 6.41
C ASN A 587 -8.88 -17.64 7.23
N PHE A 588 -8.05 -18.59 6.80
CA PHE A 588 -6.67 -18.79 7.24
C PHE A 588 -5.70 -18.63 6.08
N ASP A 589 -4.81 -17.64 6.19
CA ASP A 589 -3.82 -17.31 5.17
C ASP A 589 -2.38 -17.48 5.70
N LYS A 590 -1.40 -16.92 4.96
CA LYS A 590 0.02 -16.95 5.34
C LYS A 590 0.31 -16.32 6.72
N ASN A 591 -0.48 -15.33 7.15
CA ASN A 591 -0.33 -14.67 8.44
C ASN A 591 -0.87 -15.54 9.59
N ASP A 592 -1.81 -16.43 9.31
CA ASP A 592 -2.34 -17.43 10.24
C ASP A 592 -1.49 -18.71 10.34
N GLY A 593 -0.44 -18.80 9.53
CA GLY A 593 0.47 -19.96 9.45
C GLY A 593 0.24 -20.88 8.25
N PHE A 594 -0.70 -20.55 7.37
CA PHE A 594 -0.91 -21.29 6.12
C PHE A 594 0.11 -20.88 5.05
N ILE A 595 1.34 -21.36 5.15
CA ILE A 595 2.44 -20.98 4.24
C ILE A 595 2.40 -21.69 2.87
N GLY A 596 1.43 -22.59 2.66
CA GLY A 596 1.21 -23.32 1.42
C GLY A 596 0.81 -22.45 0.23
N ILE A 597 0.33 -21.22 0.49
CA ILE A 597 -0.21 -20.24 -0.47
C ILE A 597 -1.46 -20.77 -1.17
N GLU A 598 -1.29 -21.61 -2.18
CA GLU A 598 -2.35 -22.10 -3.07
C GLU A 598 -2.57 -23.59 -2.86
N ASN A 599 -3.84 -23.98 -2.70
CA ASN A 599 -4.25 -25.37 -2.56
C ASN A 599 -4.26 -26.07 -3.91
N ASN A 600 -3.93 -27.36 -3.91
CA ASN A 600 -4.07 -28.22 -5.09
C ASN A 600 -5.42 -28.94 -5.06
N GLY A 601 -6.10 -28.98 -6.21
CA GLY A 601 -7.42 -29.58 -6.29
C GLY A 601 -7.42 -31.08 -6.00
N GLY A 602 -8.41 -31.53 -5.22
CA GLY A 602 -8.58 -32.94 -4.84
C GLY A 602 -7.58 -33.46 -3.82
N CYS A 603 -6.71 -32.59 -3.27
CA CYS A 603 -5.57 -33.00 -2.44
C CYS A 603 -5.78 -32.65 -0.97
N ASN A 604 -6.87 -33.15 -0.37
CA ASN A 604 -7.14 -32.98 1.06
C ASN A 604 -7.34 -34.36 1.71
N LEU A 605 -7.03 -34.45 3.01
CA LEU A 605 -7.17 -35.67 3.81
C LEU A 605 -7.57 -35.31 5.24
N LEU A 606 -8.63 -35.94 5.76
CA LEU A 606 -8.93 -35.98 7.18
C LEU A 606 -8.31 -37.26 7.74
N ASP A 607 -7.35 -37.12 8.65
CA ASP A 607 -6.66 -38.27 9.25
C ASP A 607 -7.44 -38.87 10.43
N SER A 608 -7.06 -40.08 10.84
CA SER A 608 -7.69 -40.85 11.92
C SER A 608 -7.61 -40.20 13.30
N LYS A 609 -6.86 -39.10 13.44
CA LYS A 609 -6.70 -38.32 14.67
C LYS A 609 -7.47 -36.99 14.60
N GLY A 610 -8.23 -36.76 13.54
CA GLY A 610 -9.00 -35.54 13.34
C GLY A 610 -8.19 -34.36 12.79
N HIS A 611 -6.93 -34.56 12.36
CA HIS A 611 -6.20 -33.49 11.66
C HIS A 611 -6.61 -33.42 10.20
N ILE A 612 -6.57 -32.21 9.65
CA ILE A 612 -6.84 -31.98 8.23
C ILE A 612 -5.53 -31.69 7.53
N TRP A 613 -5.29 -32.36 6.42
CA TRP A 613 -4.13 -32.15 5.58
C TRP A 613 -4.56 -31.54 4.26
N PHE A 614 -3.81 -30.52 3.84
CA PHE A 614 -3.99 -29.82 2.57
C PHE A 614 -2.72 -29.96 1.74
N GLY A 615 -2.84 -30.46 0.53
CA GLY A 615 -1.76 -30.46 -0.45
C GLY A 615 -1.71 -29.11 -1.13
N THR A 616 -0.55 -28.47 -1.10
CA THR A 616 -0.36 -27.10 -1.61
C THR A 616 0.78 -27.04 -2.61
N ILE A 617 1.00 -25.87 -3.20
CA ILE A 617 2.15 -25.62 -4.07
C ILE A 617 3.48 -25.46 -3.31
N ARG A 618 3.44 -25.38 -1.97
CA ARG A 618 4.61 -25.24 -1.08
C ARG A 618 4.61 -26.27 0.06
N GLY A 619 4.32 -27.50 -0.28
CA GLY A 619 4.34 -28.65 0.61
C GLY A 619 2.93 -29.07 1.04
N ALA A 620 2.86 -29.96 2.02
CA ALA A 620 1.62 -30.30 2.68
C ALA A 620 1.46 -29.44 3.94
N MET A 621 0.27 -28.90 4.14
CA MET A 621 -0.11 -28.18 5.35
C MET A 621 -1.01 -29.08 6.20
N ARG A 622 -0.63 -29.35 7.44
CA ARG A 622 -1.47 -30.04 8.41
C ARG A 622 -2.08 -29.03 9.38
N TYR A 623 -3.39 -29.05 9.48
CA TYR A 623 -4.19 -28.31 10.46
C TYR A 623 -4.46 -29.18 11.69
N ASN A 624 -4.13 -28.65 12.87
CA ASN A 624 -4.39 -29.30 14.15
C ASN A 624 -5.52 -28.56 14.89
N PRO A 625 -6.72 -29.13 15.00
CA PRO A 625 -7.84 -28.46 15.66
C PRO A 625 -7.59 -28.18 17.14
N GLU A 626 -6.89 -29.06 17.85
CA GLU A 626 -6.58 -28.90 19.28
C GLU A 626 -5.67 -27.69 19.60
N GLU A 627 -4.94 -27.19 18.60
CA GLU A 627 -4.03 -26.04 18.75
C GLU A 627 -4.66 -24.73 18.24
N GLU A 628 -5.88 -24.78 17.69
CA GLU A 628 -6.66 -23.58 17.37
C GLU A 628 -7.14 -22.90 18.68
N LYS A 629 -6.69 -21.67 18.91
CA LYS A 629 -7.13 -20.84 20.03
C LYS A 629 -8.05 -19.74 19.52
N VAL A 630 -9.26 -19.69 20.04
CA VAL A 630 -10.20 -18.59 19.80
C VAL A 630 -9.83 -17.42 20.72
N ASN A 631 -9.66 -16.23 20.15
CA ASN A 631 -9.40 -15.03 20.93
C ASN A 631 -10.71 -14.45 21.46
N TYR A 632 -11.01 -14.69 22.74
CA TYR A 632 -12.18 -14.14 23.41
C TYR A 632 -11.94 -12.76 24.04
N LEU A 633 -10.74 -12.19 23.91
CA LEU A 633 -10.41 -10.92 24.52
C LEU A 633 -10.86 -9.76 23.62
N GLU A 634 -11.59 -8.83 24.22
CA GLU A 634 -11.96 -7.57 23.60
C GLU A 634 -10.72 -6.71 23.36
N PRO A 635 -10.48 -6.21 22.13
CA PRO A 635 -9.29 -5.41 21.84
C PRO A 635 -9.41 -4.02 22.52
N PRO A 636 -8.42 -3.53 23.27
CA PRO A 636 -8.42 -2.20 23.85
C PRO A 636 -8.30 -1.20 22.72
N VAL A 637 -9.13 -0.17 22.75
CA VAL A 637 -9.17 0.86 21.73
C VAL A 637 -8.55 2.13 22.29
N TYR A 638 -7.63 2.74 21.55
CA TYR A 638 -6.96 3.97 21.94
C TYR A 638 -7.02 5.00 20.81
N ILE A 639 -7.39 6.23 21.12
CA ILE A 639 -7.26 7.35 20.17
C ILE A 639 -5.85 7.90 20.33
N GLN A 640 -5.01 7.74 19.31
CA GLN A 640 -3.61 8.13 19.36
C GLN A 640 -3.38 9.60 19.02
N LYS A 641 -4.08 10.11 18.00
CA LYS A 641 -3.80 11.45 17.45
C LYS A 641 -5.08 12.15 17.02
N VAL A 642 -5.12 13.45 17.27
CA VAL A 642 -6.07 14.37 16.65
C VAL A 642 -5.31 15.20 15.62
N LEU A 643 -5.79 15.15 14.37
CA LEU A 643 -5.24 15.87 13.24
C LEU A 643 -6.04 17.15 13.02
N LEU A 644 -5.36 18.29 12.90
CA LEU A 644 -6.00 19.55 12.51
C LEU A 644 -5.60 19.90 11.09
N ASN A 645 -6.58 20.13 10.22
CA ASN A 645 -6.36 20.42 8.79
C ASN A 645 -5.46 19.38 8.12
N PHE A 646 -5.69 18.10 8.42
CA PHE A 646 -4.94 16.93 7.93
C PHE A 646 -3.46 16.86 8.36
N LYS A 647 -3.03 17.69 9.32
CA LYS A 647 -1.66 17.69 9.84
C LYS A 647 -1.62 17.17 11.27
N ASN A 648 -0.55 16.43 11.58
CA ASN A 648 -0.21 16.08 12.96
C ASN A 648 0.18 17.35 13.71
N GLN A 649 -0.32 17.50 14.94
CA GLN A 649 -0.10 18.69 15.75
C GLN A 649 0.75 18.35 16.97
N GLU A 650 1.78 19.15 17.20
CA GLU A 650 2.49 19.15 18.47
C GLU A 650 1.72 20.06 19.43
N TRP A 651 1.15 19.47 20.47
CA TRP A 651 0.29 20.19 21.41
C TRP A 651 1.13 20.98 22.42
N HIS A 652 0.85 22.27 22.53
CA HIS A 652 1.48 23.16 23.50
C HIS A 652 0.43 23.83 24.38
N GLN A 653 0.73 24.02 25.68
CA GLN A 653 -0.17 24.70 26.62
C GLN A 653 -0.50 26.16 26.23
N LYS A 654 0.36 26.79 25.42
CA LYS A 654 0.15 28.15 24.90
C LYS A 654 0.14 28.11 23.38
N SER A 655 -1.05 28.18 22.79
CA SER A 655 -1.25 28.29 21.34
C SER A 655 -2.25 29.39 21.02
N ASN A 656 -2.02 30.09 19.91
CA ASN A 656 -3.00 31.04 19.38
C ASN A 656 -4.11 30.33 18.60
N GLU A 657 -3.98 29.05 18.28
CA GLU A 657 -4.90 28.33 17.40
C GLU A 657 -5.94 27.49 18.15
N TYR A 658 -5.60 27.09 19.38
CA TYR A 658 -6.38 26.20 20.23
C TYR A 658 -6.08 26.48 21.70
N LYS A 659 -6.96 26.02 22.59
CA LYS A 659 -6.76 26.00 24.05
C LYS A 659 -6.93 24.56 24.56
N ILE A 660 -6.08 24.17 25.49
CA ILE A 660 -6.06 22.85 26.13
C ILE A 660 -5.87 23.05 27.64
N ASP A 661 -6.39 22.14 28.44
CA ASP A 661 -6.24 22.18 29.91
C ASP A 661 -4.99 21.39 30.34
N SER A 662 -4.84 20.18 29.81
CA SER A 662 -3.75 19.25 30.10
C SER A 662 -3.43 18.37 28.87
N LEU A 663 -2.34 17.62 28.96
CA LEU A 663 -1.99 16.57 28.01
C LEU A 663 -2.01 15.23 28.71
N SER A 664 -2.69 14.26 28.11
CA SER A 664 -2.73 12.89 28.61
C SER A 664 -1.32 12.27 28.60
N PRO A 665 -1.02 11.39 29.57
CA PRO A 665 0.14 10.50 29.47
C PRO A 665 0.10 9.64 28.19
N TRP A 666 1.26 9.14 27.74
CA TRP A 666 1.49 8.13 26.69
C TRP A 666 1.19 8.49 25.22
N PHE A 667 0.14 9.27 24.96
CA PHE A 667 -0.23 9.71 23.60
C PHE A 667 -0.17 11.23 23.42
N SER A 668 0.09 11.98 24.51
CA SER A 668 0.08 13.45 24.50
C SER A 668 -1.22 14.02 23.93
N MET A 669 -2.36 13.40 24.25
CA MET A 669 -3.67 13.83 23.76
C MET A 669 -4.16 15.06 24.54
N PRO A 670 -4.70 16.08 23.87
CA PRO A 670 -5.16 17.30 24.53
C PRO A 670 -6.48 17.08 25.28
N GLU A 671 -6.49 17.34 26.58
CA GLU A 671 -7.71 17.35 27.39
C GLU A 671 -8.35 18.74 27.37
N GLY A 672 -9.68 18.80 27.30
CA GLY A 672 -10.42 20.07 27.24
C GLY A 672 -10.17 20.86 25.96
N LEU A 673 -9.93 20.19 24.83
CA LEU A 673 -9.55 20.84 23.57
C LEU A 673 -10.64 21.81 23.06
N GLN A 674 -10.27 23.08 22.96
CA GLN A 674 -11.07 24.14 22.36
C GLN A 674 -10.38 24.69 21.11
N LEU A 675 -11.04 24.59 19.96
CA LEU A 675 -10.54 24.98 18.65
C LEU A 675 -11.19 26.28 18.19
N ARG A 676 -10.42 27.18 17.55
CA ARG A 676 -11.01 28.33 16.86
C ARG A 676 -11.86 27.87 15.67
N HIS A 677 -12.88 28.65 15.31
CA HIS A 677 -13.71 28.42 14.11
C HIS A 677 -12.94 28.19 12.79
N THR A 678 -11.67 28.62 12.69
CA THR A 678 -10.80 28.39 11.53
C THR A 678 -10.20 26.97 11.48
N ASN A 679 -10.14 26.29 12.62
CA ASN A 679 -9.58 24.94 12.77
C ASN A 679 -10.71 23.93 12.93
N ASN A 680 -11.56 23.85 11.91
CA ASN A 680 -12.78 23.05 11.91
C ASN A 680 -12.70 21.79 11.02
N HIS A 681 -11.52 21.45 10.51
CA HIS A 681 -11.27 20.17 9.85
C HIS A 681 -10.49 19.29 10.81
N VAL A 682 -11.17 18.29 11.38
CA VAL A 682 -10.64 17.46 12.45
C VAL A 682 -10.59 16.01 11.99
N GLY A 683 -9.44 15.36 12.17
CA GLY A 683 -9.26 13.94 11.92
C GLY A 683 -8.83 13.21 13.19
N PHE A 684 -9.14 11.92 13.27
CA PHE A 684 -8.78 11.05 14.37
C PHE A 684 -8.00 9.86 13.84
N VAL A 685 -6.89 9.54 14.50
CA VAL A 685 -6.16 8.29 14.33
C VAL A 685 -6.31 7.52 15.62
N PHE A 686 -6.76 6.28 15.51
CA PHE A 686 -7.03 5.39 16.63
C PHE A 686 -6.50 4.01 16.30
N ASP A 687 -6.25 3.20 17.32
CA ASP A 687 -5.80 1.82 17.19
C ASP A 687 -6.61 0.93 18.10
N ALA A 688 -6.66 -0.36 17.77
CA ALA A 688 -7.12 -1.40 18.67
C ALA A 688 -6.07 -2.51 18.74
N LEU A 689 -5.68 -2.89 19.96
CA LEU A 689 -4.60 -3.87 20.15
C LEU A 689 -5.16 -5.29 20.03
N CYS A 690 -4.91 -5.90 18.87
CA CYS A 690 -5.15 -7.31 18.57
C CYS A 690 -3.86 -7.89 17.99
N TYR A 691 -3.11 -8.62 18.80
CA TYR A 691 -1.82 -9.17 18.39
C TYR A 691 -1.97 -10.50 17.66
N THR A 692 -3.06 -11.23 17.92
CA THR A 692 -3.40 -12.53 17.31
C THR A 692 -3.43 -12.41 15.78
N ALA A 693 -4.23 -11.47 15.27
CA ALA A 693 -4.31 -11.13 13.86
C ALA A 693 -4.62 -9.63 13.70
N SER A 694 -3.59 -8.79 13.80
CA SER A 694 -3.70 -7.33 13.77
C SER A 694 -4.33 -6.83 12.46
N GLU A 695 -3.97 -7.44 11.34
CA GLU A 695 -4.52 -7.14 10.02
C GLU A 695 -6.03 -7.44 9.86
N LYS A 696 -6.62 -8.25 10.75
CA LYS A 696 -8.05 -8.63 10.72
C LYS A 696 -8.90 -7.83 11.72
N THR A 697 -8.32 -6.82 12.37
CA THR A 697 -9.02 -5.92 13.29
C THR A 697 -9.97 -5.01 12.52
N ARG A 698 -11.21 -4.86 13.02
CA ARG A 698 -12.24 -4.02 12.39
C ARG A 698 -12.75 -2.96 13.35
N TYR A 699 -13.07 -1.79 12.82
CA TYR A 699 -13.48 -0.61 13.57
C TYR A 699 -14.88 -0.14 13.17
N LYS A 700 -15.53 0.55 14.11
CA LYS A 700 -16.69 1.42 13.86
C LYS A 700 -16.50 2.70 14.63
N TRP A 701 -16.90 3.83 14.06
CA TRP A 701 -16.84 5.13 14.73
C TRP A 701 -18.08 5.96 14.46
N LYS A 702 -18.24 7.01 15.25
CA LYS A 702 -19.21 8.08 15.02
C LYS A 702 -18.82 9.39 15.71
N LEU A 703 -19.40 10.50 15.27
CA LEU A 703 -19.23 11.81 15.89
C LEU A 703 -20.58 12.38 16.37
N ASP A 704 -20.78 12.40 17.68
CA ASP A 704 -21.99 13.00 18.27
C ASP A 704 -21.86 14.54 18.26
N PRO A 705 -22.92 15.31 17.91
CA PRO A 705 -24.27 14.87 17.55
C PRO A 705 -24.54 14.80 16.03
N ILE A 706 -23.50 14.70 15.18
CA ILE A 706 -23.66 14.71 13.71
C ILE A 706 -24.23 13.38 13.21
N GLU A 707 -23.80 12.27 13.82
CA GLU A 707 -24.14 10.91 13.39
C GLU A 707 -24.92 10.20 14.50
N GLU A 708 -26.14 9.70 14.19
CA GLU A 708 -26.95 8.90 15.12
C GLU A 708 -26.49 7.44 15.15
N GLU A 709 -26.24 6.84 13.98
CA GLU A 709 -25.77 5.46 13.81
C GLU A 709 -24.24 5.36 13.71
N TRP A 710 -23.71 4.16 13.99
CA TRP A 710 -22.30 3.85 13.80
C TRP A 710 -21.93 3.74 12.31
N SER A 711 -20.70 4.06 11.96
CA SER A 711 -20.17 3.77 10.63
C SER A 711 -20.28 2.27 10.28
N PRO A 712 -20.30 1.90 8.98
CA PRO A 712 -20.06 0.53 8.55
C PRO A 712 -18.73 -0.01 9.11
N GLN A 713 -18.64 -1.33 9.26
CA GLN A 713 -17.39 -1.99 9.65
C GLN A 713 -16.31 -1.73 8.61
N ASN A 714 -15.10 -1.42 9.07
CA ASN A 714 -13.97 -1.11 8.20
C ASN A 714 -12.66 -1.56 8.86
N SER A 715 -11.61 -1.73 8.05
CA SER A 715 -10.26 -2.07 8.52
C SER A 715 -9.36 -0.84 8.70
N VAL A 716 -9.88 0.36 8.42
CA VAL A 716 -9.11 1.61 8.45
C VAL A 716 -9.19 2.24 9.82
N ASN A 717 -8.04 2.61 10.37
CA ASN A 717 -7.90 3.11 11.73
C ASN A 717 -7.93 4.66 11.82
N ARG A 718 -8.62 5.31 10.88
CA ARG A 718 -8.68 6.78 10.75
C ARG A 718 -10.05 7.28 10.32
N ALA A 719 -10.49 8.38 10.91
CA ALA A 719 -11.74 9.07 10.57
C ALA A 719 -11.49 10.57 10.33
N PHE A 720 -12.16 11.16 9.33
CA PHE A 720 -11.99 12.57 8.96
C PHE A 720 -13.34 13.30 8.89
N TYR A 721 -13.43 14.44 9.57
CA TYR A 721 -14.60 15.30 9.60
C TYR A 721 -14.26 16.70 9.08
N PRO A 722 -14.56 17.00 7.80
CA PRO A 722 -14.30 18.30 7.22
C PRO A 722 -15.35 19.34 7.64
N SER A 723 -14.91 20.59 7.80
CA SER A 723 -15.79 21.77 7.93
C SER A 723 -16.86 21.68 9.03
N LEU A 724 -16.48 21.27 10.23
CA LEU A 724 -17.37 21.26 11.39
C LEU A 724 -17.87 22.66 11.74
N SER A 725 -19.12 22.75 12.19
CA SER A 725 -19.70 24.00 12.68
C SER A 725 -19.20 24.31 14.10
N PRO A 726 -19.33 25.55 14.60
CA PRO A 726 -19.10 25.83 16.01
C PRO A 726 -20.06 25.03 16.90
N GLY A 727 -19.53 24.34 17.90
CA GLY A 727 -20.30 23.41 18.72
C GLY A 727 -19.40 22.49 19.56
N LYS A 728 -20.04 21.68 20.41
CA LYS A 728 -19.37 20.62 21.19
C LYS A 728 -19.57 19.28 20.49
N TYR A 729 -18.49 18.52 20.39
CA TYR A 729 -18.45 17.26 19.67
C TYR A 729 -17.78 16.18 20.52
N THR A 730 -18.27 14.95 20.39
CA THR A 730 -17.65 13.77 20.99
C THR A 730 -17.46 12.70 19.92
N PHE A 731 -16.21 12.42 19.60
CA PHE A 731 -15.83 11.31 18.74
C PHE A 731 -15.85 10.02 19.56
N ARG A 732 -16.41 8.94 18.99
CA ARG A 732 -16.45 7.60 19.61
C ARG A 732 -15.96 6.57 18.60
N VAL A 733 -15.19 5.61 19.08
CA VAL A 733 -14.69 4.49 18.27
C VAL A 733 -14.70 3.20 19.07
N ILE A 734 -15.16 2.12 18.45
CA ILE A 734 -15.15 0.75 18.97
C ILE A 734 -14.44 -0.15 17.95
N ALA A 735 -13.96 -1.30 18.40
CA ALA A 735 -13.28 -2.26 17.52
C ALA A 735 -13.60 -3.70 17.90
N CYS A 736 -13.43 -4.62 16.96
CA CYS A 736 -13.46 -6.05 17.20
C CYS A 736 -12.21 -6.75 16.67
N ASN A 737 -11.90 -7.89 17.28
CA ASN A 737 -10.82 -8.76 16.84
C ASN A 737 -11.22 -9.62 15.63
N ASN A 738 -10.35 -10.56 15.23
CA ASN A 738 -10.55 -11.47 14.11
C ASN A 738 -11.70 -12.49 14.31
N ASN A 739 -12.19 -12.65 15.54
CA ASN A 739 -13.28 -13.57 15.92
C ASN A 739 -14.59 -12.82 16.26
N ASP A 740 -14.76 -11.59 15.78
CA ASP A 740 -15.98 -10.76 15.98
C ASP A 740 -16.31 -10.43 17.45
N VAL A 741 -15.31 -10.47 18.35
CA VAL A 741 -15.47 -10.02 19.74
C VAL A 741 -15.30 -8.50 19.80
N TRP A 742 -16.39 -7.78 20.05
CA TRP A 742 -16.44 -6.31 20.08
C TRP A 742 -16.14 -5.74 21.46
N ASN A 743 -15.22 -4.77 21.52
CA ASN A 743 -15.11 -3.86 22.66
C ASN A 743 -16.17 -2.76 22.52
N ASN A 744 -17.28 -2.89 23.22
CA ASN A 744 -18.40 -1.93 23.13
C ASN A 744 -18.19 -0.66 23.96
N GLU A 745 -17.26 -0.67 24.92
CA GLU A 745 -16.88 0.54 25.67
C GLU A 745 -16.10 1.52 24.78
N GLY A 746 -15.14 0.97 24.02
CA GLY A 746 -14.35 1.70 23.04
C GLY A 746 -13.53 2.86 23.62
N ALA A 747 -13.22 3.83 22.77
CA ALA A 747 -12.56 5.08 23.16
C ALA A 747 -13.40 6.28 22.74
N THR A 748 -13.34 7.34 23.54
CA THR A 748 -14.04 8.59 23.26
C THR A 748 -13.13 9.80 23.41
N PHE A 749 -13.38 10.83 22.59
CA PHE A 749 -12.64 12.08 22.66
C PHE A 749 -13.57 13.27 22.44
N SER A 750 -13.59 14.21 23.38
CA SER A 750 -14.47 15.38 23.34
C SER A 750 -13.70 16.67 23.07
N PHE A 751 -14.25 17.52 22.22
CA PHE A 751 -13.68 18.82 21.87
C PHE A 751 -14.77 19.85 21.54
N GLU A 752 -14.41 21.13 21.55
CA GLU A 752 -15.32 22.23 21.27
C GLU A 752 -14.75 23.16 20.20
N ILE A 753 -15.54 23.54 19.21
CA ILE A 753 -15.20 24.57 18.23
C ILE A 753 -15.89 25.86 18.64
N ILE A 754 -15.10 26.86 19.04
CA ILE A 754 -15.64 28.14 19.51
C ILE A 754 -16.11 29.02 18.34
N PRO A 755 -17.27 29.69 18.46
CA PRO A 755 -17.76 30.64 17.45
C PRO A 755 -16.79 31.80 17.22
N ALA A 756 -16.82 32.37 16.01
CA ALA A 756 -16.07 33.59 15.72
C ALA A 756 -16.62 34.78 16.54
N TRP A 757 -15.78 35.77 16.84
CA TRP A 757 -16.16 36.92 17.68
C TRP A 757 -17.40 37.69 17.18
N TYR A 758 -17.65 37.72 15.87
CA TYR A 758 -18.83 38.36 15.27
C TYR A 758 -20.11 37.50 15.31
N GLN A 759 -20.00 36.22 15.66
CA GLN A 759 -21.15 35.32 15.78
C GLN A 759 -21.87 35.47 17.12
N TYR A 760 -21.22 36.05 18.15
CA TYR A 760 -21.82 36.31 19.45
C TYR A 760 -22.96 37.34 19.34
N ASN A 761 -24.10 37.04 19.97
CA ASN A 761 -25.30 37.87 19.92
C ASN A 761 -25.06 39.29 20.45
N ILE A 762 -24.17 39.47 21.44
CA ILE A 762 -23.86 40.79 22.01
C ILE A 762 -23.14 41.70 21.01
N VAL A 763 -22.30 41.14 20.12
CA VAL A 763 -21.60 41.90 19.08
C VAL A 763 -22.56 42.30 17.97
N LYS A 764 -23.48 41.40 17.59
CA LYS A 764 -24.58 41.74 16.67
C LYS A 764 -25.46 42.86 17.26
N LEU A 765 -25.79 42.77 18.54
CA LEU A 765 -26.57 43.79 19.25
C LEU A 765 -25.83 45.14 19.33
N ALA A 766 -24.53 45.12 19.63
CA ALA A 766 -23.68 46.30 19.65
C ALA A 766 -23.54 46.93 18.25
N GLY A 767 -23.43 46.12 17.21
CA GLY A 767 -23.46 46.58 15.81
C GLY A 767 -24.77 47.26 15.46
N ILE A 768 -25.91 46.68 15.86
CA ILE A 768 -27.25 47.29 15.70
C ILE A 768 -27.35 48.62 16.47
N LEU A 769 -26.86 48.66 17.71
CA LEU A 769 -26.83 49.88 18.53
C LEU A 769 -25.91 50.95 17.93
N MET A 770 -24.75 50.58 17.39
CA MET A 770 -23.85 51.49 16.69
C MET A 770 -24.52 52.04 15.43
N LEU A 771 -25.25 51.21 14.69
CA LEU A 771 -25.99 51.63 13.51
C LEU A 771 -27.16 52.56 13.88
N LEU A 772 -27.89 52.28 14.96
CA LEU A 772 -28.91 53.18 15.52
C LEU A 772 -28.31 54.51 15.99
N CYS A 773 -27.16 54.48 16.68
CA CYS A 773 -26.43 55.68 17.05
C CYS A 773 -25.98 56.47 15.82
N LEU A 774 -25.49 55.80 14.77
CA LEU A 774 -25.10 56.44 13.51
C LEU A 774 -26.30 57.11 12.85
N VAL A 775 -27.46 56.43 12.81
CA VAL A 775 -28.72 56.99 12.32
C VAL A 775 -29.14 58.20 13.17
N VAL A 776 -29.07 58.10 14.50
CA VAL A 776 -29.37 59.22 15.41
C VAL A 776 -28.40 60.39 15.19
N ILE A 777 -27.11 60.13 14.96
CA ILE A 777 -26.10 61.15 14.63
C ILE A 777 -26.43 61.80 13.29
N ILE A 778 -26.77 61.02 12.26
CA ILE A 778 -27.17 61.53 10.95
C ILE A 778 -28.44 62.38 11.07
N VAL A 779 -29.44 61.93 11.83
CA VAL A 779 -30.68 62.67 12.09
C VAL A 779 -30.39 63.94 12.90
N ARG A 780 -29.54 63.88 13.93
CA ARG A 780 -29.12 65.06 14.69
C ARG A 780 -28.34 66.05 13.82
N GLN A 781 -27.42 65.56 12.98
CA GLN A 781 -26.71 66.40 12.03
C GLN A 781 -27.68 67.04 11.05
N ARG A 782 -28.68 66.30 10.56
CA ARG A 782 -29.74 66.84 9.71
C ARG A 782 -30.53 67.94 10.43
N ILE A 783 -30.95 67.72 11.67
CA ILE A 783 -31.68 68.71 12.48
C ILE A 783 -30.81 69.94 12.79
N ILE A 784 -29.51 69.77 13.07
CA ILE A 784 -28.57 70.88 13.29
C ILE A 784 -28.39 71.68 11.99
N LYS A 785 -28.22 70.98 10.85
CA LYS A 785 -28.15 71.62 9.52
C LYS A 785 -29.43 72.40 9.23
N GLU A 786 -30.58 71.82 9.56
CA GLU A 786 -31.90 72.42 9.34
C GLU A 786 -32.14 73.64 10.25
N LYS A 787 -31.70 73.59 11.51
CA LYS A 787 -31.69 74.74 12.42
C LYS A 787 -30.72 75.83 11.97
N ALA A 788 -29.53 75.48 11.49
CA ALA A 788 -28.56 76.43 10.94
C ALA A 788 -29.11 77.11 9.68
N ILE A 789 -29.72 76.34 8.77
CA ILE A 789 -30.41 76.87 7.59
C ILE A 789 -31.59 77.76 7.99
N LYS A 790 -32.35 77.41 9.02
CA LYS A 790 -33.47 78.22 9.53
C LYS A 790 -33.01 79.54 10.16
N GLN A 791 -31.93 79.53 10.94
CA GLN A 791 -31.35 80.75 11.51
C GLN A 791 -30.71 81.64 10.43
N GLU A 792 -30.09 81.04 9.41
CA GLU A 792 -29.60 81.76 8.23
C GLU A 792 -30.76 82.35 7.42
N LEU A 793 -31.89 81.64 7.33
CA LEU A 793 -33.11 82.10 6.67
C LEU A 793 -33.78 83.26 7.43
N GLU A 794 -33.83 83.19 8.77
CA GLU A 794 -34.37 84.25 9.63
C GLU A 794 -33.47 85.50 9.63
N ALA A 795 -32.14 85.33 9.62
CA ALA A 795 -31.17 86.43 9.44
C ALA A 795 -31.30 87.06 8.03
N ARG A 796 -31.48 86.25 6.98
CA ARG A 796 -31.74 86.74 5.62
C ARG A 796 -33.10 87.44 5.49
N ILE A 797 -34.12 87.05 6.27
CA ILE A 797 -35.44 87.71 6.32
C ILE A 797 -35.38 89.03 7.10
N ALA A 798 -34.59 89.11 8.17
CA ALA A 798 -34.37 90.35 8.92
C ALA A 798 -33.57 91.39 8.12
N ILE A 799 -32.57 90.95 7.35
CA ILE A 799 -31.80 91.80 6.42
C ILE A 799 -32.67 92.23 5.22
N LYS A 800 -33.48 91.33 4.65
CA LYS A 800 -34.44 91.66 3.57
C LYS A 800 -35.55 92.62 4.00
N LYS A 801 -35.99 92.63 5.26
CA LYS A 801 -37.01 93.58 5.76
C LYS A 801 -36.52 95.04 5.82
N VAL A 802 -35.22 95.27 5.95
CA VAL A 802 -34.59 96.59 5.91
C VAL A 802 -34.29 97.03 4.46
N GLU A 803 -34.04 96.06 3.58
CA GLU A 803 -33.73 96.29 2.17
C GLU A 803 -34.99 96.53 1.30
N ILE A 804 -36.14 95.94 1.68
CA ILE A 804 -37.46 96.12 1.01
C ILE A 804 -37.98 97.57 1.12
N ARG A 805 -37.65 98.32 2.19
CA ARG A 805 -37.98 99.76 2.31
C ARG A 805 -37.11 100.66 1.42
N LYS A 806 -35.91 100.20 1.04
CA LYS A 806 -34.96 100.94 0.20
C LYS A 806 -35.18 100.66 -1.29
N GLN A 807 -35.60 99.43 -1.62
CA GLN A 807 -35.91 98.99 -2.98
C GLN A 807 -37.21 99.57 -3.57
N GLN A 808 -38.17 100.01 -2.75
CA GLN A 808 -39.41 100.67 -3.24
C GLN A 808 -39.16 102.03 -3.94
N SER A 809 -38.01 102.69 -3.70
CA SER A 809 -37.67 103.99 -4.29
C SER A 809 -36.83 103.89 -5.58
N GLU A 810 -36.16 102.78 -5.84
CA GLU A 810 -35.32 102.59 -7.04
C GLU A 810 -36.01 101.81 -8.16
N ILE A 811 -37.08 101.06 -7.82
CA ILE A 811 -37.88 100.26 -8.77
C ILE A 811 -38.64 101.11 -9.79
N GLU A 812 -38.98 102.37 -9.50
CA GLU A 812 -39.56 103.27 -10.52
C GLU A 812 -38.57 103.67 -11.62
N LYS A 813 -37.28 103.78 -11.28
CA LYS A 813 -36.27 104.33 -12.19
C LYS A 813 -35.63 103.27 -13.10
N ARG A 814 -35.50 102.03 -12.60
CA ARG A 814 -34.93 100.90 -13.36
C ARG A 814 -35.96 100.20 -14.29
N ASN A 815 -37.26 100.41 -14.09
CA ASN A 815 -38.35 99.81 -14.89
C ASN A 815 -38.46 100.34 -16.32
N LYS A 816 -37.83 101.48 -16.63
CA LYS A 816 -37.90 102.09 -17.96
C LYS A 816 -36.81 101.61 -18.90
N GLU A 817 -35.62 101.28 -18.39
CA GLU A 817 -34.44 100.90 -19.19
C GLU A 817 -34.26 99.38 -19.32
N LEU A 818 -34.79 98.58 -18.39
CA LEU A 818 -34.72 97.11 -18.46
C LEU A 818 -35.85 96.46 -19.28
N LYS A 819 -36.85 97.22 -19.73
CA LYS A 819 -38.01 96.69 -20.47
C LYS A 819 -37.64 96.21 -21.88
N GLU A 820 -36.59 96.78 -22.49
CA GLU A 820 -36.10 96.39 -23.82
C GLU A 820 -35.07 95.25 -23.80
N GLN A 821 -34.26 95.12 -22.74
CA GLN A 821 -33.28 94.03 -22.61
C GLN A 821 -33.84 92.73 -22.00
N LYS A 822 -34.96 92.80 -21.25
CA LYS A 822 -35.56 91.66 -20.55
C LYS A 822 -36.35 90.71 -21.48
N SER A 823 -36.86 91.20 -22.60
CA SER A 823 -37.66 90.39 -23.53
C SER A 823 -36.83 89.40 -24.36
N GLN A 824 -35.52 89.61 -24.51
CA GLN A 824 -34.61 88.69 -25.23
C GLN A 824 -34.01 87.59 -24.33
N LEU A 825 -33.90 87.81 -23.02
CA LEU A 825 -33.34 86.84 -22.06
C LEU A 825 -34.39 85.95 -21.38
N GLN A 826 -35.66 86.36 -21.34
CA GLN A 826 -36.75 85.53 -20.77
C GLN A 826 -37.16 84.33 -21.65
N LEU A 827 -36.80 84.33 -22.94
CA LEU A 827 -37.06 83.20 -23.85
C LEU A 827 -36.02 82.07 -23.76
N GLN A 828 -34.82 82.30 -23.22
CA GLN A 828 -33.78 81.25 -23.06
C GLN A 828 -33.78 80.58 -21.67
N ALA A 829 -34.19 81.30 -20.61
CA ALA A 829 -34.17 80.75 -19.25
C ALA A 829 -35.32 79.77 -18.94
N ALA A 830 -36.47 79.90 -19.61
CA ALA A 830 -37.60 78.99 -19.43
C ALA A 830 -37.39 77.62 -20.11
N SER A 831 -36.49 77.51 -21.11
CA SER A 831 -36.19 76.24 -21.79
C SER A 831 -35.12 75.39 -21.07
N LEU A 832 -34.34 75.96 -20.13
CA LEU A 832 -33.26 75.24 -19.45
C LEU A 832 -33.71 74.60 -18.12
N GLN A 833 -34.64 75.22 -17.40
CA GLN A 833 -35.06 74.75 -16.07
C GLN A 833 -36.01 73.54 -16.11
N ALA A 834 -36.65 73.26 -17.26
CA ALA A 834 -37.37 72.01 -17.50
C ALA A 834 -36.46 70.82 -17.88
N SER A 835 -35.21 71.08 -18.28
CA SER A 835 -34.25 70.03 -18.70
C SER A 835 -33.50 69.37 -17.52
N ASN A 836 -33.39 70.03 -16.36
CA ASN A 836 -32.59 69.52 -15.23
C ASN A 836 -33.35 68.57 -14.28
N ASN A 837 -34.65 68.75 -14.04
CA ASN A 837 -35.42 67.85 -13.17
C ASN A 837 -35.70 66.46 -13.80
N ASN A 838 -35.48 66.29 -15.11
CA ASN A 838 -35.62 65.00 -15.80
C ASN A 838 -34.35 64.13 -15.74
N LEU A 839 -33.16 64.73 -15.54
CA LEU A 839 -31.88 64.02 -15.48
C LEU A 839 -31.67 63.29 -14.14
N GLU A 840 -32.15 63.82 -13.02
CA GLU A 840 -32.05 63.16 -11.71
C GLU A 840 -32.89 61.87 -11.65
N ARG A 841 -34.14 61.88 -12.15
CA ARG A 841 -35.01 60.69 -12.20
C ARG A 841 -34.47 59.58 -13.11
N LEU A 842 -33.84 59.94 -14.23
CA LEU A 842 -33.20 58.98 -15.16
C LEU A 842 -31.99 58.28 -14.52
N THR A 843 -31.24 58.99 -13.67
CA THR A 843 -30.04 58.45 -13.00
C THR A 843 -30.41 57.42 -11.93
N GLU A 844 -31.47 57.67 -11.16
CA GLU A 844 -31.98 56.76 -10.12
C GLU A 844 -32.53 55.44 -10.73
N ILE A 845 -33.24 55.53 -11.85
CA ILE A 845 -33.70 54.35 -12.62
C ILE A 845 -32.51 53.55 -13.18
N GLY A 846 -31.47 54.24 -13.68
CA GLY A 846 -30.25 53.61 -14.18
C GLY A 846 -29.50 52.79 -13.11
N GLN A 847 -29.48 53.24 -11.85
CA GLN A 847 -28.84 52.52 -10.74
C GLN A 847 -29.62 51.26 -10.31
N LEU A 848 -30.95 51.31 -10.29
CA LEU A 848 -31.79 50.15 -9.95
C LEU A 848 -31.69 49.03 -11.00
N ILE A 849 -31.56 49.39 -12.27
CA ILE A 849 -31.43 48.44 -13.38
C ILE A 849 -30.08 47.72 -13.36
N THR A 850 -28.98 48.42 -13.06
CA THR A 850 -27.62 47.83 -13.09
C THR A 850 -27.29 46.96 -11.87
N ALA A 851 -28.06 47.06 -10.78
CA ALA A 851 -27.84 46.28 -9.56
C ALA A 851 -28.38 44.83 -9.60
N ASN A 852 -29.11 44.44 -10.65
CA ASN A 852 -29.72 43.11 -10.77
C ASN A 852 -28.95 42.20 -11.74
N LEU A 853 -28.88 40.91 -11.43
CA LEU A 853 -28.07 39.93 -12.18
C LEU A 853 -28.86 39.04 -13.14
N THR A 854 -30.18 39.19 -13.23
CA THR A 854 -31.05 38.37 -14.09
C THR A 854 -31.75 39.22 -15.16
N VAL A 855 -31.68 38.73 -16.41
CA VAL A 855 -32.23 39.43 -17.59
C VAL A 855 -33.73 39.68 -17.47
N SER A 856 -34.49 38.72 -16.94
CA SER A 856 -35.95 38.84 -16.73
C SER A 856 -36.32 39.93 -15.73
N LYS A 857 -35.57 40.04 -14.62
CA LYS A 857 -35.84 41.06 -13.60
C LYS A 857 -35.49 42.45 -14.08
N ILE A 858 -34.40 42.59 -14.83
CA ILE A 858 -34.02 43.83 -15.50
C ILE A 858 -35.13 44.28 -16.46
N ALA A 859 -35.61 43.39 -17.34
CA ALA A 859 -36.66 43.73 -18.31
C ALA A 859 -37.97 44.19 -17.63
N GLN A 860 -38.35 43.56 -16.51
CA GLN A 860 -39.52 43.95 -15.72
C GLN A 860 -39.38 45.35 -15.08
N LEU A 861 -38.22 45.67 -14.51
CA LEU A 861 -37.98 46.98 -13.88
C LEU A 861 -37.97 48.11 -14.90
N VAL A 862 -37.44 47.84 -16.10
CA VAL A 862 -37.49 48.80 -17.21
C VAL A 862 -38.94 49.08 -17.62
N TYR A 863 -39.76 48.04 -17.77
CA TYR A 863 -41.19 48.19 -18.07
C TYR A 863 -41.92 49.09 -17.05
N GLN A 864 -41.73 48.84 -15.75
CA GLN A 864 -42.34 49.63 -14.67
C GLN A 864 -41.91 51.11 -14.68
N SER A 865 -40.71 51.38 -15.20
CA SER A 865 -40.18 52.74 -15.29
C SER A 865 -40.74 53.47 -16.51
N VAL A 866 -40.79 52.78 -17.66
CA VAL A 866 -41.29 53.33 -18.93
C VAL A 866 -42.79 53.61 -18.88
N SER A 867 -43.59 52.68 -18.33
CA SER A 867 -45.05 52.83 -18.20
C SER A 867 -45.51 54.03 -17.36
N LYS A 868 -44.64 54.57 -16.50
CA LYS A 868 -44.93 55.78 -15.71
C LYS A 868 -44.72 57.09 -16.48
N VAL A 869 -43.97 57.04 -17.58
CA VAL A 869 -43.52 58.24 -18.32
C VAL A 869 -44.23 58.36 -19.67
N MET A 870 -44.60 57.25 -20.30
CA MET A 870 -45.26 57.24 -21.61
C MET A 870 -46.33 56.14 -21.69
N SER A 871 -47.28 56.30 -22.63
CA SER A 871 -48.27 55.26 -22.95
C SER A 871 -47.56 53.98 -23.38
N CYS A 872 -47.93 52.84 -22.79
CA CYS A 872 -47.22 51.58 -22.94
C CYS A 872 -48.22 50.43 -22.96
N ASP A 873 -49.01 50.37 -24.03
CA ASP A 873 -50.02 49.32 -24.23
C ASP A 873 -49.35 47.98 -24.53
N VAL A 874 -48.22 48.00 -25.26
CA VAL A 874 -47.37 46.83 -25.50
C VAL A 874 -45.91 47.18 -25.21
N TYR A 875 -45.23 46.33 -24.45
CA TYR A 875 -43.81 46.45 -24.14
C TYR A 875 -43.10 45.13 -24.39
N THR A 876 -41.99 45.14 -25.14
CA THR A 876 -41.23 43.92 -25.40
C THR A 876 -39.72 44.14 -25.35
N VAL A 877 -38.98 43.14 -24.89
CA VAL A 877 -37.52 43.08 -24.88
C VAL A 877 -37.07 41.80 -25.57
N GLY A 878 -36.43 41.96 -26.73
CA GLY A 878 -35.84 40.89 -27.52
C GLY A 878 -34.32 40.82 -27.32
N ILE A 879 -33.77 39.64 -27.09
CA ILE A 879 -32.34 39.39 -26.97
C ILE A 879 -31.88 38.56 -28.15
N TYR A 880 -30.75 38.93 -28.75
CA TYR A 880 -30.23 38.21 -29.90
C TYR A 880 -29.56 36.90 -29.49
N ASN A 881 -30.03 35.79 -30.07
CA ASN A 881 -29.46 34.47 -29.96
C ASN A 881 -28.56 34.21 -31.18
N GLU A 882 -27.25 34.16 -30.94
CA GLU A 882 -26.23 34.07 -31.99
C GLU A 882 -26.20 32.69 -32.67
N GLU A 883 -26.50 31.61 -31.93
CA GLU A 883 -26.52 30.24 -32.47
C GLU A 883 -27.71 30.02 -33.40
N LEU A 884 -28.88 30.51 -32.99
CA LEU A 884 -30.14 30.32 -33.73
C LEU A 884 -30.45 31.47 -34.68
N LYS A 885 -29.58 32.48 -34.79
CA LYS A 885 -29.76 33.71 -35.60
C LYS A 885 -31.15 34.32 -35.47
N SER A 886 -31.63 34.44 -34.24
CA SER A 886 -32.98 34.92 -33.93
C SER A 886 -32.99 35.94 -32.79
N ILE A 887 -34.05 36.74 -32.73
CA ILE A 887 -34.34 37.65 -31.63
C ILE A 887 -35.41 37.00 -30.75
N ASP A 888 -35.01 36.68 -29.52
CA ASP A 888 -35.82 35.99 -28.52
C ASP A 888 -36.46 37.02 -27.59
N PHE A 889 -37.78 37.17 -27.64
CA PHE A 889 -38.50 38.09 -26.76
C PHE A 889 -38.68 37.48 -25.38
N VAL A 890 -37.61 37.59 -24.58
CA VAL A 890 -37.52 37.08 -23.21
C VAL A 890 -38.47 37.78 -22.24
N TYR A 891 -39.01 38.95 -22.60
CA TYR A 891 -40.06 39.63 -21.85
C TYR A 891 -41.01 40.37 -22.79
N SER A 892 -42.31 40.12 -22.64
CA SER A 892 -43.37 40.79 -23.38
C SER A 892 -44.54 41.06 -22.45
N SER A 893 -45.12 42.25 -22.48
CA SER A 893 -46.28 42.67 -21.69
C SER A 893 -47.28 43.40 -22.57
N MET A 894 -48.56 43.07 -22.46
CA MET A 894 -49.67 43.73 -23.16
C MET A 894 -50.74 44.11 -22.13
N HIS A 895 -51.11 45.40 -22.08
CA HIS A 895 -52.01 45.97 -21.07
C HIS A 895 -51.64 45.63 -19.61
N GLY A 896 -50.35 45.39 -19.32
CA GLY A 896 -49.86 45.02 -17.99
C GLY A 896 -49.77 43.53 -17.72
N GLU A 897 -50.28 42.67 -18.61
CA GLU A 897 -50.21 41.21 -18.49
C GLU A 897 -49.08 40.61 -19.32
N GLN A 898 -48.31 39.70 -18.72
CA GLN A 898 -47.16 39.06 -19.35
C GLN A 898 -47.61 38.10 -20.45
N GLN A 899 -47.01 38.26 -21.62
CA GLN A 899 -47.32 37.48 -22.81
C GLN A 899 -46.36 36.29 -22.96
N PRO A 900 -46.79 35.20 -23.63
CA PRO A 900 -45.95 34.04 -23.90
C PRO A 900 -44.72 34.38 -24.76
N PHE A 901 -43.73 33.50 -24.70
CA PHE A 901 -42.46 33.65 -25.41
C PHE A 901 -42.65 33.71 -26.94
N ILE A 902 -42.02 34.70 -27.59
CA ILE A 902 -42.07 34.90 -29.05
C ILE A 902 -40.63 34.99 -29.58
N ARG A 903 -40.39 34.38 -30.74
CA ARG A 903 -39.09 34.41 -31.43
C ARG A 903 -39.25 34.92 -32.86
N TYR A 904 -38.42 35.88 -33.26
CA TYR A 904 -38.33 36.34 -34.65
C TYR A 904 -36.99 35.96 -35.26
N GLN A 905 -37.03 35.32 -36.42
CA GLN A 905 -35.81 35.01 -37.18
C GLN A 905 -35.23 36.28 -37.79
N VAL A 906 -33.90 36.47 -37.70
CA VAL A 906 -33.25 37.69 -38.22
C VAL A 906 -33.34 37.78 -39.75
N ASP A 907 -33.56 36.67 -40.45
CA ASP A 907 -33.76 36.66 -41.89
C ASP A 907 -35.13 37.23 -42.33
N ASP A 908 -36.10 37.37 -41.41
CA ASP A 908 -37.41 37.98 -41.67
C ASP A 908 -37.30 39.52 -41.65
N LYS A 909 -36.71 40.07 -42.73
CA LYS A 909 -36.40 41.51 -42.88
C LYS A 909 -37.63 42.42 -42.95
N GLU A 910 -38.82 41.85 -43.06
CA GLU A 910 -40.12 42.56 -43.13
C GLU A 910 -40.73 42.81 -41.74
N ARG A 911 -39.95 42.67 -40.66
CA ARG A 911 -40.36 43.00 -39.29
C ARG A 911 -39.60 44.21 -38.77
N LEU A 912 -40.32 45.17 -38.18
CA LEU A 912 -39.72 46.41 -37.64
C LEU A 912 -38.68 46.15 -36.53
N ALA A 913 -38.91 45.14 -35.69
CA ALA A 913 -37.95 44.74 -34.65
C ALA A 913 -36.61 44.22 -35.24
N VAL A 914 -36.70 43.44 -36.32
CA VAL A 914 -35.54 42.89 -37.04
C VAL A 914 -34.85 44.02 -37.81
N TYR A 915 -35.61 44.90 -38.45
CA TYR A 915 -35.08 46.09 -39.12
C TYR A 915 -34.26 46.96 -38.16
N SER A 916 -34.80 47.27 -36.98
CA SER A 916 -34.11 48.08 -35.97
C SER A 916 -32.80 47.42 -35.50
N PHE A 917 -32.82 46.10 -35.29
CA PHE A 917 -31.66 45.33 -34.87
C PHE A 917 -30.55 45.27 -35.92
N ILE A 918 -30.89 44.95 -37.19
CA ILE A 918 -29.93 44.81 -38.30
C ILE A 918 -29.32 46.16 -38.68
N HIS A 919 -30.15 47.19 -38.84
CA HIS A 919 -29.67 48.50 -39.27
C HIS A 919 -29.09 49.33 -38.13
N ASN A 920 -29.18 48.84 -36.89
CA ASN A 920 -28.74 49.52 -35.68
C ASN A 920 -29.30 50.95 -35.55
N LYS A 921 -30.59 51.10 -35.88
CA LYS A 921 -31.30 52.38 -35.90
C LYS A 921 -32.64 52.25 -35.20
N GLU A 922 -33.05 53.32 -34.54
CA GLU A 922 -34.37 53.43 -33.98
C GLU A 922 -35.44 53.47 -35.07
N VAL A 923 -36.59 52.85 -34.76
CA VAL A 923 -37.81 52.95 -35.56
C VAL A 923 -38.80 53.76 -34.73
N PHE A 924 -39.29 54.85 -35.29
CA PHE A 924 -40.24 55.74 -34.64
C PHE A 924 -41.43 55.98 -35.58
N LEU A 925 -42.57 55.40 -35.21
CA LEU A 925 -43.83 55.50 -35.95
C LEU A 925 -44.86 56.12 -35.02
N ASN A 926 -45.52 57.18 -35.47
CA ASN A 926 -46.63 57.79 -34.73
C ASN A 926 -47.96 57.58 -35.45
N ASN A 927 -47.93 57.27 -36.74
CA ASN A 927 -49.09 56.86 -37.49
C ASN A 927 -48.71 55.62 -38.30
N PHE A 928 -49.03 54.44 -37.77
CA PHE A 928 -48.54 53.18 -38.30
C PHE A 928 -48.89 52.98 -39.78
N SER A 929 -50.11 53.32 -40.21
CA SER A 929 -50.57 53.15 -41.59
C SER A 929 -49.79 53.96 -42.64
N ASP A 930 -49.22 55.10 -42.22
CA ASP A 930 -48.58 56.06 -43.13
C ASP A 930 -47.05 56.02 -43.00
N ASP A 931 -46.54 55.82 -41.78
CA ASP A 931 -45.11 55.94 -41.47
C ASP A 931 -44.33 54.66 -41.73
N TYR A 932 -44.96 53.47 -41.73
CA TYR A 932 -44.23 52.21 -41.83
C TYR A 932 -43.42 52.09 -43.14
N LYS A 933 -43.94 52.67 -44.23
CA LYS A 933 -43.33 52.68 -45.56
C LYS A 933 -41.95 53.35 -45.57
N LYS A 934 -41.64 54.14 -44.54
CA LYS A 934 -40.31 54.75 -44.34
C LYS A 934 -39.24 53.71 -44.01
N TYR A 935 -39.62 52.55 -43.50
CA TYR A 935 -38.71 51.51 -43.02
C TYR A 935 -38.86 50.19 -43.78
N LEU A 936 -40.08 49.81 -44.16
CA LEU A 936 -40.39 48.53 -44.81
C LEU A 936 -41.29 48.74 -46.03
N SER A 937 -41.06 47.97 -47.10
CA SER A 937 -41.89 48.00 -48.31
C SER A 937 -43.25 47.33 -48.11
N GLU A 938 -43.29 46.21 -47.36
CA GLU A 938 -44.50 45.46 -47.01
C GLU A 938 -44.52 45.14 -45.51
N ILE A 939 -45.71 45.09 -44.90
CA ILE A 939 -45.89 44.71 -43.49
C ILE A 939 -46.37 43.27 -43.41
N ARG A 940 -45.73 42.46 -42.58
CA ARG A 940 -46.30 41.19 -42.11
C ARG A 940 -47.27 41.41 -40.94
N PRO A 941 -48.50 40.85 -41.00
CA PRO A 941 -49.45 40.93 -39.88
C PRO A 941 -48.92 40.17 -38.65
N VAL A 942 -49.17 40.71 -37.45
CA VAL A 942 -48.77 40.09 -36.19
C VAL A 942 -49.77 38.98 -35.83
N PRO A 943 -49.32 37.75 -35.49
CA PRO A 943 -50.22 36.59 -35.33
C PRO A 943 -51.25 36.68 -34.18
N SER A 944 -51.08 37.58 -33.21
CA SER A 944 -52.01 37.82 -32.10
C SER A 944 -51.62 39.11 -31.38
N GLY A 945 -52.20 40.24 -31.74
CA GLY A 945 -51.97 41.51 -31.04
C GLY A 945 -52.80 42.66 -31.60
N ALA A 946 -53.30 43.51 -30.72
CA ALA A 946 -54.13 44.67 -31.04
C ALA A 946 -53.42 45.61 -32.04
N GLU A 947 -54.17 46.17 -33.01
CA GLU A 947 -53.64 47.06 -34.05
C GLU A 947 -52.97 48.28 -33.43
N THR A 948 -51.64 48.29 -33.37
CA THR A 948 -50.87 49.39 -32.79
C THR A 948 -50.69 50.51 -33.80
N GLU A 949 -50.88 51.73 -33.33
CA GLU A 949 -50.91 52.93 -34.18
C GLU A 949 -49.68 53.81 -33.99
N SER A 950 -48.99 53.69 -32.85
CA SER A 950 -47.69 54.31 -32.57
C SER A 950 -46.71 53.28 -32.02
N VAL A 951 -45.48 53.26 -32.53
CA VAL A 951 -44.45 52.25 -32.21
C VAL A 951 -43.08 52.89 -32.10
N ILE A 952 -42.34 52.53 -31.04
CA ILE A 952 -40.92 52.80 -30.89
C ILE A 952 -40.17 51.48 -30.76
N TYR A 953 -39.14 51.28 -31.59
CA TYR A 953 -38.11 50.27 -31.38
C TYR A 953 -36.75 50.96 -31.23
N VAL A 954 -35.96 50.50 -30.26
CA VAL A 954 -34.59 50.97 -30.02
C VAL A 954 -33.67 49.75 -29.92
N PRO A 955 -32.52 49.72 -30.61
CA PRO A 955 -31.58 48.62 -30.48
C PRO A 955 -30.87 48.65 -29.11
N LEU A 956 -30.67 47.48 -28.52
CA LEU A 956 -29.84 47.30 -27.33
C LEU A 956 -28.41 46.99 -27.79
N ARG A 957 -27.46 47.85 -27.42
CA ARG A 957 -26.09 47.82 -27.93
C ARG A 957 -25.04 47.91 -26.82
N THR A 958 -24.00 47.10 -26.96
CA THR A 958 -22.77 47.23 -26.18
C THR A 958 -21.66 47.82 -27.05
N ALA A 959 -20.54 48.23 -26.45
CA ALA A 959 -19.42 48.82 -27.18
C ALA A 959 -18.82 47.95 -28.31
N LYS A 960 -19.16 46.64 -28.37
CA LYS A 960 -18.62 45.69 -29.35
C LYS A 960 -19.65 45.05 -30.28
N LYS A 961 -20.94 44.95 -29.89
CA LYS A 961 -22.00 44.32 -30.70
C LYS A 961 -23.41 44.69 -30.24
N ASN A 962 -24.38 44.57 -31.15
CA ASN A 962 -25.81 44.61 -30.85
C ASN A 962 -26.22 43.33 -30.12
N ILE A 963 -26.94 43.47 -29.02
CA ILE A 963 -27.32 42.36 -28.12
C ILE A 963 -28.83 42.12 -28.08
N GLY A 964 -29.64 42.99 -28.68
CA GLY A 964 -31.09 42.85 -28.70
C GLY A 964 -31.83 44.10 -29.18
N VAL A 965 -33.12 44.17 -28.89
CA VAL A 965 -34.02 45.28 -29.22
C VAL A 965 -35.05 45.46 -28.10
N ILE A 966 -35.43 46.70 -27.80
CA ILE A 966 -36.49 47.05 -26.86
C ILE A 966 -37.60 47.82 -27.59
N SER A 967 -38.86 47.58 -27.23
CA SER A 967 -40.02 48.17 -27.89
C SER A 967 -41.08 48.68 -26.93
N VAL A 968 -41.72 49.78 -27.33
CA VAL A 968 -42.92 50.33 -26.69
C VAL A 968 -43.94 50.70 -27.77
N GLN A 969 -45.19 50.27 -27.61
CA GLN A 969 -46.25 50.47 -28.59
C GLN A 969 -47.55 50.93 -27.92
N SER A 970 -48.33 51.72 -28.65
CA SER A 970 -49.63 52.23 -28.21
C SER A 970 -50.68 52.11 -29.29
N LEU A 971 -51.92 51.90 -28.87
CA LEU A 971 -53.09 51.76 -29.75
C LEU A 971 -53.59 53.11 -30.30
N LYS A 972 -52.99 54.23 -29.87
CA LYS A 972 -53.39 55.58 -30.31
C LYS A 972 -52.41 56.14 -31.34
N LYS A 973 -52.92 56.77 -32.40
CA LYS A 973 -52.11 57.59 -33.32
C LYS A 973 -51.54 58.80 -32.58
N ASN A 974 -50.32 59.18 -32.94
CA ASN A 974 -49.54 60.29 -32.39
C ASN A 974 -49.30 60.21 -30.87
N ALA A 975 -49.20 58.99 -30.33
CA ALA A 975 -48.99 58.79 -28.89
C ALA A 975 -47.59 59.20 -28.43
N TYR A 976 -46.60 59.23 -29.32
CA TYR A 976 -45.22 59.52 -28.96
C TYR A 976 -44.70 60.84 -29.50
N THR A 977 -43.64 61.34 -28.88
CA THR A 977 -42.94 62.55 -29.30
C THR A 977 -41.44 62.24 -29.40
N PRO A 978 -40.64 63.08 -30.09
CA PRO A 978 -39.18 62.95 -30.09
C PRO A 978 -38.56 62.90 -28.68
N TYR A 979 -39.22 63.50 -27.69
CA TYR A 979 -38.83 63.39 -26.28
C TYR A 979 -38.94 61.95 -25.76
N HIS A 980 -40.04 61.24 -26.06
CA HIS A 980 -40.21 59.83 -25.67
C HIS A 980 -39.18 58.92 -26.35
N LEU A 981 -38.81 59.23 -27.60
CA LEU A 981 -37.73 58.51 -28.29
C LEU A 981 -36.38 58.70 -27.59
N ASN A 982 -36.01 59.95 -27.26
CA ASN A 982 -34.78 60.25 -26.53
C ASN A 982 -34.76 59.59 -25.13
N PHE A 983 -35.90 59.57 -24.45
CA PHE A 983 -36.05 58.85 -23.17
C PHE A 983 -35.81 57.35 -23.34
N MET A 984 -36.44 56.73 -24.35
CA MET A 984 -36.26 55.31 -24.65
C MET A 984 -34.83 54.96 -25.05
N GLN A 985 -34.14 55.84 -25.79
CA GLN A 985 -32.72 55.67 -26.13
C GLN A 985 -31.83 55.67 -24.88
N ASN A 986 -32.08 56.56 -23.92
CA ASN A 986 -31.33 56.60 -22.66
C ASN A 986 -31.58 55.34 -21.81
N ILE A 987 -32.84 54.91 -21.69
CA ILE A 987 -33.19 53.68 -20.97
C ILE A 987 -32.58 52.44 -21.65
N ALA A 988 -32.61 52.38 -22.98
CA ALA A 988 -31.99 51.30 -23.75
C ALA A 988 -30.49 51.21 -23.51
N ASN A 989 -29.77 52.34 -23.38
CA ASN A 989 -28.34 52.32 -23.06
C ASN A 989 -28.07 51.73 -21.66
N TYR A 990 -28.83 52.13 -20.63
CA TYR A 990 -28.69 51.55 -19.29
C TYR A 990 -29.02 50.05 -19.27
N ALA A 991 -30.12 49.66 -19.90
CA ALA A 991 -30.53 48.26 -20.02
C ALA A 991 -29.50 47.42 -20.79
N SER A 992 -28.87 47.97 -21.82
CA SER A 992 -27.86 47.28 -22.62
C SER A 992 -26.63 46.88 -21.81
N VAL A 993 -26.16 47.76 -20.92
CA VAL A 993 -25.01 47.49 -20.05
C VAL A 993 -25.38 46.43 -19.01
N ALA A 994 -26.53 46.58 -18.35
CA ALA A 994 -26.98 45.65 -17.31
C ALA A 994 -27.23 44.24 -17.87
N ILE A 995 -27.97 44.13 -18.97
CA ILE A 995 -28.26 42.85 -19.63
C ILE A 995 -26.97 42.21 -20.18
N GLY A 996 -26.06 43.00 -20.75
CA GLY A 996 -24.76 42.51 -21.21
C GLY A 996 -23.89 41.92 -20.09
N ASN A 997 -23.93 42.51 -18.88
CA ASN A 997 -23.22 41.99 -17.72
C ASN A 997 -23.87 40.72 -17.16
N ALA A 998 -25.20 40.69 -17.07
CA ALA A 998 -25.94 39.50 -16.63
C ALA A 998 -25.65 38.27 -17.51
N LEU A 999 -25.63 38.45 -18.84
CA LEU A 999 -25.31 37.36 -19.78
C LEU A 999 -23.86 36.85 -19.64
N LYS A 1000 -22.89 37.74 -19.38
CA LYS A 1000 -21.49 37.34 -19.14
C LYS A 1000 -21.32 36.60 -17.82
N PHE A 1001 -22.00 37.05 -16.77
CA PHE A 1001 -21.93 36.43 -15.46
C PHE A 1001 -22.47 34.99 -15.51
N GLN A 1002 -23.61 34.77 -16.18
CA GLN A 1002 -24.15 33.43 -16.38
C GLN A 1002 -23.15 32.50 -17.06
N LYS A 1003 -22.50 32.97 -18.15
CA LYS A 1003 -21.48 32.19 -18.87
C LYS A 1003 -20.25 31.85 -18.01
N LEU A 1004 -19.82 32.77 -17.14
CA LEU A 1004 -18.70 32.52 -16.21
C LEU A 1004 -19.04 31.46 -15.17
N VAL A 1005 -20.26 31.48 -14.63
CA VAL A 1005 -20.74 30.47 -13.67
C VAL A 1005 -20.76 29.08 -14.31
N ASP A 1006 -21.24 28.97 -15.55
CA ASP A 1006 -21.28 27.70 -16.28
C ASP A 1006 -19.86 27.16 -16.58
N GLN A 1007 -18.92 28.03 -16.94
CA GLN A 1007 -17.51 27.66 -17.14
C GLN A 1007 -16.83 27.20 -15.83
N GLN A 1008 -17.12 27.85 -14.71
CA GLN A 1008 -16.58 27.45 -13.41
C GLN A 1008 -17.06 26.06 -13.01
N LYS A 1009 -18.31 25.71 -13.32
CA LYS A 1009 -18.88 24.39 -13.04
C LYS A 1009 -18.22 23.30 -13.91
N LEU A 1010 -17.95 23.59 -15.18
CA LEU A 1010 -17.25 22.68 -16.08
C LEU A 1010 -15.80 22.40 -15.62
N LEU A 1011 -15.06 23.47 -15.32
CA LEU A 1011 -13.67 23.37 -14.83
C LEU A 1011 -13.54 22.59 -13.53
N LYS A 1012 -14.52 22.69 -12.63
CA LYS A 1012 -14.54 21.93 -11.38
C LYS A 1012 -14.67 20.43 -11.65
N ASN A 1013 -15.56 20.03 -12.56
CA ASN A 1013 -15.76 18.63 -12.93
C ASN A 1013 -14.52 18.05 -13.65
N GLU A 1014 -13.89 18.83 -14.54
CA GLU A 1014 -12.63 18.43 -15.19
C GLU A 1014 -11.50 18.28 -14.18
N HIS A 1015 -11.40 19.17 -13.19
CA HIS A 1015 -10.38 19.08 -12.15
C HIS A 1015 -10.51 17.81 -11.29
N GLU A 1016 -11.74 17.42 -10.93
CA GLU A 1016 -12.01 16.19 -10.19
C GLU A 1016 -11.66 14.94 -11.01
N SER A 1017 -11.91 14.94 -12.33
CA SER A 1017 -11.52 13.86 -13.24
C SER A 1017 -9.99 13.71 -13.36
N VAL A 1018 -9.28 14.84 -13.51
CA VAL A 1018 -7.80 14.84 -13.61
C VAL A 1018 -7.14 14.37 -12.31
N LEU A 1019 -7.76 14.67 -11.16
CA LEU A 1019 -7.27 14.18 -9.86
C LEU A 1019 -7.39 12.65 -9.76
N GLY A 1020 -8.48 12.08 -10.30
CA GLY A 1020 -8.68 10.63 -10.39
C GLY A 1020 -7.63 9.96 -11.28
N GLU A 1021 -7.40 10.48 -12.49
CA GLU A 1021 -6.36 9.97 -13.40
C GLU A 1021 -4.95 10.07 -12.79
N LYS A 1022 -4.65 11.16 -12.10
CA LYS A 1022 -3.35 11.36 -11.44
C LYS A 1022 -3.10 10.32 -10.35
N ASN A 1023 -4.12 9.99 -9.55
CA ASN A 1023 -4.01 8.96 -8.52
C ASN A 1023 -3.76 7.58 -9.15
N LEU A 1024 -4.49 7.25 -10.22
CA LEU A 1024 -4.32 6.00 -10.96
C LEU A 1024 -2.91 5.87 -11.57
N LEU A 1025 -2.43 6.94 -12.22
CA LEU A 1025 -1.07 7.03 -12.78
C LEU A 1025 0.02 6.91 -11.72
N THR A 1026 -0.22 7.41 -10.50
CA THR A 1026 0.74 7.32 -9.40
C THR A 1026 0.84 5.87 -8.90
N THR A 1027 -0.29 5.18 -8.79
CA THR A 1027 -0.35 3.75 -8.45
C THR A 1027 0.29 2.89 -9.53
N GLU A 1028 -0.03 3.11 -10.81
CA GLU A 1028 0.63 2.41 -11.92
C GLU A 1028 2.13 2.64 -11.94
N LYS A 1029 2.58 3.88 -11.72
CA LYS A 1029 4.01 4.20 -11.65
C LYS A 1029 4.71 3.41 -10.54
N GLN A 1030 4.09 3.29 -9.36
CA GLN A 1030 4.66 2.55 -8.25
C GLN A 1030 4.75 1.06 -8.53
N LEU A 1031 3.70 0.47 -9.10
CA LEU A 1031 3.71 -0.93 -9.58
C LEU A 1031 4.80 -1.16 -10.65
N LEU A 1032 5.05 -0.17 -11.51
CA LEU A 1032 6.08 -0.24 -12.55
C LEU A 1032 7.50 -0.10 -11.97
N GLU A 1033 7.67 0.67 -10.90
CA GLU A 1033 8.92 0.75 -10.14
C GLU A 1033 9.22 -0.57 -9.41
N ASP A 1034 8.21 -1.17 -8.78
CA ASP A 1034 8.32 -2.47 -8.10
C ASP A 1034 8.61 -3.60 -9.09
N ALA A 1035 7.89 -3.66 -10.21
CA ALA A 1035 8.14 -4.64 -11.27
C ALA A 1035 9.52 -4.47 -11.92
N ASN A 1036 10.00 -3.23 -12.07
CA ASN A 1036 11.38 -2.99 -12.51
C ASN A 1036 12.40 -3.47 -11.49
N TYR A 1037 12.15 -3.27 -10.19
CA TYR A 1037 13.03 -3.74 -9.13
C TYR A 1037 13.12 -5.28 -9.09
N GLU A 1038 11.99 -5.98 -9.20
CA GLU A 1038 11.96 -7.45 -9.29
C GLU A 1038 12.67 -7.97 -10.54
N LYS A 1039 12.39 -7.36 -11.70
CA LYS A 1039 13.08 -7.65 -12.95
C LYS A 1039 14.60 -7.46 -12.81
N MET A 1040 15.04 -6.45 -12.04
CA MET A 1040 16.45 -6.17 -11.78
C MET A 1040 17.11 -7.22 -10.87
N GLN A 1041 16.40 -7.75 -9.88
CA GLN A 1041 16.92 -8.84 -9.05
C GLN A 1041 17.08 -10.15 -9.84
N LEU A 1042 16.06 -10.50 -10.65
CA LEU A 1042 16.08 -11.68 -11.51
C LEU A 1042 17.25 -11.65 -12.51
N LEU A 1043 17.55 -10.49 -13.10
CA LEU A 1043 18.63 -10.35 -14.08
C LEU A 1043 20.02 -10.52 -13.45
N ASN A 1044 20.22 -10.07 -12.21
CA ASN A 1044 21.46 -10.30 -11.46
C ASN A 1044 21.64 -11.77 -11.05
N LEU A 1045 20.57 -12.42 -10.58
CA LEU A 1045 20.58 -13.86 -10.28
C LEU A 1045 20.91 -14.68 -11.52
N PHE A 1046 20.29 -14.35 -12.66
CA PHE A 1046 20.53 -15.04 -13.93
C PHE A 1046 21.94 -14.82 -14.47
N ALA A 1047 22.44 -13.58 -14.46
CA ALA A 1047 23.76 -13.26 -14.98
C ALA A 1047 24.89 -13.91 -14.16
N ASN A 1048 24.81 -13.86 -12.82
CA ASN A 1048 25.77 -14.54 -11.95
C ASN A 1048 25.68 -16.07 -12.10
N GLY A 1049 24.47 -16.62 -12.25
CA GLY A 1049 24.23 -18.05 -12.45
C GLY A 1049 24.72 -18.60 -13.81
N VAL A 1050 24.86 -17.74 -14.83
CA VAL A 1050 25.36 -18.13 -16.16
C VAL A 1050 26.88 -17.92 -16.29
N GLN A 1051 27.45 -16.90 -15.65
CA GLN A 1051 28.86 -16.53 -15.80
C GLN A 1051 29.82 -17.62 -15.29
N GLU A 1052 29.51 -18.25 -14.16
CA GLU A 1052 30.33 -19.28 -13.53
C GLU A 1052 30.43 -20.57 -14.37
N PRO A 1053 29.33 -21.19 -14.84
CA PRO A 1053 29.40 -22.35 -15.73
C PRO A 1053 30.08 -22.04 -17.08
N LEU A 1054 29.89 -20.85 -17.64
CA LEU A 1054 30.53 -20.46 -18.91
C LEU A 1054 32.05 -20.31 -18.75
N SER A 1055 32.50 -19.72 -17.64
CA SER A 1055 33.92 -19.51 -17.37
C SER A 1055 34.65 -20.84 -17.12
N ASN A 1056 34.01 -21.77 -16.41
CA ASN A 1056 34.50 -23.13 -16.24
C ASN A 1056 34.60 -23.88 -17.57
N SER A 1057 33.57 -23.78 -18.42
CA SER A 1057 33.54 -24.43 -19.74
C SER A 1057 34.63 -23.91 -20.68
N ILE A 1058 34.93 -22.61 -20.65
CA ILE A 1058 36.04 -22.01 -21.42
C ILE A 1058 37.38 -22.56 -20.93
N CYS A 1059 37.59 -22.59 -19.61
CA CYS A 1059 38.84 -23.06 -19.01
C CYS A 1059 39.11 -24.54 -19.32
N GLU A 1060 38.07 -25.39 -19.26
CA GLU A 1060 38.17 -26.80 -19.61
C GLU A 1060 38.50 -27.02 -21.10
N LEU A 1061 37.89 -26.24 -22.00
CA LEU A 1061 38.17 -26.31 -23.45
C LEU A 1061 39.57 -25.81 -23.81
N GLU A 1062 40.04 -24.72 -23.18
CA GLU A 1062 41.42 -24.23 -23.33
C GLU A 1062 42.43 -25.26 -22.82
N GLY A 1063 42.14 -25.87 -21.67
CA GLY A 1063 42.91 -26.99 -21.12
C GLY A 1063 42.99 -28.17 -22.10
N PHE A 1064 41.86 -28.56 -22.69
CA PHE A 1064 41.80 -29.65 -23.66
C PHE A 1064 42.61 -29.35 -24.94
N LEU A 1065 42.46 -28.15 -25.51
CA LEU A 1065 43.20 -27.72 -26.69
C LEU A 1065 44.72 -27.70 -26.47
N SER A 1066 45.17 -27.28 -25.27
CA SER A 1066 46.59 -27.26 -24.90
C SER A 1066 47.20 -28.66 -24.66
N ALA A 1067 46.39 -29.64 -24.25
CA ALA A 1067 46.84 -31.00 -23.94
C ALA A 1067 46.71 -31.99 -25.11
N SER A 1068 45.88 -31.70 -26.11
CA SER A 1068 45.59 -32.63 -27.22
C SER A 1068 46.72 -32.65 -28.27
N LYS A 1069 47.44 -33.78 -28.39
CA LYS A 1069 48.46 -33.99 -29.44
C LYS A 1069 47.94 -34.69 -30.71
N ASN A 1070 46.72 -35.23 -30.71
CA ASN A 1070 46.19 -36.12 -31.77
C ASN A 1070 44.80 -35.70 -32.30
N CYS A 1071 44.46 -34.40 -32.35
CA CYS A 1071 43.23 -33.96 -33.01
C CYS A 1071 43.42 -33.85 -34.53
N SER A 1072 42.42 -34.27 -35.30
CA SER A 1072 42.41 -34.00 -36.75
C SER A 1072 42.26 -32.51 -37.03
N THR A 1073 42.69 -32.05 -38.20
CA THR A 1073 42.62 -30.63 -38.58
C THR A 1073 41.19 -30.08 -38.54
N GLU A 1074 40.19 -30.89 -38.92
CA GLU A 1074 38.77 -30.53 -38.81
C GLU A 1074 38.29 -30.42 -37.35
N GLN A 1075 38.75 -31.31 -36.46
CA GLN A 1075 38.41 -31.25 -35.04
C GLN A 1075 39.02 -30.02 -34.36
N GLN A 1076 40.25 -29.64 -34.70
CA GLN A 1076 40.86 -28.41 -34.20
C GLN A 1076 40.10 -27.17 -34.66
N VAL A 1077 39.67 -27.11 -35.92
CA VAL A 1077 38.86 -26.00 -36.43
C VAL A 1077 37.51 -25.93 -35.71
N PHE A 1078 36.83 -27.06 -35.50
CA PHE A 1078 35.57 -27.10 -34.77
C PHE A 1078 35.72 -26.64 -33.31
N LEU A 1079 36.73 -27.15 -32.59
CA LEU A 1079 36.98 -26.79 -31.19
C LEU A 1079 37.39 -25.31 -31.04
N ASN A 1080 38.19 -24.77 -31.95
CA ASN A 1080 38.53 -23.35 -31.95
C ASN A 1080 37.30 -22.47 -32.22
N ASN A 1081 36.42 -22.87 -33.15
CA ASN A 1081 35.16 -22.15 -33.40
C ASN A 1081 34.23 -22.20 -32.18
N LEU A 1082 34.17 -23.34 -31.49
CA LEU A 1082 33.37 -23.52 -30.27
C LEU A 1082 33.91 -22.65 -29.12
N LEU A 1083 35.23 -22.67 -28.90
CA LEU A 1083 35.89 -21.82 -27.91
C LEU A 1083 35.65 -20.34 -28.19
N GLN A 1084 35.78 -19.92 -29.46
CA GLN A 1084 35.49 -18.56 -29.88
C GLN A 1084 34.02 -18.17 -29.61
N SER A 1085 33.08 -19.10 -29.81
CA SER A 1085 31.66 -18.86 -29.53
C SER A 1085 31.38 -18.71 -28.02
N LEU A 1086 31.99 -19.57 -27.19
CA LEU A 1086 31.85 -19.48 -25.72
C LEU A 1086 32.49 -18.19 -25.17
N GLN A 1087 33.68 -17.82 -25.66
CA GLN A 1087 34.33 -16.56 -25.28
C GLN A 1087 33.48 -15.34 -25.69
N GLN A 1088 32.83 -15.37 -26.87
CA GLN A 1088 31.89 -14.32 -27.28
C GLN A 1088 30.65 -14.24 -26.39
N GLN A 1089 30.09 -15.39 -25.99
CA GLN A 1089 28.95 -15.42 -25.07
C GLN A 1089 29.32 -14.86 -23.69
N ASN A 1090 30.50 -15.20 -23.17
CA ASN A 1090 30.99 -14.67 -21.89
C ASN A 1090 31.20 -13.15 -21.94
N ASP A 1091 31.77 -12.64 -23.04
CA ASP A 1091 31.93 -11.20 -23.26
C ASP A 1091 30.58 -10.46 -23.29
N ILE A 1092 29.53 -11.05 -23.87
CA ILE A 1092 28.19 -10.47 -23.87
C ILE A 1092 27.62 -10.42 -22.45
N VAL A 1093 27.73 -11.50 -21.67
CA VAL A 1093 27.26 -11.56 -20.28
C VAL A 1093 27.97 -10.51 -19.42
N ASN A 1094 29.30 -10.41 -19.55
CA ASN A 1094 30.10 -9.41 -18.84
C ASN A 1094 29.71 -7.97 -19.20
N LYS A 1095 29.46 -7.67 -20.49
CA LYS A 1095 28.99 -6.35 -20.94
C LYS A 1095 27.60 -6.01 -20.41
N VAL A 1096 26.71 -6.99 -20.26
CA VAL A 1096 25.37 -6.79 -19.68
C VAL A 1096 25.47 -6.48 -18.18
N LEU A 1097 26.31 -7.20 -17.45
CA LEU A 1097 26.61 -6.94 -16.03
C LEU A 1097 27.26 -5.57 -15.84
N GLU A 1098 28.19 -5.18 -16.71
CA GLU A 1098 28.87 -3.89 -16.66
C GLU A 1098 27.88 -2.73 -16.85
N VAL A 1099 26.96 -2.84 -17.82
CA VAL A 1099 25.85 -1.88 -17.97
C VAL A 1099 25.00 -1.79 -16.70
N HIS A 1100 24.72 -2.92 -16.05
CA HIS A 1100 23.95 -2.95 -14.82
C HIS A 1100 24.66 -2.23 -13.66
N HIS A 1101 25.95 -2.47 -13.46
CA HIS A 1101 26.73 -1.80 -12.41
C HIS A 1101 26.75 -0.27 -12.57
N ILE A 1102 26.73 0.21 -13.82
CA ILE A 1102 26.67 1.64 -14.12
C ILE A 1102 25.26 2.21 -13.90
N GLU A 1103 24.21 1.53 -14.37
CA GLU A 1103 22.81 1.96 -14.21
C GLU A 1103 22.35 1.93 -12.73
N SER A 1104 22.90 1.02 -11.92
CA SER A 1104 22.59 0.90 -10.48
C SER A 1104 23.42 1.81 -9.56
N GLY A 1105 24.35 2.59 -10.12
CA GLY A 1105 25.16 3.55 -9.35
C GLY A 1105 26.23 2.93 -8.44
N ARG A 1106 26.52 1.62 -8.55
CA ARG A 1106 27.46 0.88 -7.68
C ARG A 1106 28.92 0.94 -8.13
N TYR A 1107 29.25 1.68 -9.19
CA TYR A 1107 30.63 1.79 -9.69
C TYR A 1107 31.35 2.95 -9.00
N GLU A 1108 32.44 2.65 -8.27
CA GLU A 1108 33.29 3.66 -7.63
C GLU A 1108 34.18 4.35 -8.68
N PHE A 1109 34.09 5.67 -8.73
CA PHE A 1109 34.84 6.51 -9.67
C PHE A 1109 36.15 6.96 -9.04
N THR A 1110 37.29 6.61 -9.65
CA THR A 1110 38.63 6.89 -9.11
C THR A 1110 39.43 7.82 -10.04
N PRO A 1111 39.22 9.14 -9.95
CA PRO A 1111 39.92 10.09 -10.81
C PRO A 1111 41.41 10.14 -10.49
N LEU A 1112 42.25 10.04 -11.53
CA LEU A 1112 43.70 10.13 -11.48
C LEU A 1112 44.18 11.13 -12.52
N LYS A 1113 45.22 11.89 -12.18
CA LYS A 1113 45.87 12.79 -13.13
C LYS A 1113 46.87 12.01 -13.99
N PHE A 1114 46.71 12.05 -15.31
CA PHE A 1114 47.64 11.39 -16.24
C PHE A 1114 47.68 12.05 -17.61
N GLU A 1115 48.74 11.77 -18.39
CA GLU A 1115 48.89 12.23 -19.77
C GLU A 1115 48.10 11.33 -20.74
N LEU A 1116 47.16 11.92 -21.47
CA LEU A 1116 46.25 11.20 -22.35
C LEU A 1116 46.95 10.48 -23.50
N LYS A 1117 47.95 11.14 -24.11
CA LYS A 1117 48.67 10.59 -25.27
C LYS A 1117 49.43 9.31 -24.91
N HIS A 1118 50.01 9.24 -23.72
CA HIS A 1118 50.68 8.04 -23.22
C HIS A 1118 49.71 6.86 -23.07
N VAL A 1119 48.51 7.11 -22.51
CA VAL A 1119 47.50 6.06 -22.34
C VAL A 1119 46.92 5.60 -23.68
N ILE A 1120 46.66 6.51 -24.61
CA ILE A 1120 46.19 6.19 -25.96
C ILE A 1120 47.22 5.33 -26.69
N ASN A 1121 48.51 5.69 -26.64
CA ASN A 1121 49.57 4.90 -27.29
C ASN A 1121 49.66 3.48 -26.71
N GLY A 1122 49.49 3.31 -25.40
CA GLY A 1122 49.44 1.97 -24.79
C GLY A 1122 48.27 1.12 -25.30
N VAL A 1123 47.10 1.73 -25.59
CA VAL A 1123 45.96 1.04 -26.21
C VAL A 1123 46.25 0.69 -27.68
N VAL A 1124 46.90 1.60 -28.42
CA VAL A 1124 47.29 1.37 -29.82
C VAL A 1124 48.29 0.21 -29.94
N GLU A 1125 49.30 0.14 -29.07
CA GLU A 1125 50.27 -0.97 -29.02
C GLU A 1125 49.56 -2.31 -28.75
N LYS A 1126 48.62 -2.34 -27.81
CA LYS A 1126 47.82 -3.52 -27.50
C LYS A 1126 47.01 -4.01 -28.72
N LEU A 1127 46.49 -3.10 -29.54
CA LEU A 1127 45.67 -3.41 -30.72
C LEU A 1127 46.47 -3.55 -32.02
N ALA A 1128 47.80 -3.42 -31.97
CA ALA A 1128 48.66 -3.43 -33.16
C ALA A 1128 48.55 -4.76 -33.95
N ASN A 1129 48.45 -5.90 -33.25
CA ASN A 1129 48.32 -7.21 -33.91
C ASN A 1129 47.03 -7.29 -34.75
N ASN A 1130 45.90 -6.85 -34.20
CA ASN A 1130 44.61 -6.85 -34.88
C ASN A 1130 44.60 -5.90 -36.10
N ALA A 1131 45.32 -4.78 -35.99
CA ALA A 1131 45.49 -3.85 -37.11
C ALA A 1131 46.39 -4.44 -38.21
N ASN A 1132 47.49 -5.12 -37.83
CA ASN A 1132 48.41 -5.78 -38.76
C ASN A 1132 47.75 -6.91 -39.56
N GLU A 1133 46.83 -7.69 -38.95
CA GLU A 1133 46.06 -8.73 -39.66
C GLU A 1133 45.23 -8.18 -40.83
N LYS A 1134 44.79 -6.92 -40.74
CA LYS A 1134 44.08 -6.21 -41.81
C LYS A 1134 44.96 -5.24 -42.59
N ASN A 1135 46.25 -5.16 -42.26
CA ASN A 1135 47.20 -4.17 -42.79
C ASN A 1135 46.67 -2.73 -42.64
N ILE A 1136 46.13 -2.39 -41.47
CA ILE A 1136 45.60 -1.07 -41.13
C ILE A 1136 46.67 -0.27 -40.37
N GLU A 1137 46.95 0.96 -40.82
CA GLU A 1137 47.87 1.87 -40.13
C GLU A 1137 47.10 2.72 -39.10
N ILE A 1138 47.52 2.71 -37.84
CA ILE A 1138 46.95 3.58 -36.80
C ILE A 1138 47.86 4.79 -36.60
N VAL A 1139 47.36 5.99 -36.88
CA VAL A 1139 48.11 7.22 -36.75
C VAL A 1139 47.56 8.09 -35.62
N THR A 1140 48.37 8.29 -34.59
CA THR A 1140 48.07 9.15 -33.45
C THR A 1140 48.76 10.52 -33.64
N SER A 1141 47.98 11.60 -33.68
CA SER A 1141 48.49 12.97 -33.81
C SER A 1141 47.93 13.88 -32.70
N GLY A 1142 48.69 14.88 -32.25
CA GLY A 1142 48.23 15.80 -31.21
C GLY A 1142 49.23 16.13 -30.10
N LYS A 1143 48.85 17.12 -29.26
CA LYS A 1143 49.64 17.62 -28.11
C LYS A 1143 49.55 16.65 -26.92
N ALA A 1144 50.61 16.57 -26.12
CA ALA A 1144 50.57 15.91 -24.81
C ALA A 1144 49.72 16.75 -23.84
N LEU A 1145 48.55 16.24 -23.45
CA LEU A 1145 47.60 16.91 -22.53
C LEU A 1145 47.45 16.06 -21.26
N GLU A 1146 47.55 16.71 -20.10
CA GLU A 1146 47.23 16.10 -18.80
C GLU A 1146 45.80 16.46 -18.39
N THR A 1147 45.04 15.49 -17.88
CA THR A 1147 43.71 15.70 -17.30
C THR A 1147 43.49 14.76 -16.11
N THR A 1148 42.47 15.06 -15.31
CA THR A 1148 42.05 14.29 -14.13
C THR A 1148 40.82 13.45 -14.50
N LEU A 1149 41.04 12.18 -14.86
CA LEU A 1149 39.98 11.24 -15.27
C LEU A 1149 40.20 9.88 -14.62
N ASP A 1150 39.21 9.00 -14.65
CA ASP A 1150 39.45 7.61 -14.26
C ASP A 1150 40.23 6.89 -15.36
N LYS A 1151 41.50 6.57 -15.07
CA LYS A 1151 42.42 5.96 -16.04
C LYS A 1151 41.90 4.62 -16.56
N VAL A 1152 41.22 3.82 -15.73
CA VAL A 1152 40.72 2.49 -16.09
C VAL A 1152 39.54 2.63 -17.05
N LEU A 1153 38.60 3.52 -16.76
CA LEU A 1153 37.47 3.79 -17.64
C LEU A 1153 37.91 4.42 -18.96
N PHE A 1154 38.88 5.33 -18.91
CA PHE A 1154 39.43 5.96 -20.11
C PHE A 1154 40.11 4.96 -21.05
N VAL A 1155 40.88 4.01 -20.51
CA VAL A 1155 41.45 2.89 -21.29
C VAL A 1155 40.34 2.08 -21.96
N LYS A 1156 39.27 1.74 -21.23
CA LYS A 1156 38.11 0.99 -21.78
C LYS A 1156 37.38 1.76 -22.89
N ILE A 1157 37.26 3.08 -22.78
CA ILE A 1157 36.67 3.93 -23.83
C ILE A 1157 37.51 3.85 -25.09
N MET A 1158 38.82 4.08 -24.98
CA MET A 1158 39.72 4.09 -26.12
C MET A 1158 39.86 2.71 -26.77
N ASP A 1159 39.90 1.64 -25.97
CA ASP A 1159 39.94 0.25 -26.44
C ASP A 1159 38.70 -0.08 -27.28
N ASN A 1160 37.50 0.32 -26.81
CA ASN A 1160 36.25 0.12 -27.56
C ASN A 1160 36.18 0.94 -28.85
N LEU A 1161 36.58 2.21 -28.83
CA LEU A 1161 36.50 3.08 -30.02
C LEU A 1161 37.52 2.68 -31.09
N ILE A 1162 38.79 2.44 -30.71
CA ILE A 1162 39.85 2.06 -31.64
C ILE A 1162 39.63 0.64 -32.17
N SER A 1163 39.23 -0.31 -31.32
CA SER A 1163 38.92 -1.68 -31.77
C SER A 1163 37.75 -1.70 -32.76
N ASN A 1164 36.70 -0.89 -32.54
CA ASN A 1164 35.62 -0.74 -33.51
C ASN A 1164 36.10 -0.10 -34.81
N ALA A 1165 36.93 0.95 -34.75
CA ALA A 1165 37.50 1.57 -35.94
C ALA A 1165 38.31 0.58 -36.79
N ILE A 1166 39.12 -0.28 -36.19
CA ILE A 1166 39.86 -1.37 -36.87
C ILE A 1166 38.89 -2.44 -37.42
N LYS A 1167 37.87 -2.80 -36.64
CA LYS A 1167 36.89 -3.82 -37.00
C LYS A 1167 36.08 -3.43 -38.23
N PHE A 1168 35.66 -2.17 -38.34
CA PHE A 1168 34.79 -1.69 -39.43
C PHE A 1168 35.55 -1.05 -40.60
N SER A 1169 36.85 -0.78 -40.45
CA SER A 1169 37.69 -0.34 -41.56
C SER A 1169 38.06 -1.51 -42.49
N PRO A 1170 38.04 -1.31 -43.83
CA PRO A 1170 38.56 -2.26 -44.81
C PRO A 1170 40.07 -2.51 -44.69
N LYS A 1171 40.57 -3.57 -45.32
CA LYS A 1171 42.02 -3.87 -45.38
C LYS A 1171 42.79 -2.75 -46.09
N ASN A 1172 44.05 -2.51 -45.72
CA ASN A 1172 44.94 -1.47 -46.30
C ASN A 1172 44.44 -0.02 -46.12
N LYS A 1173 43.82 0.30 -44.99
CA LYS A 1173 43.27 1.63 -44.67
C LYS A 1173 43.91 2.21 -43.40
N GLN A 1174 43.58 3.45 -43.08
CA GLN A 1174 44.15 4.17 -41.94
C GLN A 1174 43.08 4.50 -40.90
N VAL A 1175 43.38 4.30 -39.63
CA VAL A 1175 42.60 4.81 -38.49
C VAL A 1175 43.37 5.97 -37.88
N ARG A 1176 42.71 7.12 -37.67
CA ARG A 1176 43.38 8.31 -37.11
C ARG A 1176 42.82 8.62 -35.72
N VAL A 1177 43.72 8.90 -34.78
CA VAL A 1177 43.37 9.38 -33.44
C VAL A 1177 43.98 10.76 -33.25
N ILE A 1178 43.15 11.79 -33.13
CA ILE A 1178 43.58 13.19 -33.04
C ILE A 1178 43.30 13.70 -31.63
N LEU A 1179 44.32 14.26 -30.98
CA LEU A 1179 44.23 14.86 -29.66
C LEU A 1179 44.50 16.38 -29.73
N SER A 1180 43.50 17.18 -29.37
CA SER A 1180 43.58 18.64 -29.39
C SER A 1180 42.95 19.27 -28.15
N GLU A 1181 43.18 20.56 -27.96
CA GLU A 1181 42.56 21.37 -26.92
C GLU A 1181 41.67 22.42 -27.60
N LEU A 1182 40.38 22.44 -27.24
CA LEU A 1182 39.38 23.35 -27.79
C LEU A 1182 38.59 23.95 -26.62
N ASN A 1183 38.59 25.28 -26.49
CA ASN A 1183 37.83 26.02 -25.48
C ASN A 1183 38.07 25.59 -24.02
N GLY A 1184 39.29 25.17 -23.67
CA GLY A 1184 39.62 24.68 -22.32
C GLY A 1184 39.09 23.28 -22.01
N MET A 1185 38.70 22.53 -23.04
CA MET A 1185 38.33 21.11 -22.98
C MET A 1185 39.36 20.29 -23.77
N VAL A 1186 39.63 19.08 -23.27
CA VAL A 1186 40.31 18.03 -24.04
C VAL A 1186 39.35 17.59 -25.15
N HIS A 1187 39.84 17.57 -26.39
CA HIS A 1187 39.09 17.12 -27.56
C HIS A 1187 39.81 15.94 -28.22
N ILE A 1188 39.15 14.78 -28.30
CA ILE A 1188 39.70 13.55 -28.86
C ILE A 1188 38.81 13.07 -30.00
N GLU A 1189 39.38 12.89 -31.19
CA GLU A 1189 38.67 12.37 -32.36
C GLU A 1189 39.24 11.01 -32.74
N VAL A 1190 38.38 10.01 -32.91
CA VAL A 1190 38.73 8.70 -33.48
C VAL A 1190 38.03 8.55 -34.81
N HIS A 1191 38.80 8.59 -35.90
CA HIS A 1191 38.31 8.56 -37.27
C HIS A 1191 38.62 7.21 -37.93
N ASP A 1192 37.57 6.54 -38.41
CA ASP A 1192 37.65 5.32 -39.20
C ASP A 1192 37.39 5.57 -40.70
N GLN A 1193 37.76 4.60 -41.54
CA GLN A 1193 37.51 4.63 -42.99
C GLN A 1193 36.50 3.54 -43.40
N GLY A 1194 35.54 3.25 -42.52
CA GLY A 1194 34.49 2.25 -42.70
C GLY A 1194 33.33 2.71 -43.59
N PRO A 1195 32.23 1.94 -43.65
CA PRO A 1195 31.11 2.18 -44.56
C PRO A 1195 30.27 3.42 -44.21
N GLY A 1196 30.55 4.11 -43.10
CA GLY A 1196 29.82 5.29 -42.62
C GLY A 1196 28.36 5.03 -42.22
N LEU A 1197 27.81 5.96 -41.45
CA LEU A 1197 26.48 5.90 -40.84
C LEU A 1197 25.55 6.94 -41.47
N THR A 1198 24.30 6.55 -41.74
CA THR A 1198 23.22 7.47 -42.13
C THR A 1198 22.82 8.38 -40.95
N ASN A 1199 22.14 9.49 -41.23
CA ASN A 1199 21.65 10.40 -40.18
C ASN A 1199 20.74 9.69 -39.16
N GLU A 1200 19.94 8.71 -39.62
CA GLU A 1200 19.09 7.92 -38.74
C GLU A 1200 19.92 6.98 -37.86
N GLU A 1201 20.95 6.34 -38.41
CA GLU A 1201 21.88 5.47 -37.68
C GLU A 1201 22.70 6.25 -36.65
N GLN A 1202 23.18 7.46 -36.98
CA GLN A 1202 23.91 8.33 -36.06
C GLN A 1202 23.07 8.70 -34.82
N SER A 1203 21.76 8.90 -34.98
CA SER A 1203 20.86 9.19 -33.85
C SER A 1203 20.58 7.98 -32.94
N LYS A 1204 20.85 6.76 -33.42
CA LYS A 1204 20.56 5.50 -32.71
C LYS A 1204 21.82 4.77 -32.23
N VAL A 1205 23.01 5.17 -32.66
CA VAL A 1205 24.28 4.46 -32.43
C VAL A 1205 24.65 4.33 -30.95
N PHE A 1206 24.21 5.27 -30.11
CA PHE A 1206 24.42 5.24 -28.66
C PHE A 1206 23.24 4.65 -27.87
N LYS A 1207 22.24 4.04 -28.51
CA LYS A 1207 21.13 3.35 -27.82
C LYS A 1207 21.46 1.89 -27.51
N LYS A 1208 20.88 1.36 -26.43
CA LYS A 1208 21.08 -0.01 -25.94
C LYS A 1208 20.57 -1.02 -26.99
N TYR A 1209 21.40 -2.01 -27.34
CA TYR A 1209 21.13 -3.07 -28.33
C TYR A 1209 20.97 -2.59 -29.79
N SER A 1210 21.37 -1.37 -30.11
CA SER A 1210 21.38 -0.91 -31.51
C SER A 1210 22.40 -1.71 -32.33
N LYS A 1211 21.90 -2.55 -33.25
CA LYS A 1211 22.69 -3.18 -34.29
C LYS A 1211 22.44 -2.44 -35.61
N LEU A 1212 23.52 -2.06 -36.29
CA LEU A 1212 23.45 -1.36 -37.57
C LEU A 1212 23.31 -2.40 -38.68
N ASN A 1213 22.23 -2.32 -39.47
CA ASN A 1213 21.99 -3.23 -40.58
C ASN A 1213 22.58 -2.64 -41.87
N LYS A 1214 23.65 -3.24 -42.41
CA LYS A 1214 23.95 -3.09 -43.85
C LYS A 1214 24.32 -4.43 -44.48
N SER A 1215 23.66 -4.67 -45.60
CA SER A 1215 23.78 -5.76 -46.56
C SER A 1215 25.17 -5.80 -47.22
N GLY A 1216 25.87 -6.92 -47.08
CA GLY A 1216 27.14 -7.23 -47.75
C GLY A 1216 27.94 -8.28 -46.98
N GLU A 1217 28.52 -9.25 -47.69
CA GLU A 1217 29.11 -10.51 -47.19
C GLU A 1217 30.08 -10.36 -45.99
N GLN A 1218 29.57 -10.70 -44.80
CA GLN A 1218 30.21 -11.15 -43.54
C GLN A 1218 29.50 -10.47 -42.36
N GLU A 1219 28.55 -11.16 -41.74
CA GLU A 1219 27.97 -10.73 -40.45
C GLU A 1219 29.07 -10.72 -39.37
N LEU A 1220 29.72 -9.57 -39.19
CA LEU A 1220 30.61 -9.35 -38.06
C LEU A 1220 29.75 -9.18 -36.80
N ALA A 1221 29.60 -10.26 -36.02
CA ALA A 1221 28.84 -10.29 -34.77
C ALA A 1221 29.18 -9.08 -33.89
N SER A 1222 28.17 -8.26 -33.56
CA SER A 1222 28.29 -7.15 -32.62
C SER A 1222 27.15 -7.21 -31.61
N SER A 1223 27.45 -6.93 -30.34
CA SER A 1223 26.49 -7.02 -29.24
C SER A 1223 25.54 -5.82 -29.14
N GLY A 1224 25.86 -4.69 -29.81
CA GLY A 1224 25.10 -3.45 -29.71
C GLY A 1224 25.20 -2.74 -28.35
N LEU A 1225 26.10 -3.18 -27.46
CA LEU A 1225 26.29 -2.62 -26.11
C LEU A 1225 27.53 -1.74 -25.95
N GLY A 1226 28.56 -1.91 -26.79
CA GLY A 1226 29.86 -1.24 -26.61
C GLY A 1226 29.78 0.29 -26.64
N LEU A 1227 29.14 0.88 -27.64
CA LEU A 1227 29.01 2.34 -27.75
C LEU A 1227 28.05 2.94 -26.70
N TYR A 1228 27.08 2.17 -26.24
CA TYR A 1228 26.22 2.54 -25.11
C TYR A 1228 27.03 2.62 -23.80
N ILE A 1229 27.90 1.64 -23.54
CA ILE A 1229 28.80 1.64 -22.37
C ILE A 1229 29.76 2.83 -22.44
N VAL A 1230 30.36 3.10 -23.61
CA VAL A 1230 31.22 4.27 -23.82
C VAL A 1230 30.47 5.57 -23.49
N LYS A 1231 29.24 5.74 -23.98
CA LYS A 1231 28.42 6.93 -23.66
C LYS A 1231 28.22 7.07 -22.15
N LYS A 1232 27.91 5.99 -21.44
CA LYS A 1232 27.72 6.02 -19.98
C LYS A 1232 29.00 6.36 -19.21
N TYR A 1233 30.16 5.86 -19.65
CA TYR A 1233 31.44 6.22 -19.03
C TYR A 1233 31.83 7.67 -19.26
N VAL A 1234 31.60 8.19 -20.47
CA VAL A 1234 31.83 9.59 -20.80
C VAL A 1234 30.91 10.50 -19.96
N ASP A 1235 29.62 10.17 -19.86
CA ASP A 1235 28.66 10.94 -19.07
C ASP A 1235 29.03 10.95 -17.57
N LYS A 1236 29.50 9.81 -17.03
CA LYS A 1236 29.96 9.71 -15.62
C LYS A 1236 31.21 10.52 -15.34
N MET A 1237 32.05 10.74 -16.36
CA MET A 1237 33.25 11.58 -16.31
C MET A 1237 32.98 13.05 -16.67
N ASN A 1238 31.72 13.49 -16.68
CA ASN A 1238 31.29 14.84 -17.07
C ASN A 1238 31.79 15.26 -18.47
N GLY A 1239 32.00 14.29 -19.36
CA GLY A 1239 32.37 14.52 -20.76
C GLY A 1239 31.18 14.45 -21.70
N THR A 1240 31.41 14.72 -22.97
CA THR A 1240 30.43 14.49 -24.05
C THR A 1240 31.02 13.63 -25.16
N ILE A 1241 30.16 12.84 -25.81
CA ILE A 1241 30.53 12.06 -27.00
C ILE A 1241 29.52 12.31 -28.10
N LYS A 1242 30.01 12.49 -29.33
CA LYS A 1242 29.22 12.65 -30.55
C LYS A 1242 29.77 11.74 -31.66
N CYS A 1243 28.92 11.43 -32.63
CA CYS A 1243 29.30 10.70 -33.83
C CYS A 1243 28.98 11.57 -35.03
N GLU A 1244 29.97 11.80 -35.88
CA GLU A 1244 29.85 12.52 -37.14
C GLU A 1244 30.24 11.56 -38.25
N SER A 1245 29.33 11.29 -39.19
CA SER A 1245 29.59 10.33 -40.26
C SER A 1245 28.84 10.69 -41.53
N ILE A 1246 29.38 10.26 -42.67
CA ILE A 1246 28.73 10.33 -43.96
C ILE A 1246 28.75 8.92 -44.52
N ALA A 1247 27.60 8.39 -44.92
CA ALA A 1247 27.52 7.05 -45.51
C ALA A 1247 28.48 6.92 -46.70
N GLY A 1248 29.37 5.93 -46.65
CA GLY A 1248 30.43 5.65 -47.62
C GLY A 1248 31.80 6.27 -47.32
N PHE A 1249 31.92 7.13 -46.30
CA PHE A 1249 33.15 7.93 -46.04
C PHE A 1249 33.70 7.78 -44.61
N GLY A 1250 33.35 6.71 -43.89
CA GLY A 1250 33.81 6.48 -42.50
C GLY A 1250 33.03 7.24 -41.43
N ALA A 1251 33.34 6.98 -40.17
CA ALA A 1251 32.77 7.69 -39.01
C ALA A 1251 33.87 8.32 -38.15
N SER A 1252 33.54 9.46 -37.54
CA SER A 1252 34.35 10.15 -36.54
C SER A 1252 33.61 10.15 -35.21
N PHE A 1253 34.23 9.60 -34.18
CA PHE A 1253 33.72 9.67 -32.81
C PHE A 1253 34.50 10.74 -32.05
N VAL A 1254 33.78 11.75 -31.57
CA VAL A 1254 34.33 12.95 -30.95
C VAL A 1254 34.04 12.92 -29.46
N LEU A 1255 35.08 12.96 -28.64
CA LEU A 1255 35.03 12.99 -27.18
C LEU A 1255 35.51 14.34 -26.65
N GLU A 1256 34.78 14.90 -25.69
CA GLU A 1256 35.16 16.12 -25.00
C GLU A 1256 35.16 15.94 -23.49
N PHE A 1257 36.27 16.29 -22.82
CA PHE A 1257 36.41 16.23 -21.36
C PHE A 1257 36.93 17.56 -20.80
N PRO A 1258 36.58 17.94 -19.57
CA PRO A 1258 37.16 19.12 -18.91
C PRO A 1258 38.67 18.95 -18.67
N LEU A 1259 39.43 20.04 -18.86
CA LEU A 1259 40.89 20.05 -18.73
C LEU A 1259 41.38 20.37 -17.29
N LYS A 1260 40.46 20.63 -16.35
CA LYS A 1260 40.76 20.99 -14.95
C LYS A 1260 40.27 19.95 -13.96
#